data_AF-A0A2N3QQ88-F1
#
_entry.id   AF-A0A2N3QQ88-F1
#
_cell.length_a   1.000
_cell.length_b   1.000
_cell.length_c   1.000
_cell.angle_alpha   90.00
_cell.angle_beta   90.00
_cell.angle_gamma   90.00
#
_symmetry.space_group_name_H-M   'P 1'
#
loop_
_entity.id
_entity.type
_entity.pdbx_description
1 polymer ?
#
loop_
_entity_poly.entity_id
_entity_poly.type
_entity_poly.pdbx_seq_one_letter_code
_entity_poly.pdbx_strand_id
1 'polypeptide(L)'
;MAPLSEEHGASPVSDKRPSRRGFLKKTIAGFAAAATLAGGMVVGSTTAVAVDHVGPTTSYDRTLGNAQFEAARKQYGLAREMSYGSILHAWMWSFNTIKQKMPEIAAAGYTSIQTAPISEIKGPVNGMQFDENWYYVYQPTGTKIGNKVVGTEDDLKAMTAEAHKYGIRVIVDGVINHFSSDWNAIDSDWRSENNFHQAWGICDKQENTSHNGDRIDYSNRWKVTQCHLLGLWDLNTQNQTVADRMHDYLTRAVEDGVDGFRYDAAKHIELPDEFDTHSPYFDTILSNGAQYQYGEVLQGDSGLNAAAYPALFDKYSSNGGGNTGSKYGGAVRAAINSGSMNAQSLRNLQGDGVRDNQLVTWVESHDNYANKEVDTEIGKVGVSTRISADKIRKGWAIIASRAGGAPLFFNRPVGSGGTNNNQFAERTTLGMAGDDEWKHPEVTWVNKFRNAMEGSPENMQNCQGDNSCLMIERGIGDGSPDNNGVVVVNSGGDKDLNGISTTLDDGQYKDQVNGGQITVSGGKITSGRAPGGKVAVFWNNKGGTTIDAETISAAPINTTFTGSGIEVTVRAQNATNLKWTTSDGKSGTFVSGDKITVGANAEVGDVITLTLTGKGTGATGKDLKVEYTYEKVERSQQQLAKYYSTNTAGQKKKKTISVDGSASDWDSSMLIAQGTANDDPRVYRPNSMYEMPIDLYALYGTYDDDNLYLMWEMTNVQDVVDPGDDFPLNRPVHTEKGPAAWIALDTGRSDNRVGKNANLQTGGTIWDSRISWEQNVNNVIGLALKKGENGPWMYSGDETGLNANAIYGPGAAPAVGTQKTKMQYAAGTGLLSNEVWGLDNAWGAQNGRVPGDVKNDNGNWVNFKSKGHNPGAQDSICELAIPLEELGITAADVEKTGVGVQIVATYGLSGMDSLPYDLAANDNADLPDTQSQENNSYEKSDGDSYSAPLARIGAAGGVIETIPVESVTINEGSSMSIDLGTSRTAKLSATVAPSNASNKKVTWSSSNEQIATVDSKGNVKANKAGTVTITAKAGDKTSTITITVTGELNLPTTTTVYYPAAKFGASSTYLHYRVNKGGTAGTWTTAPGVKMEAACDGYVKYTVDNPDQDEVEFVFNNGSGQWDNNGEANYKGTGESLLVKNGQLTVDNPPCTVTVPVSSVSIAGGDFQLPVGSTRRISATVSPANATDRAVSWRSSDTSVATVDASGTVTAVKAGTATITATAGGKSATVKVTVASDYVAVSSVSISGTGVSGGKATINVGAGLNLA
;
A
#
# COMPACT_ATOMS: atom_id res chain seq x y z
N MET A 1 -4.43 47.23 -27.96
CA MET A 1 -3.74 48.52 -27.75
C MET A 1 -2.52 48.55 -28.64
N ALA A 2 -2.19 49.73 -29.16
CA ALA A 2 -1.18 49.95 -30.19
C ALA A 2 0.24 49.50 -29.77
N PRO A 3 1.07 49.08 -30.74
CA PRO A 3 2.47 48.73 -30.55
C PRO A 3 3.38 49.96 -30.78
N LEU A 4 4.62 49.87 -30.32
CA LEU A 4 5.73 50.71 -30.76
C LEU A 4 6.88 49.74 -31.03
N SER A 5 7.66 49.77 -32.11
CA SER A 5 7.78 50.59 -33.34
C SER A 5 9.21 50.23 -33.77
N GLU A 6 9.41 49.67 -34.98
CA GLU A 6 10.14 50.35 -36.08
C GLU A 6 11.68 50.27 -35.90
N GLU A 7 12.51 49.96 -36.88
CA GLU A 7 12.56 50.40 -38.28
C GLU A 7 13.50 49.44 -39.07
N HIS A 8 13.09 48.93 -40.25
CA HIS A 8 13.47 49.37 -41.62
C HIS A 8 14.95 49.19 -41.99
N GLY A 9 15.35 48.71 -43.19
CA GLY A 9 14.71 48.39 -44.47
C GLY A 9 15.79 47.74 -45.38
N ALA A 10 15.66 47.44 -46.68
CA ALA A 10 14.63 47.64 -47.70
C ALA A 10 15.00 46.70 -48.89
N SER A 11 14.04 46.05 -49.58
CA SER A 11 13.55 46.37 -50.96
C SER A 11 14.01 45.37 -52.06
N PRO A 12 13.35 45.26 -53.26
CA PRO A 12 12.01 45.73 -53.67
C PRO A 12 11.22 44.87 -54.74
N VAL A 13 10.00 45.36 -55.10
CA VAL A 13 9.23 45.25 -56.40
C VAL A 13 8.46 43.92 -56.69
N SER A 14 7.21 43.82 -57.16
CA SER A 14 6.07 44.73 -57.47
C SER A 14 4.75 43.96 -57.72
N ASP A 15 3.63 44.65 -57.48
CA ASP A 15 2.39 44.75 -58.28
C ASP A 15 1.44 43.55 -58.59
N LYS A 16 0.19 43.80 -58.13
CA LYS A 16 -1.12 43.66 -58.81
C LYS A 16 -1.91 42.33 -58.74
N ARG A 17 -3.06 42.47 -58.04
CA ARG A 17 -4.35 41.72 -58.10
C ARG A 17 -4.94 41.68 -59.55
N PRO A 18 -6.08 40.99 -59.90
CA PRO A 18 -7.14 40.46 -59.03
C PRO A 18 -7.95 39.19 -59.48
N SER A 19 -8.76 38.69 -58.52
CA SER A 19 -10.18 38.28 -58.64
C SER A 19 -10.65 36.93 -59.23
N ARG A 20 -11.42 36.23 -58.36
CA ARG A 20 -12.84 35.79 -58.45
C ARG A 20 -13.26 34.50 -59.19
N ARG A 21 -14.27 33.88 -58.55
CA ARG A 21 -15.23 32.82 -58.94
C ARG A 21 -14.69 31.41 -58.74
N GLY A 22 -15.35 30.47 -58.05
CA GLY A 22 -16.76 30.34 -57.65
C GLY A 22 -17.27 28.97 -58.10
N PHE A 23 -18.19 28.37 -57.33
CA PHE A 23 -18.94 27.12 -57.62
C PHE A 23 -18.18 25.78 -57.44
N LEU A 24 -18.75 24.61 -57.09
CA LEU A 24 -19.88 24.14 -56.26
C LEU A 24 -19.91 22.59 -56.42
N LYS A 25 -20.26 21.85 -55.35
CA LYS A 25 -20.88 20.49 -55.32
C LYS A 25 -20.08 19.24 -55.79
N LYS A 26 -19.94 18.24 -54.89
CA LYS A 26 -20.65 16.92 -54.82
C LYS A 26 -20.38 16.03 -56.06
N THR A 27 -20.05 14.73 -56.00
CA THR A 27 -20.76 13.62 -55.33
C THR A 27 -19.99 12.29 -55.58
N ILE A 28 -19.86 11.46 -54.53
CA ILE A 28 -20.04 9.97 -54.46
C ILE A 28 -19.27 9.00 -55.39
N ALA A 29 -18.43 8.21 -54.71
CA ALA A 29 -18.29 6.73 -54.65
C ALA A 29 -18.15 5.84 -55.90
N GLY A 30 -17.26 4.86 -55.77
CA GLY A 30 -17.26 3.60 -56.51
C GLY A 30 -16.03 2.74 -56.19
N PHE A 31 -16.21 1.73 -55.32
CA PHE A 31 -15.36 0.53 -55.18
C PHE A 31 -15.20 -0.18 -56.55
N ALA A 32 -14.23 -1.05 -56.87
CA ALA A 32 -13.50 -2.05 -56.10
C ALA A 32 -12.23 -2.53 -56.86
N ALA A 33 -11.33 -3.17 -56.09
CA ALA A 33 -10.35 -4.26 -56.37
C ALA A 33 -10.07 -4.72 -57.83
N ALA A 34 -8.86 -5.14 -58.23
CA ALA A 34 -7.92 -6.06 -57.57
C ALA A 34 -6.54 -6.11 -58.29
N ALA A 35 -5.53 -6.67 -57.59
CA ALA A 35 -4.44 -7.55 -58.11
C ALA A 35 -3.39 -6.96 -59.09
N THR A 36 -2.06 -7.18 -59.06
CA THR A 36 -1.06 -7.78 -58.15
C THR A 36 0.32 -7.36 -58.71
N LEU A 37 1.37 -7.31 -57.87
CA LEU A 37 2.80 -7.58 -58.18
C LEU A 37 3.49 -6.82 -59.35
N ALA A 38 4.43 -5.92 -59.02
CA ALA A 38 5.86 -6.02 -59.36
C ALA A 38 6.58 -4.65 -59.27
N GLY A 39 7.73 -4.66 -58.60
CA GLY A 39 8.92 -3.78 -58.71
C GLY A 39 8.80 -2.35 -59.25
N GLY A 40 9.28 -1.39 -58.46
CA GLY A 40 9.68 -0.08 -58.98
C GLY A 40 10.08 0.90 -57.88
N MET A 41 11.39 0.99 -57.61
CA MET A 41 11.99 2.19 -57.02
C MET A 41 11.51 3.41 -57.81
N VAL A 42 10.84 4.35 -57.14
CA VAL A 42 10.67 5.72 -57.65
C VAL A 42 11.23 6.66 -56.58
N VAL A 43 12.44 7.14 -56.86
CA VAL A 43 12.97 8.37 -56.27
C VAL A 43 12.07 9.51 -56.75
N GLY A 44 11.21 10.00 -55.86
CA GLY A 44 10.35 11.15 -56.10
C GLY A 44 10.78 12.33 -55.23
N SER A 45 11.73 13.12 -55.71
CA SER A 45 12.00 14.46 -55.18
C SER A 45 10.79 15.35 -55.44
N THR A 46 10.07 15.75 -54.40
CA THR A 46 9.18 16.92 -54.45
C THR A 46 9.53 17.85 -53.31
N THR A 47 9.77 19.10 -53.69
CA THR A 47 10.21 20.22 -52.86
C THR A 47 9.22 20.49 -51.74
N ALA A 48 9.67 20.31 -50.49
CA ALA A 48 8.97 20.79 -49.31
C ALA A 48 8.87 22.31 -49.36
N VAL A 49 7.66 22.81 -49.16
CA VAL A 49 7.41 24.21 -48.84
C VAL A 49 7.89 24.40 -47.40
N ALA A 50 8.84 25.31 -47.19
CA ALA A 50 9.39 25.60 -45.88
C ALA A 50 8.27 26.09 -44.93
N VAL A 51 7.97 25.27 -43.94
CA VAL A 51 7.35 25.66 -42.67
C VAL A 51 8.43 25.42 -41.64
N ASP A 52 8.86 26.46 -40.92
CA ASP A 52 9.78 26.34 -39.79
C ASP A 52 9.14 25.44 -38.72
N HIS A 53 9.51 24.16 -38.73
CA HIS A 53 9.42 23.28 -37.58
C HIS A 53 10.73 22.52 -37.41
N VAL A 54 11.29 22.68 -36.22
CA VAL A 54 12.44 21.99 -35.63
C VAL A 54 12.24 20.46 -35.79
N GLY A 55 13.32 19.70 -35.97
CA GLY A 55 13.26 18.23 -36.10
C GLY A 55 12.58 17.52 -34.92
N PRO A 56 12.33 16.20 -34.99
CA PRO A 56 11.61 15.47 -33.93
C PRO A 56 12.35 15.60 -32.59
N THR A 57 11.64 16.12 -31.57
CA THR A 57 12.21 16.45 -30.25
C THR A 57 12.06 15.34 -29.22
N THR A 58 11.15 14.37 -29.44
CA THR A 58 10.88 13.28 -28.50
C THR A 58 10.83 11.92 -29.18
N SER A 59 10.86 10.85 -28.39
CA SER A 59 10.65 9.50 -28.92
C SER A 59 9.25 9.34 -29.52
N TYR A 60 8.22 9.99 -28.97
CA TYR A 60 6.87 9.96 -29.54
C TYR A 60 6.83 10.46 -30.98
N ASP A 61 7.48 11.59 -31.26
CA ASP A 61 7.52 12.20 -32.59
C ASP A 61 8.16 11.29 -33.65
N ARG A 62 9.12 10.45 -33.25
CA ARG A 62 9.81 9.50 -34.13
C ARG A 62 9.05 8.20 -34.35
N THR A 63 8.15 7.82 -33.44
CA THR A 63 7.43 6.54 -33.51
C THR A 63 5.92 6.73 -33.72
N LEU A 64 5.11 6.84 -32.66
CA LEU A 64 3.64 6.95 -32.77
C LEU A 64 3.19 8.23 -33.48
N GLY A 65 3.97 9.31 -33.40
CA GLY A 65 3.77 10.54 -34.16
C GLY A 65 4.23 10.45 -35.63
N ASN A 66 4.86 9.35 -36.04
CA ASN A 66 5.45 9.15 -37.35
C ASN A 66 4.67 8.12 -38.18
N ALA A 67 4.14 8.55 -39.32
CA ALA A 67 3.30 7.70 -40.17
C ALA A 67 4.07 6.52 -40.80
N GLN A 68 5.36 6.67 -41.10
CA GLN A 68 6.19 5.61 -41.66
C GLN A 68 6.47 4.52 -40.63
N PHE A 69 6.79 4.91 -39.39
CA PHE A 69 6.93 3.98 -38.27
C PHE A 69 5.62 3.21 -38.05
N GLU A 70 4.48 3.92 -37.97
CA GLU A 70 3.17 3.29 -37.77
C GLU A 70 2.81 2.31 -38.89
N ALA A 71 3.14 2.63 -40.15
CA ALA A 71 2.95 1.73 -41.27
C ALA A 71 3.80 0.45 -41.14
N ALA A 72 5.06 0.58 -40.74
CA ALA A 72 5.96 -0.56 -40.51
C ALA A 72 5.47 -1.42 -39.34
N ARG A 73 5.11 -0.81 -38.22
CA ARG A 73 4.56 -1.49 -37.04
C ARG A 73 3.34 -2.36 -37.42
N LYS A 74 2.40 -1.78 -38.19
CA LYS A 74 1.21 -2.50 -38.68
C LYS A 74 1.56 -3.62 -39.65
N GLN A 75 2.54 -3.41 -40.54
CA GLN A 75 3.00 -4.45 -41.47
C GLN A 75 3.48 -5.71 -40.74
N TYR A 76 4.16 -5.55 -39.60
CA TYR A 76 4.67 -6.66 -38.80
C TYR A 76 3.69 -7.14 -37.71
N GLY A 77 2.54 -6.48 -37.54
CA GLY A 77 1.56 -6.81 -36.51
C GLY A 77 2.10 -6.61 -35.09
N LEU A 78 2.91 -5.57 -34.89
CA LEU A 78 3.50 -5.23 -33.60
C LEU A 78 2.53 -4.38 -32.78
N ALA A 79 2.46 -4.62 -31.46
CA ALA A 79 1.55 -3.91 -30.56
C ALA A 79 1.77 -2.39 -30.63
N ARG A 80 0.71 -1.63 -30.41
CA ARG A 80 0.79 -0.18 -30.41
C ARG A 80 1.57 0.29 -29.17
N GLU A 81 1.19 -0.22 -27.99
CA GLU A 81 1.73 0.19 -26.70
C GLU A 81 2.96 -0.62 -26.29
N MET A 82 4.00 0.08 -25.81
CA MET A 82 5.21 -0.55 -25.26
C MET A 82 4.93 -1.26 -23.94
N SER A 83 4.04 -0.69 -23.13
CA SER A 83 3.56 -1.25 -21.86
C SER A 83 2.74 -2.54 -22.03
N TYR A 84 2.38 -2.89 -23.27
CA TYR A 84 1.68 -4.13 -23.58
C TYR A 84 2.54 -5.09 -24.41
N GLY A 85 3.17 -4.65 -25.49
CA GLY A 85 3.88 -5.55 -26.42
C GLY A 85 5.02 -6.38 -25.80
N SER A 86 5.36 -7.50 -26.43
CA SER A 86 6.50 -8.31 -25.99
C SER A 86 7.83 -7.57 -26.18
N ILE A 87 8.70 -7.65 -25.16
CA ILE A 87 10.04 -7.07 -25.13
C ILE A 87 11.07 -8.19 -25.31
N LEU A 88 11.97 -8.06 -26.29
CA LEU A 88 13.15 -8.92 -26.40
C LEU A 88 14.28 -8.31 -25.56
N HIS A 89 14.68 -8.98 -24.49
CA HIS A 89 15.92 -8.62 -23.81
C HIS A 89 17.10 -9.23 -24.57
N ALA A 90 17.68 -8.43 -25.47
CA ALA A 90 18.85 -8.76 -26.27
C ALA A 90 20.12 -8.64 -25.41
N TRP A 91 20.14 -9.39 -24.31
CA TRP A 91 21.15 -9.29 -23.26
C TRP A 91 22.55 -9.59 -23.82
N MET A 92 23.46 -8.63 -23.64
CA MET A 92 24.82 -8.63 -24.17
C MET A 92 24.97 -8.61 -25.70
N TRP A 93 23.91 -8.38 -26.47
CA TRP A 93 24.04 -8.22 -27.92
C TRP A 93 24.63 -6.85 -28.25
N SER A 94 25.52 -6.78 -29.24
CA SER A 94 26.00 -5.50 -29.76
C SER A 94 24.93 -4.79 -30.58
N PHE A 95 25.00 -3.45 -30.67
CA PHE A 95 24.12 -2.65 -31.52
C PHE A 95 24.15 -3.13 -32.97
N ASN A 96 25.33 -3.50 -33.49
CA ASN A 96 25.47 -4.03 -34.84
C ASN A 96 24.82 -5.42 -35.00
N THR A 97 24.89 -6.28 -33.98
CA THR A 97 24.17 -7.56 -33.98
C THR A 97 22.66 -7.35 -33.96
N ILE A 98 22.15 -6.47 -33.08
CA ILE A 98 20.71 -6.15 -33.02
C ILE A 98 20.23 -5.61 -34.37
N LYS A 99 20.96 -4.65 -34.94
CA LYS A 99 20.69 -4.09 -36.27
C LYS A 99 20.63 -5.16 -37.36
N GLN A 100 21.57 -6.10 -37.37
CA GLN A 100 21.58 -7.21 -38.34
C GLN A 100 20.38 -8.14 -38.17
N LYS A 101 19.92 -8.34 -36.92
CA LYS A 101 18.81 -9.24 -36.58
C LYS A 101 17.43 -8.59 -36.63
N MET A 102 17.34 -7.28 -36.84
CA MET A 102 16.08 -6.52 -36.85
C MET A 102 14.95 -7.16 -37.69
N PRO A 103 15.18 -7.67 -38.91
CA PRO A 103 14.12 -8.32 -39.69
C PRO A 103 13.57 -9.59 -39.02
N GLU A 104 14.45 -10.37 -38.37
CA GLU A 104 14.08 -11.58 -37.65
C GLU A 104 13.34 -11.22 -36.34
N ILE A 105 13.75 -10.16 -35.64
CA ILE A 105 13.10 -9.64 -34.43
C ILE A 105 11.67 -9.18 -34.74
N ALA A 106 11.48 -8.44 -35.83
CA ALA A 106 10.15 -8.00 -36.27
C ALA A 106 9.26 -9.20 -36.65
N ALA A 107 9.82 -10.18 -37.37
CA ALA A 107 9.10 -11.39 -37.75
C ALA A 107 8.69 -12.28 -36.56
N ALA A 108 9.48 -12.25 -35.49
CA ALA A 108 9.21 -12.94 -34.23
C ALA A 108 8.15 -12.22 -33.36
N GLY A 109 7.72 -11.01 -33.75
CA GLY A 109 6.60 -10.29 -33.13
C GLY A 109 6.96 -9.45 -31.90
N TYR A 110 8.23 -9.12 -31.70
CA TYR A 110 8.63 -8.22 -30.60
C TYR A 110 8.31 -6.77 -30.94
N THR A 111 7.66 -6.07 -30.02
CA THR A 111 7.32 -4.65 -30.17
C THR A 111 8.47 -3.76 -29.72
N SER A 112 9.30 -4.25 -28.81
CA SER A 112 10.46 -3.52 -28.31
C SER A 112 11.63 -4.44 -28.05
N ILE A 113 12.82 -3.85 -28.06
CA ILE A 113 14.08 -4.50 -27.70
C ILE A 113 14.63 -3.79 -26.48
N GLN A 114 15.09 -4.54 -25.49
CA GLN A 114 15.93 -4.02 -24.41
C GLN A 114 17.40 -4.36 -24.68
N THR A 115 18.26 -3.34 -24.67
CA THR A 115 19.72 -3.49 -24.76
C THR A 115 20.33 -3.70 -23.37
N ALA A 116 21.59 -4.15 -23.33
CA ALA A 116 22.43 -3.99 -22.13
C ALA A 116 22.78 -2.50 -21.91
N PRO A 117 23.36 -2.13 -20.75
CA PRO A 117 23.80 -0.78 -20.48
C PRO A 117 24.74 -0.20 -21.54
N ILE A 118 24.45 1.06 -21.91
CA ILE A 118 25.16 1.75 -23.00
C ILE A 118 26.24 2.70 -22.51
N SER A 119 26.38 2.91 -21.21
CA SER A 119 27.41 3.78 -20.63
C SER A 119 28.82 3.25 -20.90
N GLU A 120 29.80 4.15 -20.88
CA GLU A 120 31.21 3.79 -20.85
C GLU A 120 31.54 3.00 -19.58
N ILE A 121 32.32 1.93 -19.73
CA ILE A 121 32.70 1.01 -18.65
C ILE A 121 34.20 0.71 -18.70
N LYS A 122 34.75 0.25 -17.57
CA LYS A 122 36.15 -0.21 -17.47
C LYS A 122 36.41 -1.51 -18.24
N GLY A 123 35.45 -2.44 -18.16
CA GLY A 123 35.58 -3.80 -18.70
C GLY A 123 35.26 -3.92 -20.19
N PRO A 124 35.11 -5.16 -20.69
CA PRO A 124 35.41 -6.42 -20.02
C PRO A 124 36.93 -6.62 -19.83
N VAL A 125 37.32 -7.55 -18.95
CA VAL A 125 38.70 -7.98 -18.67
C VAL A 125 38.92 -9.41 -19.15
N ASN A 126 40.14 -9.78 -19.52
CA ASN A 126 40.49 -11.13 -19.99
C ASN A 126 39.70 -11.66 -21.21
N GLY A 127 39.09 -10.79 -22.01
CA GLY A 127 38.38 -11.15 -23.24
C GLY A 127 36.89 -10.83 -23.19
N MET A 128 36.10 -11.53 -24.01
CA MET A 128 34.65 -11.29 -24.17
C MET A 128 33.83 -12.50 -23.68
N GLN A 129 34.33 -13.23 -22.68
CA GLN A 129 33.65 -14.41 -22.11
C GLN A 129 32.56 -13.98 -21.13
N PHE A 130 31.43 -14.68 -21.11
CA PHE A 130 30.30 -14.36 -20.24
C PHE A 130 30.63 -14.54 -18.76
N ASP A 131 31.16 -15.71 -18.36
CA ASP A 131 31.37 -16.09 -16.95
C ASP A 131 32.26 -15.12 -16.18
N GLU A 132 33.22 -14.50 -16.87
CA GLU A 132 34.15 -13.54 -16.26
C GLU A 132 33.67 -12.08 -16.35
N ASN A 133 32.75 -11.73 -17.25
CA ASN A 133 32.60 -10.33 -17.67
C ASN A 133 31.21 -9.74 -17.78
N TRP A 134 30.13 -10.54 -17.76
CA TRP A 134 28.79 -10.02 -18.04
C TRP A 134 28.41 -8.82 -17.15
N TYR A 135 28.87 -8.80 -15.90
CA TYR A 135 28.54 -7.77 -14.92
C TYR A 135 29.23 -6.42 -15.14
N TYR A 136 30.27 -6.32 -16.00
CA TYR A 136 31.00 -5.06 -16.21
C TYR A 136 30.15 -3.97 -16.87
N VAL A 137 29.14 -4.34 -17.67
CA VAL A 137 28.21 -3.36 -18.26
C VAL A 137 27.42 -2.61 -17.18
N TYR A 138 27.23 -3.21 -16.00
CA TYR A 138 26.59 -2.60 -14.83
C TYR A 138 27.57 -1.80 -13.96
N GLN A 139 28.78 -1.51 -14.46
CA GLN A 139 29.76 -0.68 -13.77
C GLN A 139 30.16 0.52 -14.63
N PRO A 140 29.26 1.52 -14.78
CA PRO A 140 29.57 2.74 -15.51
C PRO A 140 30.78 3.44 -14.91
N THR A 141 31.60 4.01 -15.76
CA THR A 141 32.70 4.89 -15.36
C THR A 141 32.35 6.36 -15.56
N GLY A 142 31.27 6.64 -16.29
CA GLY A 142 30.77 7.97 -16.57
C GLY A 142 29.57 7.89 -17.50
N THR A 143 29.18 9.02 -18.06
CA THR A 143 27.97 9.16 -18.88
C THR A 143 28.26 9.33 -20.38
N LYS A 144 29.41 8.85 -20.88
CA LYS A 144 29.61 8.72 -22.34
C LYS A 144 28.82 7.52 -22.87
N ILE A 145 28.26 7.62 -24.07
CA ILE A 145 27.55 6.51 -24.71
C ILE A 145 28.52 5.68 -25.55
N GLY A 146 28.46 4.37 -25.35
CA GLY A 146 29.23 3.36 -26.04
C GLY A 146 30.24 2.66 -25.14
N ASN A 147 30.39 1.35 -25.35
CA ASN A 147 31.40 0.54 -24.69
C ASN A 147 31.82 -0.66 -25.55
N LYS A 148 32.80 -1.44 -25.07
CA LYS A 148 33.38 -2.57 -25.80
C LYS A 148 32.41 -3.72 -26.07
N VAL A 149 31.32 -3.84 -25.31
CA VAL A 149 30.33 -4.91 -25.46
C VAL A 149 29.26 -4.52 -26.47
N VAL A 150 28.65 -3.35 -26.28
CA VAL A 150 27.50 -2.95 -27.10
C VAL A 150 27.90 -2.23 -28.39
N GLY A 151 29.05 -1.55 -28.43
CA GLY A 151 29.50 -0.75 -29.59
C GLY A 151 29.50 0.75 -29.30
N THR A 152 29.61 1.56 -30.35
CA THR A 152 29.73 3.03 -30.26
C THR A 152 28.38 3.75 -30.24
N GLU A 153 28.36 5.04 -29.89
CA GLU A 153 27.16 5.90 -29.99
C GLU A 153 26.63 6.01 -31.43
N ASP A 154 27.51 6.01 -32.45
CA ASP A 154 27.09 5.96 -33.85
C ASP A 154 26.44 4.63 -34.22
N ASP A 155 26.92 3.51 -33.65
CA ASP A 155 26.27 2.21 -33.83
C ASP A 155 24.87 2.19 -33.16
N LEU A 156 24.71 2.84 -32.00
CA LEU A 156 23.40 3.02 -31.35
C LEU A 156 22.43 3.75 -32.29
N LYS A 157 22.82 4.94 -32.79
CA LYS A 157 22.02 5.73 -33.76
C LYS A 157 21.64 4.91 -34.99
N ALA A 158 22.58 4.14 -35.50
CA ALA A 158 22.36 3.33 -36.68
C ALA A 158 21.44 2.12 -36.42
N MET A 159 21.46 1.58 -35.19
CA MET A 159 20.58 0.49 -34.76
C MET A 159 19.16 0.97 -34.48
N THR A 160 18.99 2.10 -33.77
CA THR A 160 17.68 2.71 -33.48
C THR A 160 16.97 3.13 -34.77
N ALA A 161 17.69 3.79 -35.68
CA ALA A 161 17.16 4.13 -37.00
C ALA A 161 16.76 2.91 -37.84
N GLU A 162 17.44 1.77 -37.67
CA GLU A 162 17.03 0.51 -38.31
C GLU A 162 15.78 -0.06 -37.64
N ALA A 163 15.72 -0.07 -36.30
CA ALA A 163 14.57 -0.55 -35.54
C ALA A 163 13.27 0.15 -35.95
N HIS A 164 13.31 1.48 -36.08
CA HIS A 164 12.15 2.28 -36.46
C HIS A 164 11.63 1.96 -37.87
N LYS A 165 12.48 1.50 -38.80
CA LYS A 165 12.03 1.04 -40.14
C LYS A 165 11.17 -0.23 -40.08
N TYR A 166 11.31 -1.01 -39.01
CA TYR A 166 10.53 -2.23 -38.77
C TYR A 166 9.39 -1.99 -37.76
N GLY A 167 9.18 -0.76 -37.30
CA GLY A 167 8.18 -0.44 -36.29
C GLY A 167 8.54 -0.92 -34.87
N ILE A 168 9.82 -1.18 -34.61
CA ILE A 168 10.33 -1.64 -33.31
C ILE A 168 10.89 -0.46 -32.53
N ARG A 169 10.62 -0.43 -31.22
CA ARG A 169 11.16 0.58 -30.30
C ARG A 169 12.33 0.05 -29.47
N VAL A 170 13.23 0.93 -29.06
CA VAL A 170 14.43 0.57 -28.30
C VAL A 170 14.33 1.05 -26.85
N ILE A 171 14.40 0.12 -25.92
CA ILE A 171 14.55 0.35 -24.49
C ILE A 171 16.04 0.18 -24.15
N VAL A 172 16.62 1.15 -23.47
CA VAL A 172 17.99 1.06 -22.95
C VAL A 172 17.97 0.73 -21.47
N ASP A 173 18.83 -0.19 -21.05
CA ASP A 173 19.15 -0.42 -19.65
C ASP A 173 20.01 0.76 -19.13
N GLY A 174 19.41 1.61 -18.31
CA GLY A 174 20.03 2.81 -17.75
C GLY A 174 20.50 2.57 -16.33
N VAL A 175 21.82 2.48 -16.14
CA VAL A 175 22.44 2.42 -14.81
C VAL A 175 22.56 3.82 -14.24
N ILE A 176 21.54 4.20 -13.45
CA ILE A 176 21.35 5.58 -12.97
C ILE A 176 21.53 5.75 -11.46
N ASN A 177 21.79 4.66 -10.73
CA ASN A 177 21.96 4.66 -9.28
C ASN A 177 23.43 4.87 -8.87
N HIS A 178 24.35 4.21 -9.56
CA HIS A 178 25.74 4.09 -9.10
C HIS A 178 26.71 4.06 -10.27
N PHE A 179 28.01 4.23 -9.97
CA PHE A 179 29.13 3.95 -10.86
C PHE A 179 30.00 2.79 -10.35
N SER A 180 31.00 2.40 -11.14
CA SER A 180 31.95 1.33 -10.85
C SER A 180 32.55 1.48 -9.45
N SER A 181 32.74 0.36 -8.76
CA SER A 181 33.39 0.29 -7.45
C SER A 181 34.86 0.73 -7.49
N ASP A 182 35.49 0.74 -8.67
CA ASP A 182 36.83 1.29 -8.85
C ASP A 182 36.80 2.81 -9.06
N TRP A 183 37.02 3.55 -7.98
CA TRP A 183 37.15 5.02 -7.97
C TRP A 183 38.10 5.56 -9.04
N ASN A 184 39.20 4.84 -9.33
CA ASN A 184 40.19 5.29 -10.31
C ASN A 184 39.76 5.05 -11.76
N ALA A 185 38.74 4.24 -11.98
CA ALA A 185 38.13 4.05 -13.28
C ALA A 185 37.07 5.11 -13.59
N ILE A 186 36.45 5.74 -12.58
CA ILE A 186 35.44 6.78 -12.78
C ILE A 186 36.06 7.99 -13.49
N ASP A 187 35.42 8.49 -14.55
CA ASP A 187 35.85 9.65 -15.33
C ASP A 187 36.18 10.85 -14.44
N SER A 188 37.26 11.57 -14.77
CA SER A 188 37.74 12.71 -13.98
C SER A 188 36.66 13.76 -13.72
N ASP A 189 35.74 13.94 -14.67
CA ASP A 189 34.67 14.94 -14.60
C ASP A 189 33.56 14.51 -13.63
N TRP A 190 33.47 13.22 -13.30
CA TRP A 190 32.54 12.67 -12.32
C TRP A 190 33.20 12.38 -10.97
N ARG A 191 34.53 12.24 -10.94
CA ARG A 191 35.34 11.84 -9.78
C ARG A 191 35.48 12.95 -8.72
N SER A 192 34.35 13.30 -8.10
CA SER A 192 34.22 14.21 -6.97
C SER A 192 33.36 13.57 -5.91
N GLU A 193 33.80 13.57 -4.65
CA GLU A 193 33.05 12.95 -3.54
C GLU A 193 31.65 13.56 -3.36
N ASN A 194 31.44 14.83 -3.75
CA ASN A 194 30.13 15.49 -3.66
C ASN A 194 29.07 14.92 -4.63
N ASN A 195 29.50 14.17 -5.65
CA ASN A 195 28.60 13.51 -6.60
C ASN A 195 28.08 12.17 -6.07
N PHE A 196 28.59 11.69 -4.94
CA PHE A 196 28.28 10.37 -4.39
C PHE A 196 27.88 10.47 -2.91
N HIS A 197 27.08 9.54 -2.43
CA HIS A 197 26.83 9.41 -1.00
C HIS A 197 28.12 9.01 -0.27
N GLN A 198 28.32 9.56 0.94
CA GLN A 198 29.53 9.30 1.70
C GLN A 198 29.56 7.84 2.18
N ALA A 199 30.60 7.10 1.76
CA ALA A 199 30.81 5.71 2.16
C ALA A 199 31.09 5.54 3.68
N TRP A 200 31.66 6.56 4.35
CA TRP A 200 32.12 6.46 5.75
C TRP A 200 31.19 7.19 6.72
N GLY A 201 30.62 6.46 7.68
CA GLY A 201 29.90 7.01 8.85
C GLY A 201 28.37 6.97 8.81
N ILE A 202 27.77 6.65 7.66
CA ILE A 202 26.33 6.52 7.46
C ILE A 202 25.86 5.04 7.59
N CYS A 203 26.55 4.10 6.93
CA CYS A 203 26.22 2.66 6.98
C CYS A 203 27.25 1.80 7.75
N ASP A 204 28.34 2.41 8.26
CA ASP A 204 29.53 1.71 8.78
C ASP A 204 30.00 2.15 10.20
N LYS A 205 29.09 2.56 11.09
CA LYS A 205 29.47 3.04 12.44
C LYS A 205 29.93 1.96 13.44
N GLN A 206 30.22 0.73 13.01
CA GLN A 206 30.81 -0.30 13.88
C GLN A 206 32.19 -0.75 13.35
N GLU A 207 33.22 -0.23 14.02
CA GLU A 207 34.62 -0.67 14.13
C GLU A 207 35.30 -1.34 12.91
N ASN A 208 36.35 -0.68 12.41
CA ASN A 208 37.53 -1.25 11.75
C ASN A 208 37.32 -2.42 10.77
N THR A 209 36.43 -2.28 9.77
CA THR A 209 36.27 -3.28 8.72
C THR A 209 36.11 -2.66 7.32
N SER A 210 36.52 -3.43 6.31
CA SER A 210 36.87 -3.05 4.94
C SER A 210 35.68 -2.96 3.97
N HIS A 211 34.54 -2.40 4.41
CA HIS A 211 33.25 -2.62 3.74
C HIS A 211 32.71 -1.44 2.91
N ASN A 212 33.41 -0.29 2.84
CA ASN A 212 33.10 0.82 1.92
C ASN A 212 31.60 1.22 1.84
N GLY A 213 30.83 1.12 2.93
CA GLY A 213 29.42 1.50 2.92
C GLY A 213 28.45 0.47 2.31
N ASP A 214 28.86 -0.79 2.12
CA ASP A 214 28.09 -1.84 1.44
C ASP A 214 27.06 -2.61 2.31
N ARG A 215 26.94 -2.24 3.59
CA ARG A 215 26.08 -2.91 4.57
C ARG A 215 24.65 -2.37 4.54
N ILE A 216 23.90 -2.77 3.52
CA ILE A 216 22.49 -2.43 3.36
C ILE A 216 21.63 -3.26 4.32
N ASP A 217 20.80 -2.57 5.11
CA ASP A 217 19.69 -3.18 5.84
C ASP A 217 18.43 -3.01 5.00
N TYR A 218 18.02 -4.09 4.33
CA TYR A 218 16.87 -4.11 3.42
C TYR A 218 15.51 -3.93 4.12
N SER A 219 15.47 -3.89 5.46
CA SER A 219 14.28 -3.50 6.21
C SER A 219 14.16 -1.98 6.44
N ASN A 220 15.19 -1.22 6.05
CA ASN A 220 15.26 0.22 6.25
C ASN A 220 15.41 0.95 4.91
N ARG A 221 14.33 1.57 4.45
CA ARG A 221 14.28 2.29 3.16
C ARG A 221 15.35 3.36 2.99
N TRP A 222 15.72 4.05 4.06
CA TRP A 222 16.80 5.03 4.01
C TRP A 222 18.14 4.34 3.74
N LYS A 223 18.45 3.23 4.42
CA LYS A 223 19.69 2.49 4.11
C LYS A 223 19.68 1.86 2.72
N VAL A 224 18.53 1.40 2.23
CA VAL A 224 18.43 0.86 0.87
C VAL A 224 18.76 1.91 -0.19
N THR A 225 18.43 3.18 0.06
CA THR A 225 18.60 4.27 -0.92
C THR A 225 19.86 5.11 -0.74
N GLN A 226 20.52 5.05 0.43
CA GLN A 226 21.65 5.93 0.74
C GLN A 226 22.98 5.18 0.96
N CYS A 227 22.96 3.85 0.96
CA CYS A 227 24.15 2.99 1.10
C CYS A 227 24.63 2.45 -0.25
N HIS A 228 25.91 2.06 -0.34
CA HIS A 228 26.52 1.61 -1.59
C HIS A 228 26.15 0.16 -1.93
N LEU A 229 25.35 -0.05 -2.98
CA LEU A 229 25.02 -1.40 -3.44
C LEU A 229 26.28 -2.15 -3.91
N LEU A 230 26.65 -3.25 -3.23
CA LEU A 230 27.81 -4.08 -3.57
C LEU A 230 29.16 -3.31 -3.65
N GLY A 231 29.26 -2.18 -2.93
CA GLY A 231 30.42 -1.30 -2.97
C GLY A 231 30.55 -0.47 -4.26
N LEU A 232 29.50 -0.43 -5.09
CA LEU A 232 29.40 0.46 -6.24
C LEU A 232 29.16 1.89 -5.73
N TRP A 233 29.86 2.87 -6.31
CA TRP A 233 29.81 4.24 -5.86
C TRP A 233 28.43 4.84 -6.12
N ASP A 234 27.67 5.00 -5.04
CA ASP A 234 26.27 5.42 -5.05
C ASP A 234 26.13 6.92 -5.30
N LEU A 235 25.39 7.31 -6.35
CA LEU A 235 25.24 8.70 -6.74
C LEU A 235 24.46 9.47 -5.67
N ASN A 236 24.89 10.70 -5.38
CA ASN A 236 24.18 11.61 -4.48
C ASN A 236 22.96 12.18 -5.20
N THR A 237 21.86 11.44 -5.20
CA THR A 237 20.65 11.73 -5.97
C THR A 237 19.91 12.97 -5.49
N GLN A 238 20.10 13.39 -4.23
CA GLN A 238 19.57 14.65 -3.71
C GLN A 238 20.33 15.88 -4.22
N ASN A 239 21.45 15.70 -4.91
CA ASN A 239 22.20 16.79 -5.52
C ASN A 239 21.67 17.11 -6.93
N GLN A 240 21.09 18.30 -7.09
CA GLN A 240 20.57 18.76 -8.39
C GLN A 240 21.60 18.69 -9.52
N THR A 241 22.88 18.96 -9.27
CA THR A 241 23.92 18.86 -10.31
C THR A 241 24.12 17.43 -10.78
N VAL A 242 23.97 16.43 -9.90
CA VAL A 242 24.01 15.01 -10.29
C VAL A 242 22.77 14.67 -11.13
N ALA A 243 21.60 15.14 -10.71
CA ALA A 243 20.34 14.98 -11.44
C ALA A 243 20.39 15.58 -12.86
N ASP A 244 20.85 16.82 -12.99
CA ASP A 244 20.97 17.54 -14.28
C ASP A 244 21.90 16.79 -15.24
N ARG A 245 23.05 16.31 -14.75
CA ARG A 245 24.02 15.58 -15.57
C ARG A 245 23.52 14.21 -16.02
N MET A 246 22.73 13.52 -15.19
CA MET A 246 22.09 12.27 -15.58
C MET A 246 20.94 12.54 -16.57
N HIS A 247 20.19 13.62 -16.37
CA HIS A 247 19.16 14.06 -17.31
C HIS A 247 19.74 14.36 -18.70
N ASP A 248 20.87 15.04 -18.80
CA ASP A 248 21.56 15.31 -20.07
C ASP A 248 21.97 14.00 -20.78
N TYR A 249 22.44 13.01 -20.03
CA TYR A 249 22.81 11.69 -20.56
C TYR A 249 21.60 10.94 -21.15
N LEU A 250 20.50 10.87 -20.39
CA LEU A 250 19.29 10.18 -20.82
C LEU A 250 18.63 10.92 -22.00
N THR A 251 18.62 12.26 -21.97
CA THR A 251 18.11 13.08 -23.07
C THR A 251 18.92 12.88 -24.34
N ARG A 252 20.26 12.85 -24.25
CA ARG A 252 21.12 12.54 -25.41
C ARG A 252 20.83 11.14 -25.98
N ALA A 253 20.64 10.13 -25.13
CA ALA A 253 20.27 8.80 -25.59
C ALA A 253 18.91 8.81 -26.33
N VAL A 254 17.93 9.57 -25.84
CA VAL A 254 16.65 9.77 -26.54
C VAL A 254 16.86 10.53 -27.86
N GLU A 255 17.69 11.56 -27.93
CA GLU A 255 18.05 12.25 -29.18
C GLU A 255 18.67 11.29 -30.21
N ASP A 256 19.44 10.30 -29.75
CA ASP A 256 20.07 9.25 -30.55
C ASP A 256 19.10 8.14 -31.00
N GLY A 257 17.82 8.25 -30.64
CA GLY A 257 16.73 7.39 -31.11
C GLY A 257 16.27 6.34 -30.10
N VAL A 258 16.75 6.37 -28.86
CA VAL A 258 16.19 5.55 -27.77
C VAL A 258 14.74 5.95 -27.51
N ASP A 259 13.90 4.98 -27.20
CA ASP A 259 12.46 5.16 -27.01
C ASP A 259 11.97 4.92 -25.59
N GLY A 260 12.79 4.27 -24.77
CA GLY A 260 12.46 3.99 -23.39
C GLY A 260 13.67 3.61 -22.56
N PHE A 261 13.45 3.51 -21.25
CA PHE A 261 14.47 3.09 -20.30
C PHE A 261 13.98 1.97 -19.39
N ARG A 262 14.87 1.02 -19.11
CA ARG A 262 14.84 0.16 -17.93
C ARG A 262 15.81 0.75 -16.93
N TYR A 263 15.34 1.24 -15.80
CA TYR A 263 16.21 1.78 -14.76
C TYR A 263 16.73 0.67 -13.87
N ASP A 264 18.02 0.42 -13.97
CA ASP A 264 18.75 -0.51 -13.10
C ASP A 264 18.68 -0.06 -11.64
N ALA A 265 18.49 -1.02 -10.73
CA ALA A 265 18.49 -0.78 -9.29
C ALA A 265 17.57 0.39 -8.86
N ALA A 266 16.45 0.63 -9.55
CA ALA A 266 15.58 1.78 -9.28
C ALA A 266 15.09 1.85 -7.82
N LYS A 267 14.91 0.70 -7.16
CA LYS A 267 14.58 0.59 -5.71
C LYS A 267 15.59 1.28 -4.78
N HIS A 268 16.84 1.42 -5.23
CA HIS A 268 17.95 2.01 -4.49
C HIS A 268 18.03 3.54 -4.66
N ILE A 269 17.06 4.15 -5.33
CA ILE A 269 16.92 5.61 -5.42
C ILE A 269 15.65 6.00 -4.66
N GLU A 270 15.73 7.02 -3.80
CA GLU A 270 14.56 7.49 -3.06
C GLU A 270 13.48 8.11 -3.95
N LEU A 271 12.21 7.90 -3.57
CA LEU A 271 11.10 8.64 -4.17
C LEU A 271 11.16 10.12 -3.76
N PRO A 272 10.59 11.06 -4.56
CA PRO A 272 10.75 12.50 -4.33
C PRO A 272 10.43 12.96 -2.90
N ASP A 273 9.37 12.42 -2.29
CA ASP A 273 8.94 12.77 -0.94
C ASP A 273 8.99 11.58 0.02
N GLU A 274 9.94 10.64 -0.18
CA GLU A 274 10.08 9.47 0.69
C GLU A 274 10.59 9.83 2.10
N PHE A 275 11.36 10.91 2.21
CA PHE A 275 11.97 11.39 3.45
C PHE A 275 11.67 12.88 3.70
N ASP A 276 12.06 13.40 4.87
CA ASP A 276 11.83 14.80 5.28
C ASP A 276 12.38 15.84 4.29
N THR A 277 13.38 15.47 3.49
CA THR A 277 13.96 16.31 2.45
C THR A 277 13.54 15.78 1.09
N HIS A 278 12.93 16.65 0.29
CA HIS A 278 12.54 16.34 -1.07
C HIS A 278 13.77 16.04 -1.95
N SER A 279 13.75 14.92 -2.68
CA SER A 279 14.77 14.57 -3.67
C SER A 279 14.35 14.99 -5.08
N PRO A 280 15.14 15.82 -5.79
CA PRO A 280 14.80 16.29 -7.12
C PRO A 280 15.11 15.27 -8.23
N TYR A 281 15.73 14.13 -7.90
CA TYR A 281 16.37 13.27 -8.90
C TYR A 281 15.40 12.79 -9.97
N PHE A 282 14.36 12.03 -9.58
CA PHE A 282 13.38 11.50 -10.53
C PHE A 282 12.56 12.60 -11.21
N ASP A 283 12.22 13.68 -10.52
CA ASP A 283 11.52 14.82 -11.13
C ASP A 283 12.33 15.47 -12.26
N THR A 284 13.66 15.41 -12.14
CA THR A 284 14.58 15.92 -13.17
C THR A 284 14.80 14.88 -14.28
N ILE A 285 15.26 13.67 -13.94
CA ILE A 285 15.76 12.71 -14.94
C ILE A 285 14.66 12.12 -15.81
N LEU A 286 13.42 12.03 -15.33
CA LEU A 286 12.35 11.36 -16.05
C LEU A 286 11.75 12.21 -17.18
N SER A 287 11.95 13.53 -17.14
CA SER A 287 11.52 14.46 -18.20
C SER A 287 12.44 14.46 -19.44
N ASN A 288 12.93 13.29 -19.84
CA ASN A 288 13.94 13.11 -20.89
C ASN A 288 13.39 12.87 -22.32
N GLY A 289 12.06 12.85 -22.48
CA GLY A 289 11.40 12.67 -23.78
C GLY A 289 11.20 11.21 -24.23
N ALA A 290 11.50 10.23 -23.39
CA ALA A 290 11.19 8.82 -23.62
C ALA A 290 9.68 8.54 -23.61
N GLN A 291 9.24 7.54 -24.39
CA GLN A 291 7.85 7.11 -24.43
C GLN A 291 7.48 6.16 -23.30
N TYR A 292 8.39 5.29 -22.90
CA TYR A 292 8.12 4.25 -21.89
C TYR A 292 9.29 4.11 -20.93
N GLN A 293 9.04 4.10 -19.64
CA GLN A 293 10.09 4.05 -18.62
C GLN A 293 9.68 3.08 -17.52
N TYR A 294 10.53 2.15 -17.15
CA TYR A 294 10.22 1.20 -16.09
C TYR A 294 11.43 0.92 -15.21
N GLY A 295 11.19 0.60 -13.93
CA GLY A 295 12.24 0.37 -12.95
C GLY A 295 12.39 -1.12 -12.62
N GLU A 296 13.64 -1.54 -12.41
CA GLU A 296 13.90 -2.73 -11.61
C GLU A 296 13.61 -2.42 -10.14
N VAL A 297 12.46 -2.90 -9.69
CA VAL A 297 12.01 -2.78 -8.30
C VAL A 297 11.72 -4.19 -7.82
N LEU A 298 12.76 -4.86 -7.31
CA LEU A 298 12.62 -6.22 -6.79
C LEU A 298 11.82 -6.20 -5.49
N GLN A 299 10.70 -6.91 -5.52
CA GLN A 299 9.67 -6.97 -4.49
C GLN A 299 10.13 -7.77 -3.25
N GLY A 300 9.65 -7.39 -2.07
CA GLY A 300 9.86 -8.15 -0.81
C GLY A 300 10.43 -7.36 0.37
N ASP A 301 10.95 -6.14 0.14
CA ASP A 301 11.52 -5.31 1.21
C ASP A 301 10.43 -4.67 2.09
N SER A 302 10.67 -4.63 3.40
CA SER A 302 9.76 -3.97 4.34
C SER A 302 9.73 -2.46 4.09
N GLY A 303 8.52 -1.89 4.02
CA GLY A 303 8.31 -0.45 3.79
C GLY A 303 8.49 0.01 2.34
N LEU A 304 8.73 -0.89 1.37
CA LEU A 304 8.80 -0.54 -0.04
C LEU A 304 7.42 -0.18 -0.61
N ASN A 305 7.26 1.07 -1.06
CA ASN A 305 6.10 1.49 -1.83
C ASN A 305 6.31 1.21 -3.33
N ALA A 306 6.13 -0.05 -3.75
CA ALA A 306 6.33 -0.45 -5.14
C ALA A 306 5.43 0.33 -6.12
N ALA A 307 4.17 0.57 -5.75
CA ALA A 307 3.19 1.25 -6.60
C ALA A 307 3.52 2.72 -6.93
N ALA A 308 4.36 3.38 -6.13
CA ALA A 308 4.73 4.78 -6.36
C ALA A 308 5.66 4.98 -7.57
N TYR A 309 6.54 4.01 -7.87
CA TYR A 309 7.49 4.14 -8.99
C TYR A 309 6.78 4.18 -10.35
N PRO A 310 5.84 3.27 -10.70
CA PRO A 310 5.12 3.35 -11.96
C PRO A 310 4.26 4.60 -12.08
N ALA A 311 3.67 5.08 -10.98
CA ALA A 311 2.92 6.34 -10.98
C ALA A 311 3.82 7.54 -11.34
N LEU A 312 5.06 7.51 -10.85
CA LEU A 312 6.08 8.51 -11.17
C LEU A 312 6.51 8.41 -12.64
N PHE A 313 6.77 7.20 -13.14
CA PHE A 313 7.14 6.99 -14.55
C PHE A 313 6.00 7.37 -15.51
N ASP A 314 4.75 7.03 -15.18
CA ASP A 314 3.54 7.42 -15.94
C ASP A 314 3.43 8.94 -16.11
N LYS A 315 3.76 9.70 -15.06
CA LYS A 315 3.67 11.18 -15.06
C LYS A 315 4.55 11.81 -16.16
N TYR A 316 5.68 11.20 -16.49
CA TYR A 316 6.69 11.76 -17.38
C TYR A 316 6.83 11.02 -18.72
N SER A 317 6.05 9.96 -18.94
CA SER A 317 6.16 9.09 -20.13
C SER A 317 4.84 9.03 -20.90
N SER A 318 4.89 9.24 -22.22
CA SER A 318 3.67 9.30 -23.03
C SER A 318 3.00 7.94 -23.28
N ASN A 319 3.68 6.83 -23.02
CA ASN A 319 3.21 5.44 -23.11
C ASN A 319 3.21 4.74 -21.73
N GLY A 320 3.23 5.54 -20.65
CA GLY A 320 3.22 5.05 -19.28
C GLY A 320 4.57 4.52 -18.79
N GLY A 321 4.53 3.81 -17.67
CA GLY A 321 5.69 3.18 -17.05
C GLY A 321 5.32 2.03 -16.13
N GLY A 322 6.36 1.39 -15.57
CA GLY A 322 6.14 0.15 -14.84
C GLY A 322 7.25 -0.28 -13.88
N ASN A 323 7.01 -1.40 -13.22
CA ASN A 323 7.96 -2.10 -12.36
C ASN A 323 8.07 -3.57 -12.74
N THR A 324 9.20 -4.18 -12.38
CA THR A 324 9.39 -5.62 -12.52
C THR A 324 8.47 -6.44 -11.61
N GLY A 325 7.73 -7.39 -12.18
CA GLY A 325 6.90 -8.36 -11.44
C GLY A 325 7.71 -9.57 -10.95
N SER A 326 8.68 -9.34 -10.06
CA SER A 326 9.64 -10.36 -9.64
C SER A 326 9.00 -11.54 -8.89
N LYS A 327 7.98 -11.29 -8.04
CA LYS A 327 7.23 -12.35 -7.33
C LYS A 327 6.50 -13.27 -8.30
N TYR A 328 5.84 -12.69 -9.31
CA TYR A 328 5.15 -13.47 -10.34
C TYR A 328 6.11 -14.28 -11.22
N GLY A 329 7.30 -13.75 -11.54
CA GLY A 329 8.36 -14.54 -12.17
C GLY A 329 8.80 -15.75 -11.33
N GLY A 330 8.79 -15.63 -9.99
CA GLY A 330 8.96 -16.76 -9.07
C GLY A 330 7.83 -17.80 -9.17
N ALA A 331 6.57 -17.35 -9.14
CA ALA A 331 5.41 -18.22 -9.25
C ALA A 331 5.35 -18.98 -10.60
N VAL A 332 5.64 -18.31 -11.71
CA VAL A 332 5.69 -18.94 -13.05
C VAL A 332 6.79 -19.99 -13.11
N ARG A 333 7.98 -19.71 -12.57
CA ARG A 333 9.07 -20.71 -12.52
C ARG A 333 8.70 -21.92 -11.67
N ALA A 334 8.04 -21.73 -10.54
CA ALA A 334 7.53 -22.83 -9.72
C ALA A 334 6.54 -23.71 -10.50
N ALA A 335 5.56 -23.08 -11.17
CA ALA A 335 4.52 -23.78 -11.94
C ALA A 335 5.09 -24.60 -13.11
N ILE A 336 5.99 -24.03 -13.91
CA ILE A 336 6.60 -24.78 -15.04
C ILE A 336 7.59 -25.85 -14.56
N ASN A 337 8.18 -25.69 -13.37
CA ASN A 337 9.08 -26.68 -12.82
C ASN A 337 8.33 -27.90 -12.29
N SER A 338 7.24 -27.70 -11.56
CA SER A 338 6.36 -28.77 -11.06
C SER A 338 5.53 -29.42 -12.18
N GLY A 339 5.25 -28.68 -13.24
CA GLY A 339 4.30 -29.09 -14.29
C GLY A 339 2.84 -28.85 -13.91
N SER A 340 2.58 -28.26 -12.73
CA SER A 340 1.25 -27.87 -12.24
C SER A 340 1.06 -26.36 -12.42
N MET A 341 0.25 -25.97 -13.40
CA MET A 341 -0.06 -24.60 -13.81
C MET A 341 -1.51 -24.26 -13.45
N ASN A 342 -1.78 -24.10 -12.15
CA ASN A 342 -3.11 -23.74 -11.63
C ASN A 342 -3.54 -22.34 -12.12
N ALA A 343 -4.70 -22.26 -12.75
CA ALA A 343 -5.24 -21.03 -13.31
C ALA A 343 -5.61 -19.97 -12.25
N GLN A 344 -6.08 -20.39 -11.07
CA GLN A 344 -6.42 -19.47 -9.99
C GLN A 344 -5.16 -18.82 -9.41
N SER A 345 -4.15 -19.63 -9.08
CA SER A 345 -2.87 -19.16 -8.53
C SER A 345 -2.11 -18.25 -9.49
N LEU A 346 -2.14 -18.57 -10.79
CA LEU A 346 -1.46 -17.77 -11.83
C LEU A 346 -2.25 -16.54 -12.27
N ARG A 347 -3.54 -16.41 -11.94
CA ARG A 347 -4.34 -15.26 -12.36
C ARG A 347 -3.81 -13.94 -11.80
N ASN A 348 -3.36 -13.93 -10.55
CA ASN A 348 -2.81 -12.73 -9.92
C ASN A 348 -1.35 -12.52 -10.35
N LEU A 349 -1.03 -11.34 -10.90
CA LEU A 349 0.33 -10.97 -11.31
C LEU A 349 1.23 -10.53 -10.14
N GLN A 350 0.75 -10.63 -8.89
CA GLN A 350 1.50 -10.44 -7.65
C GLN A 350 2.31 -9.13 -7.60
N GLY A 351 1.73 -8.01 -8.03
CA GLY A 351 2.44 -6.75 -8.24
C GLY A 351 2.66 -5.85 -7.01
N ASP A 352 2.35 -6.27 -5.78
CA ASP A 352 2.43 -5.44 -4.55
C ASP A 352 1.75 -4.06 -4.69
N GLY A 353 0.50 -4.06 -5.17
CA GLY A 353 -0.30 -2.84 -5.38
C GLY A 353 -0.05 -2.14 -6.73
N VAL A 354 0.92 -2.60 -7.52
CA VAL A 354 1.11 -2.14 -8.91
C VAL A 354 -0.01 -2.67 -9.80
N ARG A 355 -0.55 -1.82 -10.69
CA ARG A 355 -1.56 -2.23 -11.67
C ARG A 355 -1.00 -3.23 -12.67
N ASP A 356 -1.81 -4.18 -13.12
CA ASP A 356 -1.39 -5.22 -14.04
C ASP A 356 -0.72 -4.68 -15.33
N ASN A 357 -1.21 -3.57 -15.89
CA ASN A 357 -0.63 -2.94 -17.09
C ASN A 357 0.61 -2.08 -16.83
N GLN A 358 1.06 -1.99 -15.57
CA GLN A 358 2.28 -1.33 -15.15
C GLN A 358 3.32 -2.33 -14.63
N LEU A 359 3.14 -3.62 -14.89
CA LEU A 359 4.14 -4.63 -14.59
C LEU A 359 4.94 -4.96 -15.84
N VAL A 360 6.24 -5.16 -15.67
CA VAL A 360 7.09 -5.87 -16.63
C VAL A 360 7.29 -7.27 -16.09
N THR A 361 6.70 -8.26 -16.75
CA THR A 361 6.75 -9.66 -16.30
C THR A 361 7.87 -10.40 -17.00
N TRP A 362 8.41 -11.43 -16.36
CA TRP A 362 9.37 -12.34 -16.98
C TRP A 362 9.15 -13.75 -16.47
N VAL A 363 9.67 -14.73 -17.20
CA VAL A 363 9.88 -16.08 -16.64
C VAL A 363 11.13 -16.04 -15.77
N GLU A 364 12.17 -15.39 -16.26
CA GLU A 364 13.44 -15.20 -15.58
C GLU A 364 14.05 -13.86 -15.99
N SER A 365 14.80 -13.24 -15.08
CA SER A 365 15.68 -12.12 -15.41
C SER A 365 17.08 -12.61 -15.77
N HIS A 366 17.91 -11.68 -16.25
CA HIS A 366 19.33 -11.95 -16.43
C HIS A 366 20.03 -12.27 -15.09
N ASP A 367 19.65 -11.62 -13.98
CA ASP A 367 20.16 -11.92 -12.64
C ASP A 367 19.82 -13.33 -12.18
N ASN A 368 18.55 -13.74 -12.33
CA ASN A 368 18.12 -15.08 -11.97
C ASN A 368 18.94 -16.17 -12.68
N TYR A 369 19.41 -15.86 -13.88
CA TYR A 369 20.19 -16.76 -14.70
C TYR A 369 21.69 -16.67 -14.44
N ALA A 370 22.24 -15.46 -14.31
CA ALA A 370 23.68 -15.17 -14.39
C ALA A 370 24.36 -15.04 -13.02
N ASN A 371 23.65 -14.65 -11.96
CA ASN A 371 24.22 -14.55 -10.63
C ASN A 371 24.57 -15.94 -10.07
N LYS A 372 25.66 -16.02 -9.32
CA LYS A 372 26.12 -17.26 -8.67
C LYS A 372 25.54 -17.32 -7.26
N GLU A 373 24.29 -17.75 -7.16
CA GLU A 373 23.60 -17.98 -5.88
C GLU A 373 23.86 -19.41 -5.38
N VAL A 374 23.74 -19.67 -4.07
CA VAL A 374 23.96 -21.02 -3.53
C VAL A 374 22.76 -21.89 -3.86
N ASP A 375 22.93 -22.85 -4.77
CA ASP A 375 22.03 -23.98 -4.97
C ASP A 375 22.49 -25.13 -4.06
N THR A 376 21.56 -25.65 -3.25
CA THR A 376 21.83 -26.66 -2.21
C THR A 376 22.26 -28.02 -2.78
N GLU A 377 21.96 -28.31 -4.06
CA GLU A 377 22.24 -29.61 -4.68
C GLU A 377 23.60 -29.67 -5.38
N ILE A 378 24.08 -28.56 -5.97
CA ILE A 378 25.25 -28.60 -6.88
C ILE A 378 26.26 -27.43 -6.72
N GLY A 379 26.06 -26.51 -5.77
CA GLY A 379 26.98 -25.39 -5.53
C GLY A 379 26.50 -24.06 -6.12
N LYS A 380 27.39 -23.13 -6.43
CA LYS A 380 26.99 -21.76 -6.78
C LYS A 380 26.60 -21.59 -8.25
N VAL A 381 25.30 -21.49 -8.56
CA VAL A 381 24.71 -21.26 -9.90
C VAL A 381 23.46 -20.37 -9.82
N GLY A 382 22.97 -19.84 -10.94
CA GLY A 382 21.75 -19.04 -10.96
C GLY A 382 20.49 -19.87 -10.75
N VAL A 383 19.52 -19.31 -10.02
CA VAL A 383 18.26 -19.97 -9.63
C VAL A 383 17.39 -20.41 -10.82
N SER A 384 17.51 -19.79 -11.99
CA SER A 384 16.80 -20.20 -13.21
C SER A 384 17.67 -20.95 -14.22
N THR A 385 18.98 -21.07 -13.98
CA THR A 385 19.94 -21.65 -14.93
C THR A 385 19.53 -23.06 -15.38
N ARG A 386 19.04 -23.90 -14.46
CA ARG A 386 18.67 -25.31 -14.74
C ARG A 386 17.33 -25.49 -15.44
N ILE A 387 16.53 -24.43 -15.58
CA ILE A 387 15.26 -24.50 -16.29
C ILE A 387 15.55 -24.74 -17.78
N SER A 388 14.95 -25.77 -18.35
CA SER A 388 15.14 -26.12 -19.76
C SER A 388 14.47 -25.11 -20.67
N ALA A 389 14.99 -24.95 -21.90
CA ALA A 389 14.37 -24.09 -22.90
C ALA A 389 12.88 -24.42 -23.13
N ASP A 390 12.51 -25.71 -23.07
CA ASP A 390 11.13 -26.15 -23.17
C ASP A 390 10.23 -25.60 -22.05
N LYS A 391 10.71 -25.63 -20.80
CA LYS A 391 9.99 -25.02 -19.68
C LYS A 391 9.94 -23.50 -19.80
N ILE A 392 11.03 -22.86 -20.24
CA ILE A 392 11.04 -21.40 -20.50
C ILE A 392 10.00 -21.01 -21.55
N ARG A 393 9.85 -21.77 -22.64
CA ARG A 393 8.81 -21.51 -23.65
C ARG A 393 7.38 -21.68 -23.09
N LYS A 394 7.15 -22.65 -22.21
CA LYS A 394 5.87 -22.79 -21.50
C LYS A 394 5.61 -21.60 -20.58
N GLY A 395 6.61 -21.18 -19.80
CA GLY A 395 6.52 -19.99 -18.96
C GLY A 395 6.26 -18.73 -19.79
N TRP A 396 6.91 -18.61 -20.95
CA TRP A 396 6.68 -17.53 -21.90
C TRP A 396 5.24 -17.52 -22.40
N ALA A 397 4.71 -18.69 -22.78
CA ALA A 397 3.33 -18.84 -23.20
C ALA A 397 2.33 -18.42 -22.11
N ILE A 398 2.65 -18.68 -20.84
CA ILE A 398 1.84 -18.21 -19.70
C ILE A 398 1.87 -16.68 -19.65
N ILE A 399 3.04 -16.04 -19.57
CA ILE A 399 3.13 -14.60 -19.32
C ILE A 399 2.77 -13.74 -20.54
N ALA A 400 3.14 -14.19 -21.75
CA ALA A 400 2.95 -13.40 -22.95
C ALA A 400 1.54 -13.52 -23.54
N SER A 401 0.75 -14.53 -23.18
CA SER A 401 -0.67 -14.58 -23.54
C SER A 401 -1.58 -13.72 -22.64
N ARG A 402 -1.06 -13.23 -21.50
CA ARG A 402 -1.82 -12.43 -20.53
C ARG A 402 -2.29 -11.08 -21.07
N ALA A 403 -3.42 -10.57 -20.58
CA ALA A 403 -3.89 -9.20 -20.83
C ALA A 403 -3.15 -8.14 -20.01
N GLY A 404 -2.49 -8.54 -18.93
CA GLY A 404 -1.67 -7.69 -18.07
C GLY A 404 -0.18 -7.95 -18.26
N GLY A 405 0.63 -6.96 -17.90
CA GLY A 405 2.09 -6.98 -17.83
C GLY A 405 2.78 -6.98 -19.19
N ALA A 406 3.81 -6.17 -19.40
CA ALA A 406 4.71 -6.25 -20.55
C ALA A 406 5.69 -7.42 -20.37
N PRO A 407 5.61 -8.50 -21.18
CA PRO A 407 6.45 -9.66 -20.98
C PRO A 407 7.84 -9.43 -21.59
N LEU A 408 8.88 -9.73 -20.82
CA LEU A 408 10.27 -9.57 -21.20
C LEU A 408 10.93 -10.95 -21.41
N PHE A 409 11.31 -11.24 -22.66
CA PHE A 409 11.97 -12.48 -23.03
C PHE A 409 13.47 -12.33 -22.82
N PHE A 410 14.02 -13.02 -21.83
CA PHE A 410 15.47 -13.10 -21.63
C PHE A 410 16.10 -14.07 -22.63
N ASN A 411 16.92 -13.56 -23.56
CA ASN A 411 17.65 -14.42 -24.49
C ASN A 411 18.99 -14.90 -23.90
N ARG A 412 19.09 -16.21 -23.69
CA ARG A 412 20.26 -16.87 -23.12
C ARG A 412 21.41 -17.01 -24.13
N PRO A 413 22.67 -17.09 -23.67
CA PRO A 413 23.81 -17.41 -24.53
C PRO A 413 23.71 -18.81 -25.14
N VAL A 414 24.29 -19.01 -26.34
CA VAL A 414 24.11 -20.25 -27.11
C VAL A 414 24.56 -21.49 -26.33
N GLY A 415 23.64 -22.46 -26.17
CA GLY A 415 23.91 -23.75 -25.54
C GLY A 415 24.11 -23.68 -24.02
N SER A 416 23.73 -22.57 -23.38
CA SER A 416 23.91 -22.34 -21.96
C SER A 416 22.59 -22.59 -21.19
N GLY A 417 22.69 -23.06 -19.94
CA GLY A 417 21.58 -23.45 -19.08
C GLY A 417 20.97 -24.83 -19.40
N GLY A 418 19.85 -25.13 -18.75
CA GLY A 418 19.18 -26.43 -18.82
C GLY A 418 19.85 -27.51 -17.96
N THR A 419 19.45 -28.77 -18.16
CA THR A 419 19.86 -29.92 -17.33
C THR A 419 21.34 -30.32 -17.48
N ASN A 420 22.08 -29.68 -18.39
CA ASN A 420 23.47 -30.00 -18.71
C ASN A 420 24.49 -29.22 -17.86
N ASN A 421 24.04 -28.48 -16.84
CA ASN A 421 24.84 -27.82 -15.79
C ASN A 421 25.85 -26.73 -16.21
N ASN A 422 25.85 -26.26 -17.46
CA ASN A 422 26.72 -25.15 -17.88
C ASN A 422 25.95 -23.82 -17.85
N GLN A 423 26.14 -22.99 -16.81
CA GLN A 423 25.55 -21.65 -16.75
C GLN A 423 25.97 -20.78 -17.93
N PHE A 424 27.25 -20.83 -18.30
CA PHE A 424 27.76 -20.26 -19.54
C PHE A 424 28.56 -21.34 -20.28
N ALA A 425 28.08 -21.74 -21.46
CA ALA A 425 28.78 -22.71 -22.31
C ALA A 425 29.87 -22.05 -23.18
N GLU A 426 29.94 -20.72 -23.19
CA GLU A 426 30.91 -19.91 -23.95
C GLU A 426 30.98 -20.27 -25.45
N ARG A 427 29.87 -20.71 -26.04
CA ARG A 427 29.76 -20.97 -27.49
C ARG A 427 29.59 -19.69 -28.30
N THR A 428 29.18 -18.62 -27.62
CA THR A 428 29.15 -17.25 -28.11
C THR A 428 29.90 -16.37 -27.11
N THR A 429 30.27 -15.16 -27.54
CA THR A 429 30.95 -14.16 -26.71
C THR A 429 30.06 -12.94 -26.54
N LEU A 430 30.38 -12.09 -25.56
CA LEU A 430 29.75 -10.78 -25.38
C LEU A 430 29.75 -10.01 -26.71
N GLY A 431 28.62 -9.39 -27.05
CA GLY A 431 28.39 -8.70 -28.31
C GLY A 431 27.69 -9.55 -29.38
N MET A 432 27.73 -10.88 -29.29
CA MET A 432 27.03 -11.79 -30.23
C MET A 432 25.58 -12.06 -29.82
N ALA A 433 24.79 -12.55 -30.78
CA ALA A 433 23.44 -13.03 -30.50
C ALA A 433 23.46 -14.29 -29.63
N GLY A 434 22.43 -14.45 -28.78
CA GLY A 434 22.21 -15.65 -28.00
C GLY A 434 21.59 -16.78 -28.82
N ASP A 435 20.97 -17.75 -28.14
CA ASP A 435 20.30 -18.87 -28.80
C ASP A 435 19.10 -18.44 -29.64
N ASP A 436 18.50 -19.37 -30.39
CA ASP A 436 17.36 -19.11 -31.27
C ASP A 436 15.99 -19.23 -30.56
N GLU A 437 15.95 -19.36 -29.23
CA GLU A 437 14.69 -19.58 -28.50
C GLU A 437 13.75 -18.38 -28.58
N TRP A 438 14.28 -17.16 -28.64
CA TRP A 438 13.49 -15.93 -28.80
C TRP A 438 12.67 -15.90 -30.10
N LYS A 439 13.05 -16.67 -31.12
CA LYS A 439 12.31 -16.82 -32.39
C LYS A 439 11.80 -18.24 -32.61
N HIS A 440 11.76 -19.07 -31.57
CA HIS A 440 11.14 -20.38 -31.65
C HIS A 440 9.67 -20.25 -32.09
N PRO A 441 9.09 -21.19 -32.87
CA PRO A 441 7.71 -21.09 -33.34
C PRO A 441 6.68 -20.86 -32.23
N GLU A 442 6.80 -21.55 -31.08
CA GLU A 442 5.96 -21.33 -29.90
C GLU A 442 6.02 -19.87 -29.42
N VAL A 443 7.23 -19.32 -29.27
CA VAL A 443 7.46 -17.94 -28.81
C VAL A 443 6.92 -16.93 -29.82
N THR A 444 7.22 -17.12 -31.10
CA THR A 444 6.77 -16.25 -32.19
C THR A 444 5.25 -16.18 -32.29
N TRP A 445 4.57 -17.32 -32.22
CA TRP A 445 3.11 -17.36 -32.32
C TRP A 445 2.41 -16.82 -31.09
N VAL A 446 2.99 -17.03 -29.90
CA VAL A 446 2.50 -16.38 -28.67
C VAL A 446 2.68 -14.86 -28.76
N ASN A 447 3.81 -14.35 -29.27
CA ASN A 447 4.01 -12.91 -29.47
C ASN A 447 2.99 -12.31 -30.45
N LYS A 448 2.75 -12.99 -31.58
CA LYS A 448 1.75 -12.55 -32.56
C LYS A 448 0.34 -12.58 -32.00
N PHE A 449 0.00 -13.64 -31.26
CA PHE A 449 -1.26 -13.73 -30.53
C PHE A 449 -1.39 -12.56 -29.56
N ARG A 450 -0.36 -12.30 -28.74
CA ARG A 450 -0.35 -11.18 -27.79
C ARG A 450 -0.67 -9.87 -28.47
N ASN A 451 0.10 -9.48 -29.49
CA ASN A 451 -0.07 -8.22 -30.20
C ASN A 451 -1.45 -8.11 -30.85
N ALA A 452 -1.96 -9.21 -31.42
CA ALA A 452 -3.29 -9.24 -32.02
C ALA A 452 -4.43 -9.14 -31.00
N MET A 453 -4.15 -9.36 -29.71
CA MET A 453 -5.10 -9.32 -28.59
C MET A 453 -4.92 -8.08 -27.69
N GLU A 454 -4.15 -7.09 -28.11
CA GLU A 454 -4.04 -5.82 -27.39
C GLU A 454 -5.43 -5.24 -27.09
N GLY A 455 -5.67 -4.79 -25.86
CA GLY A 455 -6.99 -4.29 -25.40
C GLY A 455 -8.07 -5.35 -25.12
N SER A 456 -7.93 -6.58 -25.63
CA SER A 456 -8.91 -7.65 -25.40
C SER A 456 -8.90 -8.15 -23.95
N PRO A 457 -10.05 -8.49 -23.35
CA PRO A 457 -10.12 -9.10 -22.03
C PRO A 457 -9.47 -10.50 -22.02
N GLU A 458 -9.30 -11.03 -20.81
CA GLU A 458 -8.71 -12.34 -20.56
C GLU A 458 -9.67 -13.23 -19.78
N ASN A 459 -9.73 -14.50 -20.19
CA ASN A 459 -10.25 -15.59 -19.37
C ASN A 459 -9.17 -16.67 -19.23
N MET A 460 -9.01 -17.22 -18.03
CA MET A 460 -7.99 -18.22 -17.71
C MET A 460 -8.64 -19.39 -16.98
N GLN A 461 -8.35 -20.62 -17.40
CA GLN A 461 -8.89 -21.84 -16.81
C GLN A 461 -7.99 -23.05 -17.07
N ASN A 462 -8.14 -24.11 -16.29
CA ASN A 462 -7.48 -25.39 -16.53
C ASN A 462 -8.33 -26.30 -17.43
N CYS A 463 -7.69 -27.09 -18.30
CA CYS A 463 -8.38 -28.00 -19.22
C CYS A 463 -9.10 -29.09 -18.43
N GLN A 464 -10.44 -28.96 -18.29
CA GLN A 464 -11.25 -29.88 -17.47
C GLN A 464 -10.75 -30.01 -16.01
N GLY A 465 -10.20 -28.93 -15.44
CA GLY A 465 -9.64 -28.93 -14.09
C GLY A 465 -8.27 -29.61 -13.95
N ASP A 466 -7.62 -30.01 -15.05
CA ASP A 466 -6.28 -30.59 -15.02
C ASP A 466 -5.21 -29.49 -14.91
N ASN A 467 -4.55 -29.41 -13.76
CA ASN A 467 -3.52 -28.41 -13.50
C ASN A 467 -2.31 -28.52 -14.44
N SER A 468 -2.10 -29.63 -15.12
CA SER A 468 -1.03 -29.74 -16.13
C SER A 468 -1.35 -29.08 -17.47
N CYS A 469 -2.59 -28.60 -17.66
CA CYS A 469 -3.06 -28.00 -18.90
C CYS A 469 -3.78 -26.67 -18.60
N LEU A 470 -3.17 -25.56 -18.99
CA LEU A 470 -3.67 -24.20 -18.78
C LEU A 470 -4.16 -23.60 -20.10
N MET A 471 -5.36 -23.00 -20.09
CA MET A 471 -5.94 -22.25 -21.20
C MET A 471 -6.02 -20.76 -20.85
N ILE A 472 -5.52 -19.92 -21.75
CA ILE A 472 -5.55 -18.46 -21.64
C ILE A 472 -6.24 -17.91 -22.89
N GLU A 473 -7.52 -17.58 -22.74
CA GLU A 473 -8.43 -17.11 -23.78
C GLU A 473 -8.42 -15.58 -23.84
N ARG A 474 -8.38 -15.03 -25.05
CA ARG A 474 -8.40 -13.60 -25.32
C ARG A 474 -9.32 -13.31 -26.50
N GLY A 475 -10.06 -12.22 -26.40
CA GLY A 475 -10.89 -11.72 -27.49
C GLY A 475 -12.14 -11.00 -27.01
N ILE A 476 -12.97 -10.55 -27.95
CA ILE A 476 -14.20 -9.80 -27.69
C ILE A 476 -15.38 -10.56 -28.29
N GLY A 477 -16.53 -10.55 -27.61
CA GLY A 477 -17.74 -11.19 -28.13
C GLY A 477 -18.42 -10.30 -29.17
N ASP A 478 -18.00 -10.39 -30.43
CA ASP A 478 -18.59 -9.65 -31.55
C ASP A 478 -19.13 -10.57 -32.66
N GLY A 479 -19.12 -11.89 -32.41
CA GLY A 479 -19.56 -12.91 -33.35
C GLY A 479 -18.51 -13.27 -34.40
N SER A 480 -17.26 -12.82 -34.24
CA SER A 480 -16.17 -13.12 -35.16
C SER A 480 -15.10 -14.01 -34.52
N PRO A 481 -14.75 -15.17 -35.12
CA PRO A 481 -13.67 -15.99 -34.59
C PRO A 481 -12.26 -15.47 -34.93
N ASP A 482 -12.12 -14.41 -35.72
CA ASP A 482 -10.82 -13.97 -36.25
C ASP A 482 -10.04 -13.04 -35.30
N ASN A 483 -10.73 -12.38 -34.37
CA ASN A 483 -10.18 -11.51 -33.31
C ASN A 483 -10.25 -12.17 -31.91
N ASN A 484 -10.58 -13.46 -31.87
CA ASN A 484 -10.63 -14.30 -30.69
C ASN A 484 -9.55 -15.40 -30.78
N GLY A 485 -9.08 -15.91 -29.65
CA GLY A 485 -8.26 -17.11 -29.63
C GLY A 485 -7.82 -17.54 -28.24
N VAL A 486 -7.14 -18.68 -28.18
CA VAL A 486 -6.68 -19.27 -26.93
C VAL A 486 -5.26 -19.82 -27.07
N VAL A 487 -4.43 -19.53 -26.07
CA VAL A 487 -3.15 -20.19 -25.87
C VAL A 487 -3.33 -21.31 -24.86
N VAL A 488 -2.90 -22.52 -25.23
CA VAL A 488 -2.93 -23.69 -24.34
C VAL A 488 -1.50 -24.09 -24.00
N VAL A 489 -1.17 -24.11 -22.72
CA VAL A 489 0.11 -24.57 -22.19
C VAL A 489 -0.11 -25.93 -21.56
N ASN A 490 0.43 -26.99 -22.17
CA ASN A 490 0.19 -28.36 -21.73
C ASN A 490 1.52 -29.03 -21.36
N SER A 491 1.70 -29.31 -20.06
CA SER A 491 2.83 -30.06 -19.51
C SER A 491 2.53 -31.55 -19.36
N GLY A 492 1.26 -31.95 -19.47
CA GLY A 492 0.81 -33.34 -19.41
C GLY A 492 0.78 -34.04 -20.77
N GLY A 493 -0.03 -35.11 -20.85
CA GLY A 493 -0.30 -35.80 -22.11
C GLY A 493 -1.27 -35.03 -23.02
N ASP A 494 -1.53 -35.58 -24.21
CA ASP A 494 -2.56 -35.06 -25.12
C ASP A 494 -3.90 -34.83 -24.41
N LYS A 495 -4.50 -33.65 -24.62
CA LYS A 495 -5.78 -33.28 -24.00
C LYS A 495 -6.89 -33.00 -24.99
N ASP A 496 -7.97 -33.77 -24.86
CA ASP A 496 -9.23 -33.47 -25.55
C ASP A 496 -9.86 -32.22 -24.90
N LEU A 497 -10.21 -31.25 -25.73
CA LEU A 497 -10.80 -29.99 -25.29
C LEU A 497 -12.32 -29.97 -25.46
N ASN A 498 -12.92 -31.04 -25.99
CA ASN A 498 -14.35 -31.13 -26.19
C ASN A 498 -15.13 -30.99 -24.86
N GLY A 499 -16.20 -30.21 -24.90
CA GLY A 499 -17.11 -29.95 -23.79
C GLY A 499 -16.69 -28.82 -22.85
N ILE A 500 -15.48 -28.26 -23.00
CA ILE A 500 -15.00 -27.14 -22.19
C ILE A 500 -15.78 -25.88 -22.55
N SER A 501 -16.33 -25.20 -21.53
CA SER A 501 -16.94 -23.87 -21.68
C SER A 501 -15.89 -22.85 -22.05
N THR A 502 -16.20 -21.92 -22.95
CA THR A 502 -15.24 -20.94 -23.45
C THR A 502 -15.89 -19.60 -23.71
N THR A 503 -15.07 -18.56 -23.69
CA THR A 503 -15.48 -17.18 -23.99
C THR A 503 -15.32 -16.79 -25.45
N LEU A 504 -14.73 -17.68 -26.26
CA LEU A 504 -14.50 -17.47 -27.68
C LEU A 504 -15.81 -17.46 -28.48
N ASP A 505 -15.85 -16.65 -29.54
CA ASP A 505 -16.97 -16.64 -30.49
C ASP A 505 -17.05 -17.96 -31.28
N ASP A 506 -18.25 -18.27 -31.77
CA ASP A 506 -18.51 -19.45 -32.59
C ASP A 506 -17.65 -19.47 -33.86
N GLY A 507 -17.00 -20.60 -34.14
CA GLY A 507 -16.13 -20.73 -35.30
C GLY A 507 -15.07 -21.81 -35.17
N GLN A 508 -14.18 -21.85 -36.16
CA GLN A 508 -13.02 -22.74 -36.17
C GLN A 508 -11.76 -21.93 -35.87
N TYR A 509 -10.88 -22.45 -35.03
CA TYR A 509 -9.61 -21.82 -34.66
C TYR A 509 -8.47 -22.78 -34.94
N LYS A 510 -7.53 -22.36 -35.79
CA LYS A 510 -6.36 -23.17 -36.18
C LYS A 510 -5.24 -23.09 -35.14
N ASP A 511 -4.62 -24.21 -34.78
CA ASP A 511 -3.34 -24.20 -34.05
C ASP A 511 -2.22 -23.73 -34.98
N GLN A 512 -1.66 -22.56 -34.68
CA GLN A 512 -0.60 -21.95 -35.48
C GLN A 512 0.78 -22.58 -35.21
N VAL A 513 0.95 -23.29 -34.09
CA VAL A 513 2.22 -23.91 -33.70
C VAL A 513 2.33 -25.35 -34.20
N ASN A 514 1.41 -26.22 -33.77
CA ASN A 514 1.55 -27.67 -33.97
C ASN A 514 0.69 -28.22 -35.13
N GLY A 515 -0.20 -27.38 -35.68
CA GLY A 515 -1.25 -27.82 -36.60
C GLY A 515 -2.41 -28.50 -35.88
N GLY A 516 -3.55 -28.57 -36.55
CA GLY A 516 -4.83 -28.95 -35.94
C GLY A 516 -5.76 -27.74 -35.76
N GLN A 517 -6.91 -27.98 -35.14
CA GLN A 517 -7.92 -26.96 -34.90
C GLN A 517 -8.82 -27.31 -33.71
N ILE A 518 -9.46 -26.29 -33.13
CA ILE A 518 -10.65 -26.43 -32.30
C ILE A 518 -11.87 -25.86 -33.03
N THR A 519 -13.05 -26.36 -32.70
CA THR A 519 -14.34 -25.79 -33.14
C THR A 519 -15.13 -25.34 -31.94
N VAL A 520 -15.59 -24.10 -31.95
CA VAL A 520 -16.42 -23.49 -30.92
C VAL A 520 -17.84 -23.34 -31.45
N SER A 521 -18.83 -23.76 -30.65
CA SER A 521 -20.24 -23.50 -30.92
C SER A 521 -21.04 -23.42 -29.63
N GLY A 522 -21.88 -22.40 -29.49
CA GLY A 522 -22.75 -22.21 -28.35
C GLY A 522 -21.98 -22.02 -27.04
N GLY A 523 -20.87 -21.29 -27.07
CA GLY A 523 -20.04 -21.00 -25.89
C GLY A 523 -19.25 -22.21 -25.35
N LYS A 524 -19.06 -23.25 -26.18
CA LYS A 524 -18.27 -24.44 -25.83
C LYS A 524 -17.34 -24.84 -26.96
N ILE A 525 -16.19 -25.38 -26.60
CA ILE A 525 -15.36 -26.15 -27.53
C ILE A 525 -16.07 -27.49 -27.79
N THR A 526 -16.40 -27.76 -29.04
CA THR A 526 -17.16 -28.96 -29.48
C THR A 526 -16.30 -30.01 -30.16
N SER A 527 -15.07 -29.65 -30.57
CA SER A 527 -14.06 -30.59 -31.04
C SER A 527 -12.67 -29.96 -31.03
N GLY A 528 -11.64 -30.79 -30.90
CA GLY A 528 -10.22 -30.41 -30.99
C GLY A 528 -9.40 -30.91 -29.80
N ARG A 529 -8.07 -30.86 -29.94
CA ARG A 529 -7.11 -31.41 -28.96
C ARG A 529 -5.92 -30.49 -28.80
N ALA A 530 -5.44 -30.33 -27.57
CA ALA A 530 -4.14 -29.76 -27.27
C ALA A 530 -3.07 -30.87 -27.20
N PRO A 531 -1.96 -30.78 -27.95
CA PRO A 531 -0.88 -31.76 -27.88
C PRO A 531 -0.20 -31.76 -26.50
N GLY A 532 0.22 -32.93 -26.04
CA GLY A 532 0.95 -33.10 -24.78
C GLY A 532 2.37 -32.53 -24.81
N GLY A 533 2.83 -31.97 -23.69
CA GLY A 533 4.17 -31.40 -23.54
C GLY A 533 4.48 -30.19 -24.42
N LYS A 534 3.46 -29.52 -24.98
CA LYS A 534 3.58 -28.47 -26.00
C LYS A 534 2.81 -27.20 -25.63
N VAL A 535 3.14 -26.12 -26.32
CA VAL A 535 2.29 -24.91 -26.39
C VAL A 535 1.50 -24.94 -27.69
N ALA A 536 0.19 -24.72 -27.62
CA ALA A 536 -0.70 -24.58 -28.77
C ALA A 536 -1.31 -23.18 -28.81
N VAL A 537 -1.43 -22.59 -30.00
CA VAL A 537 -2.00 -21.24 -30.18
C VAL A 537 -3.14 -21.33 -31.18
N PHE A 538 -4.37 -21.45 -30.69
CA PHE A 538 -5.57 -21.56 -31.51
C PHE A 538 -6.11 -20.17 -31.86
N TRP A 539 -5.83 -19.72 -33.09
CA TRP A 539 -6.23 -18.41 -33.62
C TRP A 539 -6.14 -18.42 -35.14
N ASN A 540 -6.99 -17.68 -35.86
CA ASN A 540 -7.05 -17.75 -37.33
C ASN A 540 -6.03 -16.89 -38.08
N ASN A 541 -5.46 -15.84 -37.45
CA ASN A 541 -4.43 -14.98 -38.04
C ASN A 541 -4.74 -14.50 -39.48
N LYS A 542 -6.00 -14.16 -39.80
CA LYS A 542 -6.42 -13.72 -41.15
C LYS A 542 -6.32 -12.20 -41.34
N GLY A 543 -5.18 -11.60 -40.98
CA GLY A 543 -4.95 -10.15 -41.11
C GLY A 543 -5.75 -9.29 -40.12
N GLY A 544 -6.41 -9.90 -39.14
CA GLY A 544 -7.10 -9.23 -38.04
C GLY A 544 -6.15 -8.93 -36.90
N THR A 545 -5.41 -7.83 -36.98
CA THR A 545 -4.81 -7.20 -35.81
C THR A 545 -5.86 -6.28 -35.18
N THR A 546 -6.23 -6.48 -33.91
CA THR A 546 -7.10 -5.54 -33.17
C THR A 546 -6.36 -4.27 -32.75
N ILE A 547 -5.13 -4.06 -33.20
CA ILE A 547 -4.22 -3.01 -32.71
C ILE A 547 -4.78 -1.58 -32.89
N ASP A 548 -5.68 -1.37 -33.85
CA ASP A 548 -6.39 -0.10 -34.06
C ASP A 548 -7.89 -0.16 -33.65
N ALA A 549 -8.33 -1.26 -33.05
CA ALA A 549 -9.70 -1.41 -32.61
C ALA A 549 -9.99 -0.40 -31.48
N GLU A 550 -11.14 0.26 -31.60
CA GLU A 550 -11.70 1.08 -30.52
C GLU A 550 -12.49 0.15 -29.62
N THR A 551 -11.94 -0.14 -28.44
CA THR A 551 -12.49 -1.14 -27.52
C THR A 551 -12.50 -0.64 -26.08
N ILE A 552 -13.50 -1.11 -25.34
CA ILE A 552 -13.56 -1.09 -23.88
C ILE A 552 -13.95 -2.49 -23.44
N SER A 553 -13.36 -2.97 -22.35
CA SER A 553 -13.61 -4.32 -21.88
C SER A 553 -13.49 -4.44 -20.36
N ALA A 554 -14.00 -5.54 -19.82
CA ALA A 554 -13.92 -5.90 -18.41
C ALA A 554 -13.41 -7.34 -18.29
N ALA A 555 -12.76 -7.69 -17.19
CA ALA A 555 -12.36 -9.06 -16.87
C ALA A 555 -12.41 -9.28 -15.33
N PRO A 556 -12.94 -10.40 -14.82
CA PRO A 556 -13.54 -11.49 -15.56
C PRO A 556 -14.82 -11.06 -16.30
N ILE A 557 -15.15 -11.71 -17.42
CA ILE A 557 -16.36 -11.44 -18.18
C ILE A 557 -17.48 -12.37 -17.74
N ASN A 558 -18.71 -11.86 -17.68
CA ASN A 558 -19.96 -12.64 -17.62
C ASN A 558 -19.90 -13.87 -16.69
N THR A 559 -19.52 -13.65 -15.44
CA THR A 559 -19.21 -14.72 -14.49
C THR A 559 -20.09 -14.65 -13.25
N THR A 560 -19.98 -15.67 -12.40
CA THR A 560 -20.64 -15.70 -11.10
C THR A 560 -19.67 -15.27 -10.01
N PHE A 561 -20.20 -14.80 -8.88
CA PHE A 561 -19.39 -14.46 -7.72
C PHE A 561 -20.10 -14.77 -6.41
N THR A 562 -19.32 -14.89 -5.33
CA THR A 562 -19.78 -15.05 -3.95
C THR A 562 -19.35 -13.85 -3.09
N GLY A 563 -19.81 -13.78 -1.85
CA GLY A 563 -19.34 -12.77 -0.91
C GLY A 563 -19.81 -11.33 -1.18
N SER A 564 -18.99 -10.35 -0.79
CA SER A 564 -19.27 -8.91 -0.81
C SER A 564 -18.96 -8.22 -2.16
N GLY A 565 -19.11 -8.94 -3.27
CA GLY A 565 -18.87 -8.42 -4.63
C GLY A 565 -17.61 -8.99 -5.29
N ILE A 566 -17.48 -8.78 -6.59
CA ILE A 566 -16.36 -9.24 -7.42
C ILE A 566 -15.51 -8.08 -7.90
N GLU A 567 -14.18 -8.22 -7.86
CA GLU A 567 -13.28 -7.27 -8.52
C GLU A 567 -13.25 -7.53 -10.03
N VAL A 568 -13.52 -6.47 -10.80
CA VAL A 568 -13.56 -6.49 -12.26
C VAL A 568 -12.55 -5.49 -12.79
N THR A 569 -11.51 -6.00 -13.45
CA THR A 569 -10.50 -5.18 -14.13
C THR A 569 -11.06 -4.67 -15.46
N VAL A 570 -11.14 -3.36 -15.62
CA VAL A 570 -11.58 -2.71 -16.86
C VAL A 570 -10.40 -2.28 -17.70
N ARG A 571 -10.53 -2.40 -19.03
CA ARG A 571 -9.51 -2.07 -20.01
C ARG A 571 -10.11 -1.23 -21.12
N ALA A 572 -9.28 -0.43 -21.77
CA ALA A 572 -9.65 0.38 -22.92
C ALA A 572 -8.48 0.49 -23.89
N GLN A 573 -8.80 0.58 -25.18
CA GLN A 573 -7.84 0.78 -26.26
C GLN A 573 -8.42 1.75 -27.29
N ASN A 574 -7.61 2.73 -27.71
CA ASN A 574 -8.03 3.80 -28.62
C ASN A 574 -9.37 4.43 -28.20
N ALA A 575 -9.52 4.73 -26.91
CA ALA A 575 -10.76 5.23 -26.34
C ALA A 575 -10.50 6.26 -25.23
N THR A 576 -11.38 7.26 -25.14
CA THR A 576 -11.37 8.33 -24.14
C THR A 576 -12.75 8.50 -23.52
N ASN A 577 -12.92 9.41 -22.56
CA ASN A 577 -14.20 9.65 -21.87
C ASN A 577 -14.79 8.35 -21.26
N LEU A 578 -13.90 7.55 -20.67
CA LEU A 578 -14.16 6.23 -20.15
C LEU A 578 -14.97 6.31 -18.86
N LYS A 579 -16.14 5.68 -18.84
CA LYS A 579 -17.08 5.68 -17.72
C LYS A 579 -17.66 4.30 -17.52
N TRP A 580 -18.06 4.02 -16.29
CA TRP A 580 -18.77 2.81 -15.95
C TRP A 580 -20.00 3.11 -15.10
N THR A 581 -21.01 2.25 -15.20
CA THR A 581 -22.20 2.24 -14.34
C THR A 581 -22.56 0.80 -14.03
N THR A 582 -23.16 0.55 -12.87
CA THR A 582 -23.72 -0.76 -12.52
C THR A 582 -25.24 -0.68 -12.33
N SER A 583 -25.95 -1.78 -12.56
CA SER A 583 -27.42 -1.83 -12.41
C SER A 583 -27.90 -1.59 -10.97
N ASP A 584 -27.04 -1.75 -9.97
CA ASP A 584 -27.28 -1.39 -8.56
C ASP A 584 -27.01 0.10 -8.26
N GLY A 585 -26.77 0.93 -9.28
CA GLY A 585 -26.76 2.39 -9.17
C GLY A 585 -25.39 3.03 -8.89
N LYS A 586 -24.29 2.26 -8.88
CA LYS A 586 -22.93 2.83 -8.78
C LYS A 586 -22.45 3.33 -10.15
N SER A 587 -21.53 4.31 -10.14
CA SER A 587 -20.93 4.83 -11.36
C SER A 587 -19.59 5.52 -11.09
N GLY A 588 -18.77 5.65 -12.13
CA GLY A 588 -17.49 6.35 -12.05
C GLY A 588 -16.81 6.51 -13.41
N THR A 589 -15.58 7.02 -13.39
CA THR A 589 -14.65 7.02 -14.53
C THR A 589 -13.59 5.95 -14.31
N PHE A 590 -12.92 5.51 -15.37
CA PHE A 590 -11.80 4.57 -15.27
C PHE A 590 -10.70 4.89 -16.27
N VAL A 591 -9.48 4.44 -15.98
CA VAL A 591 -8.41 4.25 -16.96
C VAL A 591 -8.18 2.76 -17.20
N SER A 592 -7.55 2.43 -18.33
CA SER A 592 -7.27 1.03 -18.66
C SER A 592 -6.41 0.40 -17.55
N GLY A 593 -6.85 -0.73 -17.02
CA GLY A 593 -6.22 -1.45 -15.91
C GLY A 593 -6.89 -1.26 -14.54
N ASP A 594 -7.83 -0.31 -14.39
CA ASP A 594 -8.51 -0.09 -13.11
C ASP A 594 -9.34 -1.31 -12.68
N LYS A 595 -9.49 -1.52 -11.37
CA LYS A 595 -10.38 -2.53 -10.80
C LYS A 595 -11.65 -1.88 -10.23
N ILE A 596 -12.80 -2.45 -10.56
CA ILE A 596 -14.12 -2.02 -10.10
C ILE A 596 -14.73 -3.15 -9.28
N THR A 597 -15.18 -2.87 -8.06
CA THR A 597 -15.97 -3.84 -7.29
C THR A 597 -17.43 -3.81 -7.75
N VAL A 598 -17.88 -4.90 -8.37
CA VAL A 598 -19.27 -5.08 -8.85
C VAL A 598 -20.06 -5.95 -7.88
N GLY A 599 -21.30 -5.56 -7.61
CA GLY A 599 -22.25 -6.36 -6.83
C GLY A 599 -21.98 -6.46 -5.33
N ALA A 600 -21.37 -5.42 -4.75
CA ALA A 600 -21.11 -5.37 -3.31
C ALA A 600 -22.38 -5.49 -2.45
N ASN A 601 -23.51 -4.99 -2.96
CA ASN A 601 -24.81 -5.02 -2.30
C ASN A 601 -25.78 -6.03 -2.91
N ALA A 602 -25.32 -6.87 -3.84
CA ALA A 602 -26.16 -7.86 -4.49
C ALA A 602 -26.61 -8.94 -3.48
N GLU A 603 -27.82 -9.45 -3.63
CA GLU A 603 -28.33 -10.65 -2.97
C GLU A 603 -28.07 -11.89 -3.84
N VAL A 604 -28.11 -13.09 -3.25
CA VAL A 604 -27.95 -14.33 -4.03
C VAL A 604 -29.08 -14.44 -5.06
N GLY A 605 -28.72 -14.68 -6.31
CA GLY A 605 -29.61 -14.69 -7.48
C GLY A 605 -29.67 -13.35 -8.22
N ASP A 606 -29.14 -12.26 -7.64
CA ASP A 606 -29.06 -10.98 -8.35
C ASP A 606 -28.04 -11.06 -9.49
N VAL A 607 -28.42 -10.48 -10.62
CA VAL A 607 -27.53 -10.27 -11.77
C VAL A 607 -27.23 -8.79 -11.88
N ILE A 608 -25.98 -8.43 -11.62
CA ILE A 608 -25.51 -7.05 -11.70
C ILE A 608 -24.91 -6.80 -13.07
N THR A 609 -25.47 -5.84 -13.80
CA THR A 609 -24.95 -5.43 -15.10
C THR A 609 -23.96 -4.29 -14.93
N LEU A 610 -22.69 -4.52 -15.25
CA LEU A 610 -21.68 -3.48 -15.44
C LEU A 610 -21.76 -2.98 -16.88
N THR A 611 -22.08 -1.71 -17.07
CA THR A 611 -22.03 -1.03 -18.35
C THR A 611 -20.77 -0.18 -18.41
N LEU A 612 -19.90 -0.45 -19.39
CA LEU A 612 -18.80 0.43 -19.74
C LEU A 612 -19.21 1.31 -20.91
N THR A 613 -18.79 2.57 -20.88
CA THR A 613 -18.94 3.51 -21.99
C THR A 613 -17.66 4.28 -22.26
N GLY A 614 -17.49 4.73 -23.50
CA GLY A 614 -16.34 5.53 -23.92
C GLY A 614 -16.54 6.12 -25.30
N LYS A 615 -15.57 6.93 -25.73
CA LYS A 615 -15.49 7.49 -27.07
C LYS A 615 -14.25 6.95 -27.77
N GLY A 616 -14.46 6.20 -28.85
CA GLY A 616 -13.37 5.78 -29.71
C GLY A 616 -12.60 6.98 -30.27
N THR A 617 -11.27 6.87 -30.30
CA THR A 617 -10.34 7.87 -30.83
C THR A 617 -9.55 7.37 -32.04
N GLY A 618 -9.85 6.15 -32.50
CA GLY A 618 -9.25 5.53 -33.67
C GLY A 618 -10.00 5.89 -34.97
N ALA A 619 -10.00 4.95 -35.92
CA ALA A 619 -10.50 5.17 -37.28
C ALA A 619 -12.02 5.38 -37.38
N THR A 620 -12.81 4.86 -36.44
CA THR A 620 -14.28 4.94 -36.51
C THR A 620 -14.86 6.08 -35.69
N GLY A 621 -14.16 6.52 -34.65
CA GLY A 621 -14.63 7.52 -33.70
C GLY A 621 -15.95 7.15 -33.03
N LYS A 622 -16.25 5.84 -32.90
CA LYS A 622 -17.57 5.36 -32.51
C LYS A 622 -17.80 5.57 -31.01
N ASP A 623 -19.06 5.73 -30.63
CA ASP A 623 -19.41 5.63 -29.21
C ASP A 623 -19.32 4.16 -28.79
N LEU A 624 -18.58 3.90 -27.72
CA LEU A 624 -18.37 2.57 -27.18
C LEU A 624 -19.36 2.36 -26.04
N LYS A 625 -20.07 1.23 -26.07
CA LYS A 625 -20.91 0.75 -24.98
C LYS A 625 -20.84 -0.77 -24.95
N VAL A 626 -20.42 -1.33 -23.82
CA VAL A 626 -20.37 -2.78 -23.60
C VAL A 626 -20.99 -3.08 -22.24
N GLU A 627 -21.72 -4.18 -22.14
CA GLU A 627 -22.39 -4.62 -20.92
C GLU A 627 -21.87 -6.01 -20.52
N TYR A 628 -21.59 -6.17 -19.23
CA TYR A 628 -21.15 -7.42 -18.62
C TYR A 628 -22.08 -7.77 -17.45
N THR A 629 -22.39 -9.04 -17.26
CA THR A 629 -23.30 -9.51 -16.21
C THR A 629 -22.57 -10.31 -15.15
N TYR A 630 -22.79 -9.98 -13.88
CA TYR A 630 -22.20 -10.68 -12.75
C TYR A 630 -23.31 -11.22 -11.87
N GLU A 631 -23.49 -12.53 -11.85
CA GLU A 631 -24.51 -13.16 -11.03
C GLU A 631 -23.94 -13.50 -9.66
N LYS A 632 -24.55 -12.98 -8.60
CA LYS A 632 -24.21 -13.42 -7.26
C LYS A 632 -24.83 -14.79 -7.04
N VAL A 633 -24.00 -15.81 -6.88
CA VAL A 633 -24.46 -17.16 -6.62
C VAL A 633 -24.35 -17.48 -5.14
N GLU A 634 -25.14 -18.46 -4.70
CA GLU A 634 -24.97 -19.02 -3.37
C GLU A 634 -23.56 -19.59 -3.27
N ARG A 635 -22.93 -19.36 -2.12
CA ARG A 635 -21.60 -19.87 -1.90
C ARG A 635 -21.62 -21.39 -1.88
N SER A 636 -20.72 -21.99 -2.66
CA SER A 636 -20.48 -23.44 -2.62
C SER A 636 -20.25 -23.87 -1.18
N GLN A 637 -21.06 -24.82 -0.72
CA GLN A 637 -20.87 -25.40 0.59
C GLN A 637 -19.45 -25.97 0.68
N GLN A 638 -18.78 -25.75 1.82
CA GLN A 638 -17.44 -26.27 2.07
C GLN A 638 -17.40 -27.81 2.02
N GLN A 639 -18.54 -28.49 2.16
CA GLN A 639 -18.66 -29.95 2.09
C GLN A 639 -17.65 -30.69 3.01
N LEU A 640 -17.38 -30.10 4.18
CA LEU A 640 -16.49 -30.66 5.18
C LEU A 640 -17.06 -31.97 5.74
N ALA A 641 -16.16 -32.82 6.24
CA ALA A 641 -16.53 -34.00 7.01
C ALA A 641 -17.41 -33.64 8.21
N LYS A 642 -18.19 -34.60 8.73
CA LYS A 642 -19.09 -34.38 9.87
C LYS A 642 -18.40 -33.95 11.18
N TYR A 643 -17.08 -34.06 11.23
CA TYR A 643 -16.27 -33.72 12.40
C TYR A 643 -16.00 -32.21 12.52
N TYR A 644 -16.21 -31.46 11.44
CA TYR A 644 -16.20 -30.01 11.46
C TYR A 644 -17.60 -29.48 11.79
N SER A 645 -17.68 -28.38 12.55
CA SER A 645 -18.96 -27.70 12.77
C SER A 645 -18.79 -26.21 13.03
N THR A 646 -19.84 -25.46 12.69
CA THR A 646 -19.89 -24.00 12.91
C THR A 646 -21.26 -23.62 13.45
N ASN A 647 -21.28 -22.94 14.60
CA ASN A 647 -22.49 -22.37 15.16
C ASN A 647 -22.74 -20.98 14.58
N THR A 648 -23.54 -20.93 13.51
CA THR A 648 -23.99 -19.67 12.90
C THR A 648 -25.25 -19.09 13.56
N ALA A 649 -25.91 -19.84 14.44
CA ALA A 649 -27.14 -19.41 15.11
C ALA A 649 -26.90 -18.50 16.32
N GLY A 650 -25.68 -18.48 16.85
CA GLY A 650 -25.28 -17.64 17.97
C GLY A 650 -25.33 -18.38 19.31
N GLN A 651 -24.22 -18.36 20.06
CA GLN A 651 -24.20 -18.80 21.44
C GLN A 651 -24.63 -17.68 22.39
N LYS A 652 -25.78 -17.84 23.05
CA LYS A 652 -26.44 -16.80 23.87
C LYS A 652 -26.07 -16.82 25.35
N LYS A 653 -25.40 -17.87 25.84
CA LYS A 653 -25.03 -17.98 27.26
C LYS A 653 -24.00 -16.90 27.61
N LYS A 654 -24.36 -16.06 28.58
CA LYS A 654 -23.46 -15.09 29.20
C LYS A 654 -22.65 -15.74 30.33
N LYS A 655 -21.37 -15.44 30.41
CA LYS A 655 -20.47 -15.86 31.50
C LYS A 655 -19.22 -14.99 31.52
N THR A 656 -18.83 -14.52 32.70
CA THR A 656 -17.52 -13.90 32.95
C THR A 656 -16.47 -14.99 33.05
N ILE A 657 -15.36 -14.83 32.33
CA ILE A 657 -14.24 -15.77 32.29
C ILE A 657 -12.99 -15.14 32.92
N SER A 658 -12.26 -15.92 33.71
CA SER A 658 -10.92 -15.56 34.16
C SER A 658 -9.91 -15.92 33.07
N VAL A 659 -9.20 -14.94 32.49
CA VAL A 659 -8.19 -15.19 31.45
C VAL A 659 -6.87 -15.60 32.11
N ASP A 660 -6.67 -16.89 32.33
CA ASP A 660 -5.52 -17.44 33.07
C ASP A 660 -4.80 -18.59 32.33
N GLY A 661 -5.30 -19.00 31.16
CA GLY A 661 -4.82 -20.11 30.36
C GLY A 661 -5.42 -21.46 30.76
N SER A 662 -6.55 -21.48 31.47
CA SER A 662 -7.23 -22.69 31.97
C SER A 662 -8.63 -22.85 31.39
N ALA A 663 -8.96 -24.07 30.99
CA ALA A 663 -10.32 -24.41 30.55
C ALA A 663 -11.35 -24.50 31.71
N SER A 664 -10.98 -24.24 32.96
CA SER A 664 -11.86 -24.47 34.14
C SER A 664 -13.14 -23.64 34.14
N ASP A 665 -13.10 -22.45 33.54
CA ASP A 665 -14.27 -21.57 33.40
C ASP A 665 -15.11 -21.87 32.14
N TRP A 666 -14.71 -22.84 31.32
CA TRP A 666 -15.35 -23.15 30.04
C TRP A 666 -16.13 -24.47 30.10
N ASP A 667 -17.17 -24.59 29.27
CA ASP A 667 -17.94 -25.81 29.11
C ASP A 667 -18.45 -25.95 27.67
N SER A 668 -18.85 -27.17 27.28
CA SER A 668 -19.24 -27.51 25.90
C SER A 668 -20.43 -26.72 25.35
N SER A 669 -21.23 -26.09 26.21
CA SER A 669 -22.32 -25.23 25.70
C SER A 669 -21.77 -23.99 24.99
N MET A 670 -20.54 -23.55 25.29
CA MET A 670 -19.90 -22.37 24.70
C MET A 670 -19.18 -22.67 23.38
N LEU A 671 -19.18 -23.91 22.90
CA LEU A 671 -18.57 -24.28 21.63
C LEU A 671 -19.29 -23.54 20.48
N ILE A 672 -18.52 -22.80 19.68
CA ILE A 672 -19.03 -22.04 18.53
C ILE A 672 -18.44 -22.51 17.19
N ALA A 673 -17.29 -23.18 17.19
CA ALA A 673 -16.79 -23.91 16.03
C ALA A 673 -15.91 -25.10 16.44
N GLN A 674 -15.88 -26.12 15.59
CA GLN A 674 -15.10 -27.34 15.75
C GLN A 674 -14.35 -27.61 14.44
N GLY A 675 -13.04 -27.78 14.55
CA GLY A 675 -12.11 -28.26 13.54
C GLY A 675 -11.72 -29.70 13.83
N THR A 676 -10.63 -30.16 13.22
CA THR A 676 -10.12 -31.51 13.45
C THR A 676 -8.62 -31.46 13.72
N ALA A 677 -8.04 -32.60 14.11
CA ALA A 677 -6.61 -32.71 14.29
C ALA A 677 -5.95 -33.35 13.06
N ASN A 678 -4.67 -33.05 12.86
CA ASN A 678 -3.82 -33.53 11.79
C ASN A 678 -4.38 -33.23 10.39
N ASP A 679 -4.93 -32.03 10.18
CA ASP A 679 -5.46 -31.51 8.91
C ASP A 679 -4.67 -30.31 8.37
N ASP A 680 -3.54 -29.97 9.01
CA ASP A 680 -2.54 -29.02 8.53
C ASP A 680 -2.05 -29.31 7.08
N PRO A 681 -1.94 -28.28 6.21
CA PRO A 681 -1.52 -28.43 4.82
C PRO A 681 -0.19 -29.15 4.62
N ARG A 682 0.74 -29.04 5.58
CA ARG A 682 2.06 -29.69 5.51
C ARG A 682 1.93 -31.20 5.59
N VAL A 683 0.92 -31.75 6.26
CA VAL A 683 0.80 -33.21 6.39
C VAL A 683 0.42 -33.90 5.07
N TYR A 684 0.05 -33.15 4.04
CA TYR A 684 -0.23 -33.68 2.71
C TYR A 684 1.02 -33.86 1.83
N ARG A 685 2.21 -33.44 2.29
CA ARG A 685 3.46 -33.53 1.50
C ARG A 685 4.48 -34.53 2.05
N PRO A 686 5.26 -35.21 1.18
CA PRO A 686 6.37 -36.05 1.61
C PRO A 686 7.41 -35.29 2.46
N ASN A 687 7.77 -35.80 3.63
CA ASN A 687 8.81 -35.28 4.52
C ASN A 687 8.62 -33.81 4.94
N SER A 688 7.37 -33.34 5.03
CA SER A 688 7.05 -31.95 5.37
C SER A 688 6.76 -31.72 6.87
N MET A 689 6.80 -32.77 7.70
CA MET A 689 6.54 -32.70 9.15
C MET A 689 7.73 -32.22 10.00
N TYR A 690 8.81 -31.71 9.38
CA TYR A 690 9.90 -31.04 10.12
C TYR A 690 9.44 -29.80 10.92
N GLU A 691 8.22 -29.32 10.68
CA GLU A 691 7.53 -28.30 11.46
C GLU A 691 6.27 -28.90 12.14
N MET A 692 5.92 -28.40 13.33
CA MET A 692 4.94 -29.03 14.23
C MET A 692 3.53 -29.20 13.60
N PRO A 693 2.88 -30.39 13.62
CA PRO A 693 1.51 -30.59 13.15
C PRO A 693 0.52 -30.09 14.21
N ILE A 694 0.22 -28.80 14.15
CA ILE A 694 -0.63 -28.13 15.12
C ILE A 694 -1.87 -27.63 14.40
N ASP A 695 -3.03 -28.02 14.90
CA ASP A 695 -4.32 -27.65 14.32
C ASP A 695 -5.18 -26.91 15.35
N LEU A 696 -5.94 -25.93 14.89
CA LEU A 696 -7.03 -25.28 15.60
C LEU A 696 -8.20 -26.27 15.73
N TYR A 697 -8.35 -26.85 16.92
CA TYR A 697 -9.29 -27.94 17.13
C TYR A 697 -10.70 -27.46 17.50
N ALA A 698 -10.84 -26.54 18.46
CA ALA A 698 -12.15 -26.09 18.92
C ALA A 698 -12.12 -24.63 19.31
N LEU A 699 -13.18 -23.89 18.98
CA LEU A 699 -13.35 -22.48 19.31
C LEU A 699 -14.61 -22.30 20.15
N TYR A 700 -14.45 -21.64 21.28
CA TYR A 700 -15.48 -21.35 22.26
C TYR A 700 -15.66 -19.85 22.40
N GLY A 701 -16.90 -19.43 22.67
CA GLY A 701 -17.25 -18.02 22.78
C GLY A 701 -18.35 -17.75 23.79
N THR A 702 -18.16 -16.70 24.58
CA THR A 702 -19.16 -16.16 25.51
C THR A 702 -18.92 -14.66 25.72
N TYR A 703 -19.73 -14.02 26.54
CA TYR A 703 -19.64 -12.59 26.83
C TYR A 703 -20.27 -12.29 28.19
N ASP A 704 -19.90 -11.14 28.75
CA ASP A 704 -20.61 -10.53 29.87
C ASP A 704 -20.99 -9.07 29.53
N ASP A 705 -21.19 -8.24 30.54
CA ASP A 705 -21.60 -6.85 30.34
C ASP A 705 -20.45 -5.97 29.80
N ASP A 706 -19.19 -6.38 30.00
CA ASP A 706 -18.01 -5.58 29.71
C ASP A 706 -17.12 -6.18 28.62
N ASN A 707 -17.10 -7.51 28.45
CA ASN A 707 -16.16 -8.22 27.60
C ASN A 707 -16.81 -9.30 26.73
N LEU A 708 -16.26 -9.47 25.53
CA LEU A 708 -16.37 -10.67 24.72
C LEU A 708 -15.22 -11.61 25.11
N TYR A 709 -15.49 -12.90 25.28
CA TYR A 709 -14.50 -13.91 25.63
C TYR A 709 -14.40 -14.97 24.54
N LEU A 710 -13.16 -15.29 24.15
CA LEU A 710 -12.83 -16.38 23.25
C LEU A 710 -11.88 -17.35 23.95
N MET A 711 -12.07 -18.64 23.71
CA MET A 711 -11.05 -19.66 23.99
C MET A 711 -10.93 -20.56 22.78
N TRP A 712 -9.70 -20.90 22.39
CA TRP A 712 -9.48 -21.94 21.39
C TRP A 712 -8.49 -22.98 21.87
N GLU A 713 -8.71 -24.18 21.39
CA GLU A 713 -7.86 -25.35 21.59
C GLU A 713 -6.96 -25.56 20.38
N MET A 714 -5.70 -25.85 20.63
CA MET A 714 -4.75 -26.26 19.60
C MET A 714 -4.21 -27.65 19.91
N THR A 715 -4.42 -28.58 19.00
CA THR A 715 -3.99 -29.97 19.13
C THR A 715 -2.64 -30.19 18.48
N ASN A 716 -1.78 -31.00 19.11
CA ASN A 716 -0.54 -31.53 18.54
C ASN A 716 -0.52 -33.05 18.72
N VAL A 717 -1.03 -33.78 17.73
CA VAL A 717 -1.22 -35.24 17.83
C VAL A 717 0.01 -36.07 17.42
N GLN A 718 1.19 -35.43 17.36
CA GLN A 718 2.46 -36.06 16.94
C GLN A 718 2.76 -37.36 17.70
N ASP A 719 2.48 -37.39 19.00
CA ASP A 719 2.71 -38.54 19.89
C ASP A 719 1.97 -39.82 19.47
N VAL A 720 1.01 -39.71 18.55
CA VAL A 720 0.31 -40.83 17.95
C VAL A 720 0.56 -40.96 16.44
N VAL A 721 0.61 -39.85 15.69
CA VAL A 721 0.70 -39.92 14.22
C VAL A 721 2.09 -40.28 13.72
N ASP A 722 3.13 -39.81 14.41
CA ASP A 722 4.51 -40.25 14.18
C ASP A 722 5.34 -40.12 15.48
N PRO A 723 5.24 -41.10 16.40
CA PRO A 723 5.97 -41.08 17.66
C PRO A 723 7.49 -41.29 17.51
N GLY A 724 7.97 -41.58 16.29
CA GLY A 724 9.39 -41.74 16.01
C GLY A 724 10.11 -40.42 15.76
N ASP A 725 9.38 -39.32 15.59
CA ASP A 725 9.94 -37.98 15.43
C ASP A 725 10.12 -37.29 16.78
N ASP A 726 11.37 -37.01 17.14
CA ASP A 726 11.73 -36.36 18.41
C ASP A 726 11.36 -34.87 18.44
N PHE A 727 11.10 -34.25 17.27
CA PHE A 727 10.66 -32.87 17.14
C PHE A 727 9.33 -32.87 16.36
N PRO A 728 8.15 -32.65 16.99
CA PRO A 728 7.95 -31.76 18.13
C PRO A 728 7.32 -32.34 19.43
N LEU A 729 7.65 -33.55 19.87
CA LEU A 729 7.05 -34.14 21.09
C LEU A 729 7.25 -33.27 22.36
N ASN A 730 6.18 -33.15 23.17
CA ASN A 730 6.09 -32.38 24.42
C ASN A 730 6.28 -30.86 24.27
N ARG A 731 5.92 -30.31 23.11
CA ARG A 731 6.07 -28.89 22.79
C ARG A 731 4.69 -28.30 22.52
N PRO A 732 3.96 -27.84 23.54
CA PRO A 732 2.71 -27.14 23.32
C PRO A 732 2.99 -25.76 22.73
N VAL A 733 2.15 -25.34 21.78
CA VAL A 733 2.25 -24.12 20.97
C VAL A 733 2.65 -22.88 21.75
N HIS A 734 2.06 -22.70 22.93
CA HIS A 734 2.23 -21.49 23.73
C HIS A 734 3.60 -21.35 24.42
N THR A 735 4.45 -22.39 24.38
CA THR A 735 5.76 -22.42 25.06
C THR A 735 6.95 -22.06 24.16
N GLU A 736 6.76 -22.01 22.84
CA GLU A 736 7.82 -21.78 21.84
C GLU A 736 7.42 -20.72 20.82
N LYS A 737 8.14 -20.54 19.69
CA LYS A 737 7.70 -19.60 18.63
C LYS A 737 6.41 -20.11 17.96
N GLY A 738 5.28 -19.92 18.62
CA GLY A 738 3.95 -20.30 18.13
C GLY A 738 3.54 -19.49 16.90
N PRO A 739 2.55 -19.96 16.13
CA PRO A 739 2.10 -19.29 14.94
C PRO A 739 1.51 -17.92 15.29
N ALA A 740 1.47 -17.04 14.30
CA ALA A 740 0.62 -15.87 14.37
C ALA A 740 -0.85 -16.30 14.24
N ALA A 741 -1.74 -15.63 14.96
CA ALA A 741 -3.17 -15.81 14.83
C ALA A 741 -3.84 -14.49 14.47
N TRP A 742 -4.73 -14.57 13.49
CA TRP A 742 -5.60 -13.50 13.04
C TRP A 742 -7.03 -13.81 13.45
N ILE A 743 -7.63 -12.93 14.24
CA ILE A 743 -9.02 -13.08 14.67
C ILE A 743 -9.83 -12.00 13.98
N ALA A 744 -10.64 -12.39 13.01
CA ALA A 744 -11.59 -11.53 12.32
C ALA A 744 -12.89 -11.45 13.12
N LEU A 745 -13.37 -10.23 13.34
CA LEU A 745 -14.58 -9.94 14.10
C LEU A 745 -15.59 -9.17 13.26
N ASP A 746 -16.81 -9.69 13.17
CA ASP A 746 -17.99 -9.03 12.61
C ASP A 746 -18.91 -8.59 13.73
N THR A 747 -18.84 -7.32 14.09
CA THR A 747 -19.67 -6.71 15.15
C THR A 747 -21.06 -6.29 14.66
N GLY A 748 -21.33 -6.38 13.35
CA GLY A 748 -22.57 -5.88 12.74
C GLY A 748 -22.60 -4.37 12.50
N ARG A 749 -21.57 -3.62 12.93
CA ARG A 749 -21.46 -2.17 12.67
C ARG A 749 -21.29 -1.89 11.18
N SER A 750 -21.99 -0.88 10.67
CA SER A 750 -21.91 -0.46 9.28
C SER A 750 -20.81 0.57 9.00
N ASP A 751 -20.33 1.28 10.03
CA ASP A 751 -19.45 2.45 9.89
C ASP A 751 -17.95 2.16 9.92
N ASN A 752 -17.56 0.91 10.15
CA ASN A 752 -16.15 0.49 10.26
C ASN A 752 -15.90 -0.86 9.57
N ARG A 753 -16.62 -1.15 8.48
CA ARG A 753 -16.37 -2.36 7.69
C ARG A 753 -15.01 -2.26 7.02
N VAL A 754 -14.14 -3.19 7.36
CA VAL A 754 -12.84 -3.38 6.73
C VAL A 754 -13.06 -4.00 5.35
N GLY A 755 -12.26 -3.57 4.37
CA GLY A 755 -12.17 -4.17 3.05
C GLY A 755 -11.84 -5.67 3.09
N LYS A 756 -11.58 -6.25 1.92
CA LYS A 756 -11.62 -7.71 1.77
C LYS A 756 -10.41 -8.48 2.33
N ASN A 757 -9.45 -7.84 2.99
CA ASN A 757 -8.22 -8.50 3.42
C ASN A 757 -7.49 -7.81 4.56
N ALA A 758 -6.43 -8.45 5.06
CA ALA A 758 -5.49 -7.86 6.00
C ALA A 758 -4.59 -6.77 5.39
N ASN A 759 -4.94 -6.20 4.21
CA ASN A 759 -4.14 -5.17 3.58
C ASN A 759 -4.19 -3.87 4.36
N LEU A 760 -3.04 -3.21 4.43
CA LEU A 760 -2.91 -1.86 4.93
C LEU A 760 -3.23 -0.86 3.81
N GLN A 761 -3.86 0.25 4.16
CA GLN A 761 -4.14 1.37 3.24
C GLN A 761 -2.88 1.99 2.62
N THR A 762 -1.71 1.80 3.23
CA THR A 762 -0.41 2.27 2.73
C THR A 762 0.23 1.31 1.71
N GLY A 763 -0.46 0.23 1.34
CA GLY A 763 0.14 -0.89 0.61
C GLY A 763 0.80 -1.89 1.56
N GLY A 764 0.79 -3.17 1.16
CA GLY A 764 1.21 -4.30 2.02
C GLY A 764 0.09 -4.78 2.95
N THR A 765 0.43 -5.66 3.89
CA THR A 765 -0.52 -6.31 4.81
C THR A 765 0.05 -6.42 6.22
N ILE A 766 -0.80 -6.73 7.20
CA ILE A 766 -0.31 -6.95 8.57
C ILE A 766 0.51 -8.25 8.63
N TRP A 767 1.74 -8.13 9.13
CA TRP A 767 2.77 -9.19 9.17
C TRP A 767 3.00 -9.88 7.82
N ASP A 768 2.83 -9.16 6.71
CA ASP A 768 2.97 -9.67 5.34
C ASP A 768 1.99 -10.82 4.99
N SER A 769 0.91 -10.96 5.76
CA SER A 769 -0.13 -11.96 5.48
C SER A 769 -0.88 -11.69 4.15
N ARG A 770 -1.22 -12.72 3.39
CA ARG A 770 -2.01 -12.67 2.14
C ARG A 770 -3.46 -13.11 2.38
N ILE A 771 -3.90 -12.99 3.64
CA ILE A 771 -5.18 -13.46 4.13
C ILE A 771 -6.28 -12.44 3.79
N SER A 772 -7.35 -12.96 3.22
CA SER A 772 -8.54 -12.23 2.81
C SER A 772 -9.82 -12.88 3.33
N TRP A 773 -10.89 -12.09 3.49
CA TRP A 773 -12.19 -12.55 3.96
C TRP A 773 -13.29 -12.10 2.99
N GLU A 774 -14.18 -13.03 2.63
CA GLU A 774 -15.37 -12.71 1.83
C GLU A 774 -16.52 -12.12 2.66
N GLN A 775 -16.56 -12.42 3.97
CA GLN A 775 -17.57 -11.91 4.89
C GLN A 775 -17.21 -10.50 5.32
N ASN A 776 -18.19 -9.77 5.85
CA ASN A 776 -17.93 -8.47 6.44
C ASN A 776 -17.12 -8.66 7.73
N VAL A 777 -16.03 -7.91 7.85
CA VAL A 777 -15.20 -7.84 9.05
C VAL A 777 -15.14 -6.38 9.47
N ASN A 778 -15.22 -6.11 10.77
CA ASN A 778 -15.10 -4.76 11.33
C ASN A 778 -13.73 -4.55 11.99
N ASN A 779 -13.19 -5.61 12.58
CA ASN A 779 -11.94 -5.56 13.32
C ASN A 779 -11.15 -6.84 13.06
N VAL A 780 -9.83 -6.68 12.97
CA VAL A 780 -8.88 -7.80 12.90
C VAL A 780 -7.94 -7.67 14.08
N ILE A 781 -7.83 -8.74 14.87
CA ILE A 781 -6.87 -8.83 15.97
C ILE A 781 -5.71 -9.72 15.51
N GLY A 782 -4.48 -9.21 15.63
CA GLY A 782 -3.26 -9.99 15.44
C GLY A 782 -2.59 -10.26 16.79
N LEU A 783 -2.27 -11.52 17.07
CA LEU A 783 -1.35 -11.92 18.15
C LEU A 783 -0.42 -13.06 17.75
N ALA A 784 0.72 -13.19 18.42
CA ALA A 784 1.47 -14.44 18.44
C ALA A 784 0.87 -15.36 19.50
N LEU A 785 0.68 -16.65 19.18
CA LEU A 785 0.10 -17.62 20.11
C LEU A 785 1.05 -18.03 21.24
N LYS A 786 2.32 -17.63 21.16
CA LYS A 786 3.23 -17.77 22.29
C LYS A 786 2.89 -16.77 23.37
N LYS A 787 2.76 -17.27 24.60
CA LYS A 787 2.50 -16.43 25.77
C LYS A 787 3.56 -15.34 25.93
N GLY A 788 3.12 -14.08 25.96
CA GLY A 788 3.96 -12.91 26.18
C GLY A 788 4.71 -12.41 24.93
N GLU A 789 4.47 -13.00 23.76
CA GLU A 789 5.03 -12.54 22.49
C GLU A 789 3.97 -11.72 21.71
N ASN A 790 4.41 -10.60 21.14
CA ASN A 790 3.70 -9.76 20.16
C ASN A 790 2.15 -9.82 20.15
N GLY A 791 1.51 -8.83 20.76
CA GLY A 791 0.05 -8.65 20.73
C GLY A 791 -0.61 -8.90 22.08
N PRO A 792 -1.95 -8.89 22.14
CA PRO A 792 -2.87 -8.67 21.02
C PRO A 792 -2.89 -7.22 20.51
N TRP A 793 -2.91 -7.05 19.19
CA TRP A 793 -3.08 -5.78 18.50
C TRP A 793 -4.40 -5.77 17.75
N MET A 794 -5.22 -4.75 17.94
CA MET A 794 -6.48 -4.61 17.22
C MET A 794 -6.37 -3.54 16.15
N TYR A 795 -6.77 -3.92 14.94
CA TYR A 795 -6.81 -3.06 13.77
C TYR A 795 -8.28 -2.81 13.37
N SER A 796 -8.50 -1.65 12.77
CA SER A 796 -9.75 -1.29 12.10
C SER A 796 -9.42 -0.67 10.76
N GLY A 797 -10.43 -0.48 9.92
CA GLY A 797 -10.26 0.04 8.58
C GLY A 797 -11.58 0.52 7.99
N ASP A 798 -11.55 0.71 6.68
CA ASP A 798 -12.71 0.99 5.85
C ASP A 798 -12.69 0.06 4.62
N GLU A 799 -13.58 0.30 3.66
CA GLU A 799 -13.70 -0.52 2.44
C GLU A 799 -12.42 -0.61 1.60
N THR A 800 -11.44 0.28 1.82
CA THR A 800 -10.15 0.30 1.12
C THR A 800 -9.07 -0.54 1.81
N GLY A 801 -9.29 -0.98 3.06
CA GLY A 801 -8.36 -1.82 3.82
C GLY A 801 -8.21 -1.39 5.28
N LEU A 802 -7.31 -2.05 6.00
CA LEU A 802 -6.94 -1.74 7.38
C LEU A 802 -6.08 -0.47 7.44
N ASN A 803 -6.28 0.31 8.51
CA ASN A 803 -5.37 1.40 8.80
C ASN A 803 -3.96 0.87 9.04
N ALA A 804 -2.94 1.60 8.56
CA ALA A 804 -1.53 1.22 8.73
C ALA A 804 -1.10 1.06 10.20
N ASN A 805 -1.79 1.74 11.12
CA ASN A 805 -1.55 1.66 12.56
C ASN A 805 -2.72 0.97 13.27
N ALA A 806 -2.39 0.12 14.25
CA ALA A 806 -3.37 -0.48 15.16
C ALA A 806 -4.13 0.59 15.95
N ILE A 807 -5.42 0.37 16.20
CA ILE A 807 -6.23 1.24 17.07
C ILE A 807 -5.94 0.98 18.55
N TYR A 808 -5.64 -0.26 18.91
CA TYR A 808 -5.29 -0.68 20.28
C TYR A 808 -4.14 -1.69 20.27
N GLY A 809 -3.26 -1.63 21.27
CA GLY A 809 -2.18 -2.59 21.48
C GLY A 809 -1.56 -2.55 22.89
N PRO A 810 -0.62 -3.44 23.23
CA PRO A 810 -0.09 -3.59 24.59
C PRO A 810 0.61 -2.33 25.15
N GLY A 811 1.08 -1.44 24.27
CA GLY A 811 1.64 -0.13 24.60
C GLY A 811 0.86 1.03 23.96
N ALA A 812 0.84 2.19 24.62
CA ALA A 812 0.34 3.43 23.99
C ALA A 812 1.48 4.06 23.18
N ALA A 813 1.23 4.36 21.90
CA ALA A 813 2.15 5.10 21.05
C ALA A 813 1.40 6.31 20.44
N PRO A 814 1.15 7.37 21.22
CA PRO A 814 0.29 8.48 20.81
C PRO A 814 0.73 9.18 19.53
N ALA A 815 2.05 9.21 19.25
CA ALA A 815 2.63 9.79 18.03
C ALA A 815 2.10 9.14 16.74
N VAL A 816 1.69 7.86 16.80
CA VAL A 816 1.13 7.11 15.67
C VAL A 816 -0.35 6.77 15.85
N GLY A 817 -0.99 7.27 16.92
CA GLY A 817 -2.43 7.13 17.17
C GLY A 817 -2.88 5.84 17.88
N THR A 818 -1.99 4.89 18.16
CA THR A 818 -2.32 3.63 18.83
C THR A 818 -2.54 3.81 20.34
N GLN A 819 -3.68 3.32 20.83
CA GLN A 819 -4.04 3.37 22.25
C GLN A 819 -3.58 2.11 22.99
N LYS A 820 -3.38 2.25 24.30
CA LYS A 820 -3.15 1.07 25.15
C LYS A 820 -4.45 0.26 25.24
N THR A 821 -4.37 -1.04 24.95
CA THR A 821 -5.47 -1.99 25.07
C THR A 821 -5.66 -2.47 26.51
N LYS A 822 -6.89 -2.85 26.84
CA LYS A 822 -7.30 -3.62 28.02
C LYS A 822 -7.59 -5.08 27.68
N MET A 823 -7.39 -5.52 26.43
CA MET A 823 -7.46 -6.94 26.06
C MET A 823 -6.53 -7.77 26.95
N GLN A 824 -7.00 -8.96 27.33
CA GLN A 824 -6.24 -9.89 28.15
C GLN A 824 -6.04 -11.18 27.36
N TYR A 825 -4.80 -11.65 27.27
CA TYR A 825 -4.46 -12.90 26.60
C TYR A 825 -3.69 -13.81 27.56
N ALA A 826 -4.10 -15.07 27.64
CA ALA A 826 -3.40 -16.11 28.38
C ALA A 826 -3.40 -17.41 27.59
N ALA A 827 -2.40 -18.25 27.85
CA ALA A 827 -2.32 -19.58 27.29
C ALA A 827 -1.72 -20.55 28.31
N GLY A 828 -2.13 -21.82 28.20
CA GLY A 828 -1.73 -22.93 29.05
C GLY A 828 -1.85 -24.28 28.34
N THR A 829 -1.55 -25.37 29.03
CA THR A 829 -1.51 -26.74 28.46
C THR A 829 -2.79 -27.51 28.75
N GLY A 830 -3.28 -28.27 27.78
CA GLY A 830 -4.43 -29.18 27.93
C GLY A 830 -5.53 -28.93 26.91
N LEU A 831 -6.69 -29.59 27.12
CA LEU A 831 -7.92 -29.45 26.32
C LEU A 831 -9.15 -29.57 27.22
N LEU A 832 -10.25 -28.90 26.85
CA LEU A 832 -11.60 -29.14 27.36
C LEU A 832 -12.31 -30.27 26.60
N SER A 833 -12.05 -30.40 25.30
CA SER A 833 -12.70 -31.40 24.44
C SER A 833 -12.47 -32.82 24.96
N ASN A 834 -13.53 -33.63 25.02
CA ASN A 834 -13.45 -35.01 25.51
C ASN A 834 -12.92 -36.01 24.47
N GLU A 835 -13.02 -35.65 23.20
CA GLU A 835 -12.52 -36.41 22.05
C GLU A 835 -11.59 -35.52 21.24
N VAL A 836 -10.68 -36.13 20.46
CA VAL A 836 -9.81 -35.42 19.51
C VAL A 836 -9.92 -36.16 18.17
N TRP A 837 -10.93 -35.81 17.39
CA TRP A 837 -11.14 -36.39 16.06
C TRP A 837 -10.20 -35.77 15.04
N GLY A 838 -9.57 -36.60 14.21
CA GLY A 838 -8.67 -36.14 13.18
C GLY A 838 -8.36 -37.23 12.17
N LEU A 839 -7.57 -36.87 11.16
CA LEU A 839 -7.18 -37.77 10.09
C LEU A 839 -5.97 -38.60 10.52
N ASP A 840 -6.09 -39.93 10.46
CA ASP A 840 -5.01 -40.84 10.81
C ASP A 840 -3.93 -40.90 9.72
N ASN A 841 -2.78 -41.49 10.07
CA ASN A 841 -1.53 -41.57 9.31
C ASN A 841 -0.70 -40.28 9.31
N ALA A 842 0.60 -40.48 9.06
CA ALA A 842 1.61 -39.44 8.96
C ALA A 842 1.50 -38.70 7.61
N TRP A 843 2.61 -38.33 6.97
CA TRP A 843 2.60 -37.37 5.86
C TRP A 843 2.47 -37.96 4.45
N GLY A 844 1.86 -37.21 3.53
CA GLY A 844 1.90 -37.43 2.09
C GLY A 844 1.08 -38.63 1.56
N ALA A 845 0.93 -38.68 0.24
CA ALA A 845 0.13 -39.71 -0.44
C ALA A 845 0.64 -41.15 -0.21
N GLN A 846 1.93 -41.32 0.11
CA GLN A 846 2.50 -42.64 0.45
C GLN A 846 1.92 -43.21 1.76
N ASN A 847 1.53 -42.34 2.68
CA ASN A 847 0.87 -42.70 3.93
C ASN A 847 -0.66 -42.50 3.85
N GLY A 848 -1.20 -42.33 2.65
CA GLY A 848 -2.64 -42.23 2.41
C GLY A 848 -3.24 -40.85 2.67
N ARG A 849 -2.43 -39.79 2.75
CA ARG A 849 -2.92 -38.40 2.89
C ARG A 849 -3.09 -37.72 1.52
N VAL A 850 -4.24 -37.11 1.28
CA VAL A 850 -4.53 -36.27 0.11
C VAL A 850 -5.37 -35.03 0.48
N PRO A 851 -5.19 -33.86 -0.16
CA PRO A 851 -5.95 -32.63 0.20
C PRO A 851 -7.48 -32.78 0.18
N GLY A 852 -8.01 -33.83 -0.44
CA GLY A 852 -9.44 -34.17 -0.43
C GLY A 852 -9.95 -34.82 0.87
N ASP A 853 -9.08 -35.22 1.81
CA ASP A 853 -9.47 -36.01 3.00
C ASP A 853 -10.38 -35.25 3.97
N VAL A 854 -10.28 -33.92 4.01
CA VAL A 854 -11.13 -33.05 4.83
C VAL A 854 -12.53 -32.87 4.24
N LYS A 855 -12.71 -33.20 2.96
CA LYS A 855 -14.00 -33.17 2.28
C LYS A 855 -14.70 -34.48 2.59
N ASN A 856 -15.94 -34.39 3.10
CA ASN A 856 -16.81 -35.52 3.43
C ASN A 856 -16.19 -36.59 4.38
N ASP A 857 -16.93 -37.66 4.65
CA ASP A 857 -16.57 -38.68 5.65
C ASP A 857 -15.62 -39.76 5.13
N ASN A 858 -15.02 -39.62 3.94
CA ASN A 858 -14.20 -40.67 3.31
C ASN A 858 -12.75 -40.72 3.80
N GLY A 859 -12.28 -39.71 4.53
CA GLY A 859 -10.96 -39.70 5.17
C GLY A 859 -10.79 -40.81 6.23
N ASN A 860 -9.55 -41.10 6.61
CA ASN A 860 -9.24 -42.10 7.64
C ASN A 860 -9.41 -41.52 9.06
N TRP A 861 -10.65 -41.20 9.43
CA TRP A 861 -10.98 -40.49 10.67
C TRP A 861 -10.81 -41.36 11.93
N VAL A 862 -10.09 -40.86 12.93
CA VAL A 862 -9.87 -41.51 14.23
C VAL A 862 -10.02 -40.52 15.39
N ASN A 863 -10.38 -41.03 16.57
CA ASN A 863 -10.29 -40.28 17.82
C ASN A 863 -8.91 -40.54 18.46
N PHE A 864 -8.01 -39.56 18.39
CA PHE A 864 -6.63 -39.66 18.87
C PHE A 864 -6.50 -39.93 20.37
N LYS A 865 -7.46 -39.47 21.19
CA LYS A 865 -7.50 -39.84 22.63
C LYS A 865 -7.67 -41.34 22.84
N SER A 866 -8.49 -41.98 21.99
CA SER A 866 -8.65 -43.44 22.02
C SER A 866 -7.40 -44.18 21.53
N LYS A 867 -6.49 -43.50 20.80
CA LYS A 867 -5.19 -44.02 20.36
C LYS A 867 -4.05 -43.73 21.34
N GLY A 868 -4.32 -43.09 22.48
CA GLY A 868 -3.34 -42.84 23.54
C GLY A 868 -2.67 -41.47 23.52
N HIS A 869 -3.19 -40.52 22.73
CA HIS A 869 -2.71 -39.14 22.71
C HIS A 869 -2.77 -38.48 24.11
N ASN A 870 -1.76 -37.67 24.44
CA ASN A 870 -1.59 -37.01 25.73
C ASN A 870 -1.78 -35.47 25.66
N PRO A 871 -3.02 -34.98 25.78
CA PRO A 871 -3.30 -33.54 25.74
C PRO A 871 -2.58 -32.71 26.80
N GLY A 872 -2.35 -33.30 27.99
CA GLY A 872 -1.74 -32.59 29.11
C GLY A 872 -0.26 -32.24 28.91
N ALA A 873 0.37 -32.76 27.85
CA ALA A 873 1.75 -32.45 27.48
C ALA A 873 1.87 -31.84 26.08
N GLN A 874 0.96 -32.15 25.15
CA GLN A 874 1.08 -31.76 23.75
C GLN A 874 0.25 -30.51 23.38
N ASP A 875 -0.91 -30.32 24.01
CA ASP A 875 -1.92 -29.40 23.49
C ASP A 875 -1.96 -28.07 24.22
N SER A 876 -2.51 -27.05 23.57
CA SER A 876 -2.63 -25.70 24.13
C SER A 876 -4.08 -25.25 24.24
N ILE A 877 -4.38 -24.57 25.35
CA ILE A 877 -5.55 -23.71 25.50
C ILE A 877 -5.09 -22.27 25.42
N CYS A 878 -5.77 -21.47 24.63
CA CYS A 878 -5.57 -20.03 24.53
C CYS A 878 -6.87 -19.31 24.87
N GLU A 879 -6.79 -18.24 25.66
CA GLU A 879 -7.92 -17.42 26.10
C GLU A 879 -7.68 -15.95 25.75
N LEU A 880 -8.73 -15.27 25.29
CA LEU A 880 -8.72 -13.86 24.98
C LEU A 880 -9.99 -13.18 25.50
N ALA A 881 -9.83 -12.17 26.35
CA ALA A 881 -10.91 -11.22 26.68
C ALA A 881 -10.74 -9.94 25.87
N ILE A 882 -11.82 -9.52 25.23
CA ILE A 882 -11.88 -8.32 24.38
C ILE A 882 -12.92 -7.37 24.98
N PRO A 883 -12.51 -6.18 25.46
CA PRO A 883 -13.46 -5.21 25.98
C PRO A 883 -14.45 -4.78 24.91
N LEU A 884 -15.74 -4.86 25.19
CA LEU A 884 -16.80 -4.46 24.27
C LEU A 884 -16.69 -2.97 23.91
N GLU A 885 -16.19 -2.14 24.84
CA GLU A 885 -15.90 -0.72 24.59
C GLU A 885 -14.83 -0.50 23.52
N GLU A 886 -13.82 -1.38 23.41
CA GLU A 886 -12.76 -1.26 22.40
C GLU A 886 -13.25 -1.67 21.02
N LEU A 887 -14.24 -2.58 20.96
CA LEU A 887 -15.01 -2.93 19.75
C LEU A 887 -16.08 -1.88 19.41
N GLY A 888 -16.33 -0.92 20.30
CA GLY A 888 -17.36 0.10 20.14
C GLY A 888 -18.79 -0.45 20.21
N ILE A 889 -19.01 -1.58 20.88
CA ILE A 889 -20.33 -2.19 21.05
C ILE A 889 -20.67 -2.37 22.53
N THR A 890 -21.91 -2.74 22.83
CA THR A 890 -22.37 -3.07 24.18
C THR A 890 -22.85 -4.52 24.25
N ALA A 891 -23.02 -5.07 25.45
CA ALA A 891 -23.59 -6.40 25.61
C ALA A 891 -25.01 -6.53 25.01
N ALA A 892 -25.79 -5.44 24.99
CA ALA A 892 -27.09 -5.39 24.34
C ALA A 892 -26.97 -5.50 22.81
N ASP A 893 -25.90 -4.97 22.22
CA ASP A 893 -25.62 -5.15 20.80
C ASP A 893 -25.23 -6.60 20.50
N VAL A 894 -24.41 -7.23 21.34
CA VAL A 894 -24.10 -8.67 21.23
C VAL A 894 -25.37 -9.53 21.31
N GLU A 895 -26.29 -9.21 22.22
CA GLU A 895 -27.59 -9.91 22.32
C GLU A 895 -28.47 -9.71 21.07
N LYS A 896 -28.41 -8.53 20.45
CA LYS A 896 -29.28 -8.13 19.35
C LYS A 896 -28.78 -8.60 17.99
N THR A 897 -27.51 -8.34 17.69
CA THR A 897 -26.89 -8.60 16.38
C THR A 897 -25.83 -9.69 16.44
N GLY A 898 -25.28 -9.99 17.61
CA GLY A 898 -24.21 -10.97 17.77
C GLY A 898 -22.87 -10.48 17.25
N VAL A 899 -21.82 -11.22 17.57
CA VAL A 899 -20.46 -11.02 17.04
C VAL A 899 -20.06 -12.28 16.26
N GLY A 900 -19.72 -12.09 14.99
CA GLY A 900 -19.12 -13.11 14.16
C GLY A 900 -17.63 -13.21 14.42
N VAL A 901 -17.10 -14.43 14.49
CA VAL A 901 -15.69 -14.71 14.78
C VAL A 901 -15.17 -15.75 13.81
N GLN A 902 -13.97 -15.50 13.27
CA GLN A 902 -13.11 -16.53 12.70
C GLN A 902 -11.68 -16.29 13.19
N ILE A 903 -11.00 -17.35 13.60
CA ILE A 903 -9.56 -17.36 13.88
C ILE A 903 -8.85 -18.08 12.74
N VAL A 904 -7.73 -17.53 12.28
CA VAL A 904 -6.86 -18.10 11.26
C VAL A 904 -5.44 -18.16 11.83
N ALA A 905 -4.82 -19.33 11.85
CA ALA A 905 -3.44 -19.51 12.30
C ALA A 905 -2.47 -19.54 11.11
N THR A 906 -1.28 -18.97 11.25
CA THR A 906 -0.28 -18.91 10.18
C THR A 906 1.17 -19.02 10.69
N TYR A 907 2.01 -19.71 9.91
CA TYR A 907 3.48 -19.70 10.02
C TYR A 907 4.16 -19.02 8.81
N GLY A 908 3.41 -18.31 7.97
CA GLY A 908 3.89 -17.74 6.71
C GLY A 908 3.07 -16.55 6.23
N LEU A 909 2.95 -16.43 4.90
CA LEU A 909 2.17 -15.40 4.25
C LEU A 909 0.68 -15.80 4.20
N SER A 910 0.33 -17.08 3.99
CA SER A 910 -1.08 -17.52 3.99
C SER A 910 -1.50 -18.17 5.31
N GLY A 911 -2.80 -18.36 5.50
CA GLY A 911 -3.31 -19.06 6.67
C GLY A 911 -3.19 -20.58 6.48
N MET A 912 -2.75 -21.27 7.51
CA MET A 912 -2.50 -22.71 7.45
C MET A 912 -3.61 -23.50 8.13
N ASP A 913 -4.44 -22.83 8.92
CA ASP A 913 -5.61 -23.42 9.53
C ASP A 913 -6.61 -22.33 9.96
N SER A 914 -7.87 -22.69 10.15
CA SER A 914 -8.91 -21.76 10.58
C SER A 914 -10.05 -22.39 11.38
N LEU A 915 -10.68 -21.58 12.24
CA LEU A 915 -11.95 -21.89 12.91
C LEU A 915 -12.89 -20.68 12.85
N PRO A 916 -14.09 -20.80 12.26
CA PRO A 916 -14.57 -21.91 11.42
C PRO A 916 -13.62 -22.30 10.31
N TYR A 917 -13.52 -23.61 10.07
CA TYR A 917 -12.63 -24.18 9.07
C TYR A 917 -13.07 -23.81 7.65
N ASP A 918 -12.11 -23.44 6.82
CA ASP A 918 -12.26 -23.16 5.41
C ASP A 918 -11.26 -23.98 4.59
N LEU A 919 -11.74 -24.56 3.48
CA LEU A 919 -10.92 -25.30 2.54
C LEU A 919 -9.83 -24.45 1.87
N ALA A 920 -9.94 -23.13 1.92
CA ALA A 920 -8.91 -22.21 1.45
C ALA A 920 -7.62 -22.26 2.29
N ALA A 921 -7.58 -22.98 3.42
CA ALA A 921 -6.36 -23.27 4.17
C ALA A 921 -5.69 -24.60 3.74
N ASN A 922 -6.20 -25.24 2.68
CA ASN A 922 -5.70 -26.50 2.15
C ASN A 922 -5.76 -26.60 0.61
N ASP A 923 -5.91 -25.49 -0.12
CA ASP A 923 -6.24 -25.53 -1.55
C ASP A 923 -5.04 -25.76 -2.48
N ASN A 924 -3.82 -25.52 -1.96
CA ASN A 924 -2.52 -25.76 -2.56
C ASN A 924 -1.61 -26.62 -1.66
N ALA A 925 -2.21 -27.35 -0.70
CA ALA A 925 -1.52 -28.12 0.32
C ALA A 925 -0.50 -29.14 -0.24
N ASP A 926 -0.72 -29.69 -1.43
CA ASP A 926 0.15 -30.68 -2.08
C ASP A 926 1.33 -30.08 -2.87
N LEU A 927 1.30 -28.76 -3.13
CA LEU A 927 2.31 -28.07 -3.92
C LEU A 927 3.56 -27.74 -3.10
N PRO A 928 4.78 -27.84 -3.67
CA PRO A 928 6.00 -27.43 -2.97
C PRO A 928 6.16 -25.90 -2.90
N ASP A 929 6.45 -25.38 -1.72
CA ASP A 929 6.94 -24.02 -1.55
C ASP A 929 8.45 -23.96 -1.79
N THR A 930 8.84 -23.64 -3.03
CA THR A 930 10.25 -23.51 -3.40
C THR A 930 10.84 -22.15 -3.02
N GLN A 931 10.09 -21.26 -2.37
CA GLN A 931 10.54 -19.91 -2.00
C GLN A 931 10.91 -19.81 -0.52
N SER A 932 10.25 -20.56 0.37
CA SER A 932 10.54 -20.52 1.80
C SER A 932 11.57 -21.56 2.25
N GLN A 933 11.31 -22.87 2.07
CA GLN A 933 12.20 -23.97 2.46
C GLN A 933 11.93 -25.26 1.66
N GLU A 934 12.98 -26.05 1.42
CA GLU A 934 12.88 -27.37 0.78
C GLU A 934 11.97 -28.29 1.63
N ASN A 935 10.85 -28.73 1.03
CA ASN A 935 9.78 -29.57 1.61
C ASN A 935 8.54 -28.86 2.21
N ASN A 936 8.46 -27.53 2.25
CA ASN A 936 7.23 -26.86 2.69
C ASN A 936 6.07 -26.98 1.68
N SER A 937 4.84 -26.79 2.17
CA SER A 937 3.64 -26.65 1.35
C SER A 937 3.49 -25.21 0.83
N TYR A 938 3.07 -25.03 -0.42
CA TYR A 938 2.83 -23.72 -1.04
C TYR A 938 1.71 -22.94 -0.34
N GLU A 939 0.85 -23.61 0.42
CA GLU A 939 -0.14 -23.00 1.32
C GLU A 939 0.49 -21.99 2.31
N LYS A 940 1.80 -22.08 2.55
CA LYS A 940 2.49 -21.11 3.41
C LYS A 940 2.68 -19.75 2.73
N SER A 941 2.60 -19.70 1.41
CA SER A 941 3.08 -18.59 0.57
C SER A 941 2.07 -18.11 -0.48
N ASP A 942 0.95 -18.81 -0.66
CA ASP A 942 -0.15 -18.38 -1.50
C ASP A 942 -1.00 -17.30 -0.81
N GLY A 943 -2.23 -17.11 -1.27
CA GLY A 943 -3.11 -16.11 -0.70
C GLY A 943 -4.52 -16.65 -0.61
N ASP A 944 -5.04 -16.70 0.61
CA ASP A 944 -6.33 -17.32 0.89
C ASP A 944 -7.42 -16.28 0.98
N SER A 945 -8.58 -16.63 0.42
CA SER A 945 -9.84 -15.92 0.64
C SER A 945 -10.77 -16.78 1.48
N TYR A 946 -10.72 -16.57 2.79
CA TYR A 946 -11.56 -17.25 3.75
C TYR A 946 -13.00 -16.87 3.52
N SER A 947 -13.78 -17.89 3.19
CA SER A 947 -15.13 -17.69 2.78
C SER A 947 -16.11 -18.19 3.89
N ALA A 948 -15.62 -18.98 4.85
CA ALA A 948 -16.14 -19.44 6.14
C ALA A 948 -17.37 -18.68 6.66
N PRO A 949 -18.60 -19.25 6.85
CA PRO A 949 -19.57 -18.53 7.67
C PRO A 949 -18.96 -18.32 9.06
N LEU A 950 -18.92 -17.07 9.55
CA LEU A 950 -18.35 -16.77 10.86
C LEU A 950 -19.15 -17.47 11.98
N ALA A 951 -18.45 -17.98 12.98
CA ALA A 951 -19.07 -18.50 14.19
C ALA A 951 -19.68 -17.35 14.99
N ARG A 952 -20.84 -17.55 15.63
CA ARG A 952 -21.59 -16.45 16.24
C ARG A 952 -21.65 -16.57 17.77
N ILE A 953 -21.39 -15.45 18.44
CA ILE A 953 -21.61 -15.24 19.88
C ILE A 953 -22.75 -14.23 20.03
N GLY A 954 -23.72 -14.50 20.89
CA GLY A 954 -24.95 -13.73 21.01
C GLY A 954 -26.01 -14.15 19.98
N ALA A 955 -26.48 -13.22 19.14
CA ALA A 955 -27.42 -13.51 18.05
C ALA A 955 -26.74 -14.06 16.79
N ALA A 956 -27.54 -14.46 15.79
CA ALA A 956 -27.09 -15.09 14.55
C ALA A 956 -26.48 -14.12 13.51
N GLY A 957 -26.34 -12.83 13.83
CA GLY A 957 -25.95 -11.77 12.89
C GLY A 957 -27.01 -10.67 12.78
N GLY A 958 -26.59 -9.47 12.38
CA GLY A 958 -27.47 -8.32 12.16
C GLY A 958 -26.68 -7.03 11.94
N VAL A 959 -27.37 -5.96 11.54
CA VAL A 959 -26.75 -4.63 11.37
C VAL A 959 -27.02 -3.76 12.59
N ILE A 960 -25.97 -3.16 13.13
CA ILE A 960 -26.05 -2.05 14.08
C ILE A 960 -26.04 -0.76 13.27
N GLU A 961 -27.19 -0.12 13.14
CA GLU A 961 -27.26 1.23 12.58
C GLU A 961 -26.59 2.22 13.54
N THR A 962 -25.56 2.89 13.05
CA THR A 962 -24.85 3.91 13.82
C THR A 962 -25.41 5.29 13.52
N ILE A 963 -25.42 6.14 14.55
CA ILE A 963 -25.78 7.55 14.43
C ILE A 963 -24.50 8.31 14.06
N PRO A 964 -24.40 8.86 12.84
CA PRO A 964 -23.17 9.47 12.36
C PRO A 964 -22.86 10.76 13.12
N VAL A 965 -21.58 11.15 13.12
CA VAL A 965 -21.18 12.48 13.58
C VAL A 965 -21.63 13.51 12.55
N GLU A 966 -22.55 14.39 12.95
CA GLU A 966 -23.02 15.50 12.12
C GLU A 966 -22.09 16.70 12.22
N SER A 967 -21.55 16.96 13.42
CA SER A 967 -20.53 18.00 13.61
C SER A 967 -19.62 17.70 14.80
N VAL A 968 -18.41 18.22 14.70
CA VAL A 968 -17.53 18.48 15.83
C VAL A 968 -17.36 19.99 15.91
N THR A 969 -17.36 20.57 17.11
CA THR A 969 -17.21 22.01 17.31
C THR A 969 -16.21 22.25 18.42
N ILE A 970 -15.11 22.97 18.14
CA ILE A 970 -14.23 23.51 19.17
C ILE A 970 -14.97 24.62 19.90
N ASN A 971 -15.14 24.47 21.22
CA ASN A 971 -16.00 25.32 22.02
C ASN A 971 -15.39 26.72 22.27
N GLU A 972 -14.09 26.87 22.05
CA GLU A 972 -13.34 28.11 22.28
C GLU A 972 -13.41 29.10 21.10
N GLY A 973 -14.17 28.78 20.04
CA GLY A 973 -14.41 29.67 18.89
C GLY A 973 -13.38 29.51 17.77
N SER A 974 -13.30 30.50 16.88
CA SER A 974 -12.47 30.45 15.66
C SER A 974 -11.02 30.85 15.86
N SER A 975 -10.72 31.59 16.94
CA SER A 975 -9.36 32.03 17.24
C SER A 975 -9.13 32.19 18.74
N MET A 976 -7.88 31.99 19.12
CA MET A 976 -7.36 32.11 20.48
C MET A 976 -5.97 32.75 20.39
N SER A 977 -5.60 33.56 21.39
CA SER A 977 -4.24 34.07 21.50
C SER A 977 -3.59 33.62 22.78
N ILE A 978 -2.33 33.20 22.68
CA ILE A 978 -1.48 32.80 23.79
C ILE A 978 -0.28 33.76 23.79
N ASP A 979 -0.05 34.50 24.86
CA ASP A 979 1.12 35.38 24.99
C ASP A 979 2.21 34.64 25.79
N LEU A 980 3.37 34.42 25.18
CA LEU A 980 4.50 33.70 25.76
C LEU A 980 5.05 34.32 27.04
N GLY A 981 4.87 35.63 27.23
CA GLY A 981 5.23 36.35 28.45
C GLY A 981 4.19 36.25 29.58
N THR A 982 3.04 35.62 29.33
CA THR A 982 1.92 35.54 30.30
C THR A 982 1.46 34.11 30.62
N SER A 983 1.24 33.27 29.61
CA SER A 983 0.85 31.86 29.77
C SER A 983 1.30 31.06 28.55
N ARG A 984 1.84 29.86 28.76
CA ARG A 984 2.28 28.99 27.66
C ARG A 984 1.30 27.88 27.33
N THR A 985 0.19 27.78 28.04
CA THR A 985 -0.75 26.68 27.87
C THR A 985 -2.17 27.18 27.69
N ALA A 986 -2.93 26.47 26.88
CA ALA A 986 -4.37 26.61 26.77
C ALA A 986 -5.01 25.22 26.77
N LYS A 987 -6.31 25.15 27.05
CA LYS A 987 -7.08 23.91 26.93
C LYS A 987 -8.23 24.17 25.97
N LEU A 988 -8.33 23.30 24.97
CA LEU A 988 -9.44 23.24 24.04
C LEU A 988 -10.40 22.13 24.45
N SER A 989 -11.66 22.31 24.10
CA SER A 989 -12.69 21.31 24.27
C SER A 989 -13.53 21.23 23.00
N ALA A 990 -13.98 20.03 22.66
CA ALA A 990 -14.78 19.82 21.47
C ALA A 990 -16.09 19.14 21.84
N THR A 991 -17.19 19.60 21.24
CA THR A 991 -18.51 18.98 21.36
C THR A 991 -18.83 18.24 20.06
N VAL A 992 -19.29 17.00 20.19
CA VAL A 992 -19.74 16.17 19.05
C VAL A 992 -21.26 16.13 19.04
N ALA A 993 -21.86 16.46 17.89
CA ALA A 993 -23.29 16.39 17.66
C ALA A 993 -23.64 15.33 16.57
N PRO A 994 -24.80 14.66 16.69
CA PRO A 994 -25.74 14.75 17.79
C PRO A 994 -25.16 14.12 19.06
N SER A 995 -25.72 14.46 20.24
CA SER A 995 -25.21 13.96 21.53
C SER A 995 -25.37 12.46 21.73
N ASN A 996 -26.03 11.75 20.80
CA ASN A 996 -26.17 10.30 20.75
C ASN A 996 -25.41 9.68 19.55
N ALA A 997 -24.52 10.41 18.88
CA ALA A 997 -23.65 9.85 17.85
C ALA A 997 -22.93 8.59 18.36
N SER A 998 -22.86 7.56 17.52
CA SER A 998 -22.31 6.24 17.88
C SER A 998 -20.79 6.26 18.09
N ASN A 999 -20.09 7.26 17.57
CA ASN A 999 -18.67 7.50 17.83
C ASN A 999 -18.44 8.98 18.14
N LYS A 1000 -18.11 9.30 19.39
CA LYS A 1000 -17.86 10.68 19.86
C LYS A 1000 -16.38 10.96 20.11
N LYS A 1001 -15.48 10.05 19.71
CA LYS A 1001 -14.05 10.20 19.95
C LYS A 1001 -13.53 11.40 19.14
N VAL A 1002 -12.88 12.32 19.84
CA VAL A 1002 -12.23 13.50 19.23
C VAL A 1002 -10.72 13.26 19.20
N THR A 1003 -10.10 13.43 18.04
CA THR A 1003 -8.65 13.48 17.86
C THR A 1003 -8.20 14.92 17.59
N TRP A 1004 -6.98 15.25 18.02
CA TRP A 1004 -6.41 16.59 17.91
C TRP A 1004 -5.11 16.58 17.11
N SER A 1005 -4.88 17.61 16.30
CA SER A 1005 -3.61 17.79 15.59
C SER A 1005 -3.22 19.27 15.51
N SER A 1006 -1.91 19.54 15.39
CA SER A 1006 -1.35 20.86 15.17
C SER A 1006 -0.74 20.99 13.78
N SER A 1007 -0.98 22.10 13.09
CA SER A 1007 -0.37 22.37 11.78
C SER A 1007 1.11 22.73 11.86
N ASN A 1008 1.63 23.06 13.05
CA ASN A 1008 3.05 23.36 13.28
C ASN A 1008 3.39 23.23 14.77
N GLU A 1009 3.91 22.07 15.15
CA GLU A 1009 4.28 21.77 16.54
C GLU A 1009 5.42 22.65 17.08
N GLN A 1010 6.24 23.27 16.22
CA GLN A 1010 7.26 24.23 16.65
C GLN A 1010 6.65 25.54 17.16
N ILE A 1011 5.42 25.88 16.76
CA ILE A 1011 4.68 27.05 17.24
C ILE A 1011 3.82 26.67 18.45
N ALA A 1012 3.00 25.62 18.35
CA ALA A 1012 2.31 25.03 19.49
C ALA A 1012 1.98 23.55 19.27
N THR A 1013 2.07 22.73 20.31
CA THR A 1013 1.62 21.32 20.31
C THR A 1013 0.23 21.19 20.92
N VAL A 1014 -0.48 20.09 20.63
CA VAL A 1014 -1.75 19.73 21.26
C VAL A 1014 -1.76 18.24 21.62
N ASP A 1015 -2.20 17.89 22.82
CA ASP A 1015 -2.32 16.49 23.24
C ASP A 1015 -3.70 15.87 22.94
N SER A 1016 -3.84 14.57 23.21
CA SER A 1016 -5.10 13.83 22.98
C SER A 1016 -6.28 14.32 23.83
N LYS A 1017 -6.04 15.16 24.84
CA LYS A 1017 -7.06 15.75 25.72
C LYS A 1017 -7.36 17.21 25.36
N GLY A 1018 -6.81 17.71 24.25
CA GLY A 1018 -7.00 19.09 23.79
C GLY A 1018 -6.14 20.11 24.55
N ASN A 1019 -5.11 19.69 25.30
CA ASN A 1019 -4.23 20.65 25.97
C ASN A 1019 -3.19 21.17 24.97
N VAL A 1020 -3.18 22.48 24.75
CA VAL A 1020 -2.28 23.19 23.84
C VAL A 1020 -1.10 23.77 24.60
N LYS A 1021 0.13 23.58 24.10
CA LYS A 1021 1.35 24.19 24.63
C LYS A 1021 2.03 25.05 23.58
N ALA A 1022 2.12 26.35 23.82
CA ALA A 1022 2.80 27.32 22.97
C ALA A 1022 4.32 27.29 23.18
N ASN A 1023 5.05 27.24 22.06
CA ASN A 1023 6.48 27.05 21.98
C ASN A 1023 7.20 28.28 21.39
N LYS A 1024 6.64 28.90 20.35
CA LYS A 1024 7.25 30.03 19.64
C LYS A 1024 6.19 31.00 19.13
N ALA A 1025 6.53 32.29 19.10
CA ALA A 1025 5.67 33.30 18.51
C ALA A 1025 5.38 32.97 17.04
N GLY A 1026 4.11 33.08 16.64
CA GLY A 1026 3.65 32.63 15.34
C GLY A 1026 2.17 32.23 15.39
N THR A 1027 1.63 31.86 14.24
CA THR A 1027 0.24 31.42 14.13
C THR A 1027 0.21 29.95 13.74
N VAL A 1028 -0.62 29.16 14.41
CA VAL A 1028 -0.79 27.73 14.15
C VAL A 1028 -2.27 27.36 14.20
N THR A 1029 -2.68 26.42 13.36
CA THR A 1029 -4.04 25.89 13.37
C THR A 1029 -4.08 24.60 14.16
N ILE A 1030 -4.97 24.53 15.15
CA ILE A 1030 -5.27 23.30 15.87
C ILE A 1030 -6.59 22.74 15.33
N THR A 1031 -6.59 21.45 14.99
CA THR A 1031 -7.75 20.76 14.40
C THR A 1031 -8.28 19.70 15.37
N ALA A 1032 -9.58 19.75 15.67
CA ALA A 1032 -10.33 18.67 16.28
C ALA A 1032 -11.05 17.86 15.19
N LYS A 1033 -10.96 16.53 15.21
CA LYS A 1033 -11.64 15.63 14.27
C LYS A 1033 -12.49 14.60 15.02
N ALA A 1034 -13.73 14.41 14.59
CA ALA A 1034 -14.59 13.30 15.02
C ALA A 1034 -15.37 12.76 13.81
N GLY A 1035 -15.21 11.48 13.49
CA GLY A 1035 -15.59 10.95 12.18
C GLY A 1035 -14.90 11.74 11.05
N ASP A 1036 -15.64 12.08 10.00
CA ASP A 1036 -15.16 12.92 8.89
C ASP A 1036 -15.33 14.42 9.13
N LYS A 1037 -15.86 14.80 10.30
CA LYS A 1037 -16.08 16.20 10.63
C LYS A 1037 -14.85 16.75 11.32
N THR A 1038 -14.47 17.96 10.94
CA THR A 1038 -13.38 18.70 11.55
C THR A 1038 -13.87 20.05 12.03
N SER A 1039 -13.22 20.56 13.07
CA SER A 1039 -13.35 21.92 13.54
C SER A 1039 -11.96 22.44 13.83
N THR A 1040 -11.68 23.67 13.41
CA THR A 1040 -10.36 24.27 13.53
C THR A 1040 -10.42 25.54 14.36
N ILE A 1041 -9.33 25.80 15.07
CA ILE A 1041 -9.11 27.05 15.78
C ILE A 1041 -7.73 27.58 15.44
N THR A 1042 -7.65 28.87 15.13
CA THR A 1042 -6.37 29.55 14.92
C THR A 1042 -5.79 29.99 16.26
N ILE A 1043 -4.61 29.51 16.60
CA ILE A 1043 -3.86 29.91 17.78
C ILE A 1043 -2.79 30.92 17.36
N THR A 1044 -2.92 32.16 17.81
CA THR A 1044 -1.89 33.20 17.63
C THR A 1044 -1.04 33.28 18.89
N VAL A 1045 0.18 32.76 18.79
CA VAL A 1045 1.20 32.86 19.82
C VAL A 1045 1.93 34.20 19.66
N THR A 1046 1.87 35.05 20.68
CA THR A 1046 2.43 36.40 20.69
C THR A 1046 3.42 36.59 21.84
N GLY A 1047 4.12 37.72 21.86
CA GLY A 1047 5.15 38.01 22.87
C GLY A 1047 6.48 37.33 22.60
N GLU A 1048 7.51 37.74 23.32
CA GLU A 1048 8.79 37.04 23.37
C GLU A 1048 8.73 36.00 24.50
N LEU A 1049 9.34 34.84 24.27
CA LEU A 1049 9.52 33.85 25.31
C LEU A 1049 10.49 34.44 26.34
N ASN A 1050 9.96 35.06 27.39
CA ASN A 1050 10.74 35.46 28.56
C ASN A 1050 11.13 34.18 29.30
N LEU A 1051 12.14 33.49 28.76
CA LEU A 1051 12.84 32.46 29.49
C LEU A 1051 13.46 33.14 30.72
N PRO A 1052 13.30 32.60 31.93
CA PRO A 1052 14.08 33.11 33.05
C PRO A 1052 15.55 33.03 32.66
N THR A 1053 16.29 34.11 32.88
CA THR A 1053 17.70 34.15 32.48
C THR A 1053 18.61 33.35 33.42
N THR A 1054 18.00 32.55 34.30
CA THR A 1054 18.66 31.82 35.38
C THR A 1054 17.94 30.50 35.63
N THR A 1055 18.69 29.49 36.05
CA THR A 1055 18.16 28.21 36.53
C THR A 1055 18.54 28.04 38.00
N THR A 1056 17.55 27.84 38.88
CA THR A 1056 17.82 27.59 40.31
C THR A 1056 17.83 26.11 40.63
N VAL A 1057 18.98 25.59 41.04
CA VAL A 1057 19.14 24.18 41.45
C VAL A 1057 18.89 24.05 42.95
N TYR A 1058 18.01 23.13 43.35
CA TYR A 1058 17.66 22.81 44.74
C TYR A 1058 18.12 21.40 45.11
N TYR A 1059 18.68 21.26 46.31
CA TYR A 1059 19.17 19.97 46.83
C TYR A 1059 18.85 19.79 48.33
N PRO A 1060 18.53 18.58 48.82
CA PRO A 1060 18.17 18.39 50.22
C PRO A 1060 19.40 18.60 51.12
N ALA A 1061 19.28 19.51 52.09
CA ALA A 1061 20.36 19.79 53.02
C ALA A 1061 20.68 18.59 53.93
N ALA A 1062 19.79 17.60 54.03
CA ALA A 1062 19.95 16.42 54.87
C ALA A 1062 21.17 15.55 54.50
N LYS A 1063 21.60 15.55 53.23
CA LYS A 1063 22.67 14.66 52.76
C LYS A 1063 24.08 15.19 53.06
N PHE A 1064 24.35 16.47 52.80
CA PHE A 1064 25.67 17.08 53.03
C PHE A 1064 25.68 18.23 54.04
N GLY A 1065 24.53 18.68 54.53
CA GLY A 1065 24.40 19.82 55.44
C GLY A 1065 24.26 21.16 54.71
N ALA A 1066 23.45 22.07 55.28
CA ALA A 1066 23.17 23.37 54.67
C ALA A 1066 24.40 24.28 54.52
N SER A 1067 25.42 24.08 55.37
CA SER A 1067 26.67 24.85 55.36
C SER A 1067 27.83 24.19 54.58
N SER A 1068 27.60 22.99 54.04
CA SER A 1068 28.65 22.13 53.47
C SER A 1068 28.26 21.51 52.12
N THR A 1069 27.16 21.94 51.50
CA THR A 1069 26.76 21.48 50.16
C THR A 1069 27.29 22.41 49.07
N TYR A 1070 27.95 21.86 48.06
CA TYR A 1070 28.43 22.57 46.87
C TYR A 1070 27.78 22.00 45.61
N LEU A 1071 27.46 22.88 44.67
CA LEU A 1071 27.02 22.55 43.32
C LEU A 1071 28.24 22.66 42.38
N HIS A 1072 28.62 21.56 41.75
CA HIS A 1072 29.59 21.57 40.67
C HIS A 1072 28.81 21.36 39.37
N TYR A 1073 28.85 22.33 38.45
CA TYR A 1073 28.01 22.33 37.25
C TYR A 1073 28.75 22.83 36.00
N ARG A 1074 28.16 22.58 34.83
CA ARG A 1074 28.41 23.23 33.55
C ARG A 1074 27.08 23.53 32.84
N VAL A 1075 27.08 24.52 31.95
CA VAL A 1075 25.93 24.87 31.09
C VAL A 1075 26.25 24.44 29.67
N ASN A 1076 25.48 23.51 29.12
CA ASN A 1076 25.72 22.88 27.82
C ASN A 1076 25.05 23.69 26.70
N LYS A 1077 25.76 24.69 26.16
CA LYS A 1077 25.21 25.64 25.18
C LYS A 1077 24.86 25.00 23.85
N GLY A 1078 23.57 25.02 23.47
CA GLY A 1078 23.11 24.47 22.19
C GLY A 1078 23.48 22.99 21.97
N GLY A 1079 23.55 22.19 23.05
CA GLY A 1079 23.97 20.79 23.01
C GLY A 1079 25.49 20.56 23.04
N THR A 1080 26.30 21.63 23.02
CA THR A 1080 27.76 21.54 23.19
C THR A 1080 28.13 21.59 24.67
N ALA A 1081 28.94 20.64 25.13
CA ALA A 1081 29.33 20.55 26.53
C ALA A 1081 30.08 21.81 27.02
N GLY A 1082 29.56 22.42 28.09
CA GLY A 1082 30.19 23.59 28.71
C GLY A 1082 31.43 23.27 29.53
N THR A 1083 32.08 24.31 30.06
CA THR A 1083 33.17 24.17 31.04
C THR A 1083 32.60 23.94 32.43
N TRP A 1084 33.08 22.91 33.13
CA TRP A 1084 32.76 22.68 34.53
C TRP A 1084 33.35 23.80 35.42
N THR A 1085 32.58 24.23 36.41
CA THR A 1085 33.11 25.02 37.54
C THR A 1085 34.34 24.33 38.15
N THR A 1086 35.31 25.04 38.73
CA THR A 1086 36.45 24.37 39.39
C THR A 1086 36.00 23.63 40.65
N ALA A 1087 36.37 22.35 40.82
CA ALA A 1087 36.01 21.57 42.02
C ALA A 1087 36.51 22.26 43.31
N PRO A 1088 35.70 22.32 44.40
CA PRO A 1088 34.43 21.62 44.62
C PRO A 1088 33.19 22.28 44.00
N GLY A 1089 33.32 23.31 43.17
CA GLY A 1089 32.18 24.06 42.62
C GLY A 1089 31.75 25.20 43.53
N VAL A 1090 30.50 25.65 43.39
CA VAL A 1090 29.95 26.81 44.10
C VAL A 1090 29.19 26.39 45.35
N LYS A 1091 29.37 27.12 46.45
CA LYS A 1091 28.68 26.83 47.70
C LYS A 1091 27.19 27.17 47.56
N MET A 1092 26.32 26.22 47.91
CA MET A 1092 24.87 26.45 47.91
C MET A 1092 24.43 27.15 49.20
N GLU A 1093 23.38 27.96 49.14
CA GLU A 1093 22.80 28.68 50.28
C GLU A 1093 21.53 28.00 50.80
N ALA A 1094 21.14 28.27 52.05
CA ALA A 1094 19.92 27.70 52.61
C ALA A 1094 18.66 28.19 51.86
N ALA A 1095 17.75 27.26 51.59
CA ALA A 1095 16.41 27.50 51.06
C ALA A 1095 15.35 27.03 52.08
N CYS A 1096 14.08 27.10 51.70
CA CYS A 1096 12.95 26.64 52.53
C CYS A 1096 12.90 25.10 52.63
N ASP A 1097 12.14 24.59 53.60
CA ASP A 1097 11.79 23.17 53.78
C ASP A 1097 12.96 22.18 53.83
N GLY A 1098 14.11 22.61 54.36
CA GLY A 1098 15.28 21.75 54.55
C GLY A 1098 16.10 21.55 53.27
N TYR A 1099 15.97 22.43 52.28
CA TYR A 1099 16.75 22.45 51.05
C TYR A 1099 17.85 23.50 51.07
N VAL A 1100 18.86 23.34 50.23
CA VAL A 1100 19.78 24.38 49.79
C VAL A 1100 19.54 24.69 48.31
N LYS A 1101 19.95 25.88 47.86
CA LYS A 1101 19.83 26.31 46.47
C LYS A 1101 21.07 27.01 45.95
N TYR A 1102 21.23 27.03 44.64
CA TYR A 1102 22.11 27.95 43.94
C TYR A 1102 21.48 28.32 42.60
N THR A 1103 21.58 29.61 42.24
CA THR A 1103 21.03 30.12 40.98
C THR A 1103 22.17 30.28 39.98
N VAL A 1104 22.07 29.54 38.88
CA VAL A 1104 23.00 29.56 37.76
C VAL A 1104 22.52 30.59 36.74
N ASP A 1105 23.42 31.48 36.29
CA ASP A 1105 23.17 32.32 35.12
C ASP A 1105 23.03 31.42 33.89
N ASN A 1106 21.82 31.39 33.32
CA ASN A 1106 21.43 30.54 32.21
C ASN A 1106 20.48 31.31 31.28
N PRO A 1107 20.95 32.39 30.63
CA PRO A 1107 20.11 33.31 29.86
C PRO A 1107 19.32 32.62 28.74
N ASP A 1108 19.89 31.53 28.21
CA ASP A 1108 19.36 30.80 27.06
C ASP A 1108 18.61 29.51 27.47
N GLN A 1109 18.45 29.25 28.78
CA GLN A 1109 17.88 28.00 29.34
C GLN A 1109 18.51 26.74 28.72
N ASP A 1110 19.82 26.76 28.53
CA ASP A 1110 20.58 25.60 28.10
C ASP A 1110 20.56 24.49 29.17
N GLU A 1111 20.81 23.24 28.78
CA GLU A 1111 20.89 22.11 29.72
C GLU A 1111 21.99 22.37 30.77
N VAL A 1112 21.59 22.39 32.04
CA VAL A 1112 22.54 22.42 33.15
C VAL A 1112 22.87 21.00 33.53
N GLU A 1113 24.14 20.63 33.39
CA GLU A 1113 24.67 19.37 33.88
C GLU A 1113 25.42 19.62 35.18
N PHE A 1114 25.08 18.86 36.23
CA PHE A 1114 25.56 19.13 37.58
C PHE A 1114 25.65 17.90 38.46
N VAL A 1115 26.47 18.04 39.50
CA VAL A 1115 26.63 17.09 40.61
C VAL A 1115 26.78 17.88 41.91
N PHE A 1116 26.57 17.20 43.03
CA PHE A 1116 26.73 17.80 44.36
C PHE A 1116 27.92 17.18 45.09
N ASN A 1117 28.54 17.94 45.98
CA ASN A 1117 29.58 17.41 46.87
C ASN A 1117 29.64 18.16 48.20
N ASN A 1118 30.41 17.62 49.14
CA ASN A 1118 30.56 18.16 50.49
C ASN A 1118 31.79 19.06 50.69
N GLY A 1119 32.51 19.43 49.62
CA GLY A 1119 33.76 20.18 49.66
C GLY A 1119 34.98 19.43 50.22
N SER A 1120 34.83 18.15 50.60
CA SER A 1120 35.88 17.33 51.23
C SER A 1120 35.99 15.91 50.64
N GLY A 1121 35.57 15.74 49.39
CA GLY A 1121 35.81 14.52 48.60
C GLY A 1121 34.64 13.53 48.53
N GLN A 1122 33.48 13.82 49.15
CA GLN A 1122 32.26 13.03 48.93
C GLN A 1122 31.37 13.66 47.86
N TRP A 1123 30.91 12.84 46.92
CA TRP A 1123 30.16 13.28 45.74
C TRP A 1123 28.80 12.59 45.63
N ASP A 1124 27.84 13.30 45.05
CA ASP A 1124 26.58 12.77 44.54
C ASP A 1124 26.52 13.00 43.03
N ASN A 1125 26.99 12.01 42.28
CA ASN A 1125 27.04 12.01 40.81
C ASN A 1125 25.97 11.10 40.19
N ASN A 1126 24.89 10.83 40.91
CA ASN A 1126 23.77 10.02 40.42
C ASN A 1126 24.17 8.61 39.91
N GLY A 1127 25.14 7.95 40.55
CA GLY A 1127 25.63 6.65 40.06
C GLY A 1127 26.40 6.77 38.75
N GLU A 1128 27.37 7.69 38.69
CA GLU A 1128 28.23 7.99 37.52
C GLU A 1128 27.54 8.66 36.32
N ALA A 1129 26.23 8.91 36.38
CA ALA A 1129 25.46 9.48 35.28
C ALA A 1129 25.37 11.03 35.27
N ASN A 1130 25.70 11.70 36.38
CA ASN A 1130 25.40 13.11 36.67
C ASN A 1130 23.89 13.44 36.63
N TYR A 1131 23.52 14.65 37.07
CA TYR A 1131 22.19 15.22 36.86
C TYR A 1131 22.23 16.15 35.65
N LYS A 1132 21.19 16.10 34.82
CA LYS A 1132 21.03 16.94 33.62
C LYS A 1132 19.59 17.43 33.52
N GLY A 1133 19.39 18.72 33.33
CA GLY A 1133 18.04 19.27 33.14
C GLY A 1133 18.02 20.71 32.64
N THR A 1134 16.86 21.09 32.10
CA THR A 1134 16.55 22.43 31.61
C THR A 1134 15.27 22.92 32.28
N GLY A 1135 15.25 24.15 32.80
CA GLY A 1135 14.09 24.74 33.48
C GLY A 1135 14.46 25.90 34.40
N GLU A 1136 13.44 26.64 34.86
CA GLU A 1136 13.58 27.75 35.82
C GLU A 1136 14.08 27.24 37.18
N SER A 1137 13.65 26.02 37.55
CA SER A 1137 14.13 25.35 38.76
C SER A 1137 14.36 23.86 38.56
N LEU A 1138 15.45 23.35 39.15
CA LEU A 1138 15.86 21.96 39.08
C LEU A 1138 15.95 21.41 40.50
N LEU A 1139 15.00 20.58 40.90
CA LEU A 1139 14.91 20.03 42.24
C LEU A 1139 15.36 18.57 42.24
N VAL A 1140 16.43 18.26 42.96
CA VAL A 1140 16.87 16.88 43.19
C VAL A 1140 16.34 16.37 44.53
N LYS A 1141 15.73 15.18 44.53
CA LYS A 1141 15.21 14.52 45.72
C LYS A 1141 15.32 13.00 45.57
N ASN A 1142 15.90 12.32 46.55
CA ASN A 1142 16.07 10.85 46.54
C ASN A 1142 16.77 10.32 45.27
N GLY A 1143 17.73 11.06 44.73
CA GLY A 1143 18.42 10.69 43.49
C GLY A 1143 17.63 10.94 42.20
N GLN A 1144 16.41 11.47 42.28
CA GLN A 1144 15.61 11.85 41.12
C GLN A 1144 15.61 13.36 40.90
N LEU A 1145 15.64 13.77 39.63
CA LEU A 1145 15.49 15.16 39.22
C LEU A 1145 14.03 15.45 38.86
N THR A 1146 13.51 16.56 39.38
CA THR A 1146 12.23 17.14 38.99
C THR A 1146 12.44 18.57 38.50
N VAL A 1147 11.74 18.96 37.43
CA VAL A 1147 11.91 20.24 36.73
C VAL A 1147 10.73 21.16 37.05
N ASP A 1148 11.01 22.45 37.21
CA ASP A 1148 10.05 23.55 37.42
C ASP A 1148 9.09 23.34 38.61
N ASN A 1149 9.62 22.70 39.65
CA ASN A 1149 8.91 22.40 40.87
C ASN A 1149 9.74 22.88 42.07
N PRO A 1150 9.88 24.20 42.28
CA PRO A 1150 10.65 24.71 43.40
C PRO A 1150 9.98 24.23 44.69
N PRO A 1151 10.75 23.90 45.75
CA PRO A 1151 10.18 23.41 47.00
C PRO A 1151 9.33 24.46 47.74
N CYS A 1152 9.17 25.68 47.20
CA CYS A 1152 8.49 26.78 47.87
C CYS A 1152 7.71 27.68 46.90
N THR A 1153 6.54 28.16 47.31
CA THR A 1153 5.73 29.15 46.56
C THR A 1153 5.80 30.52 47.23
N VAL A 1154 6.23 31.55 46.48
CA VAL A 1154 6.17 32.95 46.92
C VAL A 1154 4.86 33.56 46.40
N THR A 1155 4.01 34.07 47.30
CA THR A 1155 2.73 34.69 46.92
C THR A 1155 2.87 36.20 46.73
N VAL A 1156 2.42 36.71 45.57
CA VAL A 1156 2.31 38.12 45.23
C VAL A 1156 0.82 38.51 45.28
N PRO A 1157 0.37 39.41 46.17
CA PRO A 1157 -1.05 39.72 46.34
C PRO A 1157 -1.61 40.60 45.20
N VAL A 1158 -2.91 40.46 44.93
CA VAL A 1158 -3.65 41.36 44.01
C VAL A 1158 -3.81 42.74 44.64
N SER A 1159 -3.36 43.76 43.92
CA SER A 1159 -3.49 45.18 44.32
C SER A 1159 -4.77 45.83 43.77
N SER A 1160 -5.20 45.50 42.54
CA SER A 1160 -6.41 46.06 41.93
C SER A 1160 -7.06 45.16 40.88
N VAL A 1161 -8.37 45.35 40.67
CA VAL A 1161 -9.16 44.79 39.56
C VAL A 1161 -9.86 45.94 38.85
N SER A 1162 -9.90 45.93 37.52
CA SER A 1162 -10.61 46.94 36.71
C SER A 1162 -11.39 46.29 35.57
N ILE A 1163 -12.59 46.77 35.25
CA ILE A 1163 -13.38 46.34 34.07
C ILE A 1163 -13.31 47.44 33.01
N ALA A 1164 -12.98 47.06 31.76
CA ALA A 1164 -12.95 48.01 30.65
C ALA A 1164 -14.35 48.24 30.05
N GLY A 1165 -14.62 49.46 29.59
CA GLY A 1165 -15.78 49.77 28.74
C GLY A 1165 -17.00 50.42 29.38
N GLY A 1166 -16.98 50.69 30.69
CA GLY A 1166 -18.01 51.47 31.41
C GLY A 1166 -19.44 50.89 31.32
N ASP A 1167 -20.41 51.59 31.91
CA ASP A 1167 -21.83 51.20 31.88
C ASP A 1167 -22.36 51.09 30.44
N PHE A 1168 -23.26 50.14 30.18
CA PHE A 1168 -23.77 49.90 28.82
C PHE A 1168 -25.22 49.40 28.76
N GLN A 1169 -25.80 49.42 27.55
CA GLN A 1169 -27.16 48.98 27.28
C GLN A 1169 -27.20 47.80 26.29
N LEU A 1170 -28.12 46.87 26.49
CA LEU A 1170 -28.35 45.70 25.62
C LEU A 1170 -29.86 45.50 25.33
N PRO A 1171 -30.25 45.13 24.10
CA PRO A 1171 -31.58 44.58 23.83
C PRO A 1171 -31.78 43.21 24.50
N VAL A 1172 -33.02 42.87 24.89
CA VAL A 1172 -33.36 41.51 25.39
C VAL A 1172 -32.89 40.44 24.39
N GLY A 1173 -32.20 39.41 24.88
CA GLY A 1173 -31.66 38.30 24.08
C GLY A 1173 -30.26 38.55 23.50
N SER A 1174 -29.73 39.78 23.58
CA SER A 1174 -28.37 40.10 23.11
C SER A 1174 -27.31 39.75 24.16
N THR A 1175 -26.07 39.52 23.70
CA THR A 1175 -24.91 39.27 24.58
C THR A 1175 -23.79 40.28 24.34
N ARG A 1176 -22.97 40.54 25.37
CA ARG A 1176 -21.73 41.32 25.25
C ARG A 1176 -20.66 40.78 26.18
N ARG A 1177 -19.45 40.57 25.66
CA ARG A 1177 -18.29 40.19 26.45
C ARG A 1177 -17.62 41.42 27.06
N ILE A 1178 -17.29 41.34 28.35
CA ILE A 1178 -16.47 42.31 29.07
C ILE A 1178 -15.23 41.61 29.64
N SER A 1179 -14.14 42.35 29.82
CA SER A 1179 -12.88 41.85 30.36
C SER A 1179 -12.49 42.60 31.63
N ALA A 1180 -11.84 41.89 32.55
CA ALA A 1180 -11.27 42.46 33.76
C ALA A 1180 -9.75 42.31 33.75
N THR A 1181 -9.04 43.33 34.22
CA THR A 1181 -7.58 43.35 34.36
C THR A 1181 -7.20 43.29 35.85
N VAL A 1182 -6.28 42.40 36.21
CA VAL A 1182 -5.76 42.19 37.58
C VAL A 1182 -4.32 42.69 37.67
N SER A 1183 -4.00 43.53 38.66
CA SER A 1183 -2.67 44.13 38.88
C SER A 1183 -2.12 43.81 40.29
N PRO A 1184 -0.80 43.64 40.51
CA PRO A 1184 0.25 43.62 39.48
C PRO A 1184 0.16 42.38 38.59
N ALA A 1185 0.78 42.42 37.41
CA ALA A 1185 0.74 41.32 36.46
C ALA A 1185 1.35 40.01 37.02
N ASN A 1186 2.25 40.09 38.00
CA ASN A 1186 2.82 38.91 38.65
C ASN A 1186 2.05 38.45 39.91
N ALA A 1187 0.82 38.93 40.15
CA ALA A 1187 0.02 38.46 41.27
C ALA A 1187 -0.24 36.93 41.18
N THR A 1188 -0.24 36.25 42.32
CA THR A 1188 -0.35 34.78 42.39
C THR A 1188 -1.79 34.27 42.25
N ASP A 1189 -2.79 35.05 42.65
CA ASP A 1189 -4.22 34.71 42.49
C ASP A 1189 -4.91 35.69 41.54
N ARG A 1190 -4.82 35.41 40.23
CA ARG A 1190 -5.38 36.28 39.18
C ARG A 1190 -6.74 35.80 38.67
N ALA A 1191 -7.32 34.76 39.27
CA ALA A 1191 -8.59 34.21 38.84
C ALA A 1191 -9.72 35.23 39.05
N VAL A 1192 -10.39 35.61 37.96
CA VAL A 1192 -11.51 36.54 38.02
C VAL A 1192 -12.81 35.77 38.13
N SER A 1193 -13.58 36.04 39.18
CA SER A 1193 -14.95 35.57 39.34
C SER A 1193 -15.96 36.66 38.98
N TRP A 1194 -17.00 36.30 38.24
CA TRP A 1194 -18.04 37.20 37.78
C TRP A 1194 -19.36 36.93 38.51
N ARG A 1195 -20.12 37.98 38.81
CA ARG A 1195 -21.51 37.86 39.29
C ARG A 1195 -22.40 38.97 38.74
N SER A 1196 -23.68 38.68 38.58
CA SER A 1196 -24.73 39.68 38.33
C SER A 1196 -25.50 39.97 39.61
N SER A 1197 -25.91 41.23 39.80
CA SER A 1197 -26.79 41.63 40.90
C SER A 1197 -28.23 41.15 40.72
N ASP A 1198 -28.67 40.91 39.48
CA ASP A 1198 -30.00 40.42 39.14
C ASP A 1198 -29.95 39.58 37.86
N THR A 1199 -29.85 38.27 38.03
CA THR A 1199 -29.79 37.30 36.92
C THR A 1199 -31.10 37.20 36.15
N SER A 1200 -32.22 37.71 36.68
CA SER A 1200 -33.49 37.78 35.94
C SER A 1200 -33.51 38.91 34.92
N VAL A 1201 -32.62 39.91 35.06
CA VAL A 1201 -32.43 41.03 34.14
C VAL A 1201 -31.25 40.78 33.21
N ALA A 1202 -30.09 40.40 33.74
CA ALA A 1202 -28.92 40.02 32.94
C ALA A 1202 -28.05 38.99 33.67
N THR A 1203 -27.63 37.94 32.98
CA THR A 1203 -26.67 36.94 33.51
C THR A 1203 -25.24 37.27 33.06
N VAL A 1204 -24.25 36.76 33.77
CA VAL A 1204 -22.83 36.80 33.35
C VAL A 1204 -22.22 35.43 33.61
N ASP A 1205 -21.49 34.90 32.62
CA ASP A 1205 -20.80 33.63 32.77
C ASP A 1205 -19.38 33.80 33.34
N ALA A 1206 -18.70 32.68 33.60
CA ALA A 1206 -17.33 32.68 34.13
C ALA A 1206 -16.30 33.36 33.21
N SER A 1207 -16.63 33.54 31.92
CA SER A 1207 -15.77 34.16 30.92
C SER A 1207 -15.99 35.67 30.76
N GLY A 1208 -16.95 36.24 31.50
CA GLY A 1208 -17.31 37.66 31.43
C GLY A 1208 -18.29 37.98 30.30
N THR A 1209 -19.01 36.99 29.75
CA THR A 1209 -20.07 37.25 28.76
C THR A 1209 -21.38 37.56 29.46
N VAL A 1210 -21.91 38.76 29.23
CA VAL A 1210 -23.17 39.25 29.81
C VAL A 1210 -24.31 38.98 28.83
N THR A 1211 -25.37 38.31 29.27
CA THR A 1211 -26.57 38.02 28.46
C THR A 1211 -27.77 38.77 29.00
N ALA A 1212 -28.46 39.53 28.15
CA ALA A 1212 -29.65 40.28 28.51
C ALA A 1212 -30.89 39.38 28.53
N VAL A 1213 -31.57 39.28 29.67
CA VAL A 1213 -32.69 38.35 29.90
C VAL A 1213 -34.04 39.07 29.87
N LYS A 1214 -34.16 40.20 30.56
CA LYS A 1214 -35.42 40.95 30.67
C LYS A 1214 -35.14 42.44 30.83
N ALA A 1215 -36.03 43.28 30.29
CA ALA A 1215 -35.95 44.72 30.45
C ALA A 1215 -35.86 45.14 31.93
N GLY A 1216 -34.87 45.97 32.25
CA GLY A 1216 -34.49 46.31 33.63
C GLY A 1216 -33.03 46.76 33.72
N THR A 1217 -32.49 46.90 34.92
CA THR A 1217 -31.06 47.21 35.12
C THR A 1217 -30.40 46.23 36.09
N ALA A 1218 -29.21 45.71 35.76
CA ALA A 1218 -28.40 44.87 36.63
C ALA A 1218 -26.96 45.40 36.73
N THR A 1219 -26.22 45.02 37.76
CA THR A 1219 -24.80 45.36 37.95
C THR A 1219 -23.96 44.09 37.88
N ILE A 1220 -22.95 44.08 37.01
CA ILE A 1220 -22.00 42.98 36.86
C ILE A 1220 -20.73 43.30 37.65
N THR A 1221 -20.25 42.35 38.47
CA THR A 1221 -19.05 42.51 39.31
C THR A 1221 -17.99 41.48 38.97
N ALA A 1222 -16.75 41.92 38.77
CA ALA A 1222 -15.54 41.10 38.68
C ALA A 1222 -14.80 41.10 40.03
N THR A 1223 -14.33 39.95 40.51
CA THR A 1223 -13.55 39.84 41.76
C THR A 1223 -12.35 38.91 41.60
N ALA A 1224 -11.16 39.34 42.03
CA ALA A 1224 -9.92 38.55 42.06
C ALA A 1224 -9.06 38.94 43.27
N GLY A 1225 -8.47 37.95 43.97
CA GLY A 1225 -7.62 38.18 45.16
C GLY A 1225 -8.23 39.10 46.23
N GLY A 1226 -9.57 39.03 46.41
CA GLY A 1226 -10.32 39.87 47.35
C GLY A 1226 -10.57 41.33 46.92
N LYS A 1227 -10.16 41.73 45.70
CA LYS A 1227 -10.44 43.04 45.09
C LYS A 1227 -11.54 42.92 44.03
N SER A 1228 -12.32 43.98 43.80
CA SER A 1228 -13.44 43.94 42.84
C SER A 1228 -13.64 45.23 42.04
N ALA A 1229 -14.23 45.10 40.86
CA ALA A 1229 -14.73 46.20 40.03
C ALA A 1229 -16.15 45.89 39.50
N THR A 1230 -16.95 46.91 39.21
CA THR A 1230 -18.36 46.77 38.81
C THR A 1230 -18.70 47.58 37.56
N VAL A 1231 -19.71 47.13 36.80
CA VAL A 1231 -20.30 47.84 35.66
C VAL A 1231 -21.82 47.65 35.61
N LYS A 1232 -22.59 48.68 35.26
CA LYS A 1232 -24.05 48.61 35.14
C LYS A 1232 -24.47 48.24 33.71
N VAL A 1233 -25.41 47.30 33.59
CA VAL A 1233 -26.10 46.94 32.35
C VAL A 1233 -27.57 47.35 32.40
N THR A 1234 -28.04 48.05 31.37
CA THR A 1234 -29.46 48.39 31.16
C THR A 1234 -30.02 47.54 30.02
N VAL A 1235 -31.10 46.81 30.25
CA VAL A 1235 -31.76 45.97 29.24
C VAL A 1235 -33.02 46.67 28.72
N ALA A 1236 -33.13 46.85 27.41
CA ALA A 1236 -34.30 47.47 26.77
C ALA A 1236 -35.21 46.44 26.07
N SER A 1237 -36.53 46.68 26.09
CA SER A 1237 -37.53 45.84 25.43
C SER A 1237 -37.83 46.30 24.01
N ASP A 1238 -37.69 45.42 23.02
CA ASP A 1238 -38.11 45.67 21.64
C ASP A 1238 -39.42 44.92 21.31
N TYR A 1239 -40.54 45.64 21.18
CA TYR A 1239 -41.74 45.17 20.47
C TYR A 1239 -42.51 46.34 19.83
N VAL A 1240 -42.90 46.18 18.56
CA VAL A 1240 -43.98 46.92 17.88
C VAL A 1240 -45.14 45.93 17.65
N ALA A 1241 -46.38 46.29 18.01
CA ALA A 1241 -47.55 45.38 17.99
C ALA A 1241 -48.24 45.27 16.61
N VAL A 1242 -48.74 44.06 16.27
CA VAL A 1242 -49.61 43.78 15.09
C VAL A 1242 -51.08 44.01 15.48
N SER A 1243 -51.84 44.70 14.63
CA SER A 1243 -53.20 45.16 14.97
C SER A 1243 -54.37 44.29 14.47
N SER A 1244 -54.22 43.43 13.46
CA SER A 1244 -55.27 42.47 13.02
C SER A 1244 -54.80 41.47 11.95
N VAL A 1245 -55.52 40.35 11.80
CA VAL A 1245 -55.43 39.35 10.70
C VAL A 1245 -56.86 39.00 10.22
N SER A 1246 -57.08 38.73 8.92
CA SER A 1246 -58.44 38.43 8.41
C SER A 1246 -58.47 37.32 7.33
N ILE A 1247 -59.58 36.58 7.24
CA ILE A 1247 -59.78 35.50 6.25
C ILE A 1247 -60.99 35.83 5.38
N SER A 1248 -60.89 35.66 4.05
CA SER A 1248 -62.00 35.89 3.12
C SER A 1248 -62.01 34.89 1.95
N GLY A 1249 -63.20 34.63 1.38
CA GLY A 1249 -63.39 33.71 0.26
C GLY A 1249 -64.81 33.15 0.16
N THR A 1250 -65.17 32.58 -0.99
CA THR A 1250 -66.47 31.93 -1.22
C THR A 1250 -66.55 30.63 -0.43
N GLY A 1251 -67.27 30.66 0.70
CA GLY A 1251 -67.37 29.54 1.65
C GLY A 1251 -67.10 29.92 3.11
N VAL A 1252 -66.76 31.19 3.38
CA VAL A 1252 -66.57 31.72 4.75
C VAL A 1252 -67.88 32.33 5.26
N SER A 1253 -68.44 31.77 6.34
CA SER A 1253 -69.64 32.30 7.02
C SER A 1253 -69.53 32.05 8.52
N GLY A 1254 -69.83 33.06 9.34
CA GLY A 1254 -69.81 32.95 10.80
C GLY A 1254 -68.44 32.60 11.42
N GLY A 1255 -67.33 32.98 10.77
CA GLY A 1255 -65.98 32.68 11.23
C GLY A 1255 -65.52 31.23 10.99
N LYS A 1256 -66.26 30.45 10.19
CA LYS A 1256 -65.87 29.10 9.76
C LYS A 1256 -65.87 29.00 8.24
N ALA A 1257 -64.86 28.32 7.70
CA ALA A 1257 -64.72 28.06 6.27
C ALA A 1257 -65.20 26.64 5.94
N THR A 1258 -66.09 26.50 4.96
CA THR A 1258 -66.55 25.20 4.44
C THR A 1258 -66.12 25.06 2.98
N ILE A 1259 -65.35 24.03 2.66
CA ILE A 1259 -64.81 23.79 1.32
C ILE A 1259 -65.75 22.84 0.55
N ASN A 1260 -66.41 23.36 -0.48
CA ASN A 1260 -67.07 22.55 -1.49
C ASN A 1260 -66.12 22.36 -2.68
N VAL A 1261 -66.12 21.17 -3.30
CA VAL A 1261 -65.24 20.84 -4.43
C VAL A 1261 -65.47 21.85 -5.56
N GLY A 1262 -64.44 22.66 -5.84
CA GLY A 1262 -64.44 23.71 -6.88
C GLY A 1262 -64.31 25.16 -6.39
N ALA A 1263 -64.25 25.46 -5.09
CA ALA A 1263 -64.05 26.83 -4.57
C ALA A 1263 -62.63 27.07 -4.01
N GLY A 1264 -62.08 28.28 -4.20
CA GLY A 1264 -60.76 28.71 -3.72
C GLY A 1264 -60.83 29.65 -2.50
N LEU A 1265 -59.85 29.54 -1.58
CA LEU A 1265 -59.77 30.27 -0.31
C LEU A 1265 -58.44 31.04 -0.21
N ASN A 1266 -58.45 32.28 0.28
CA ASN A 1266 -57.25 33.13 0.42
C ASN A 1266 -57.06 33.64 1.87
N LEU A 1267 -55.81 33.71 2.31
CA LEU A 1267 -55.37 34.18 3.65
C LEU A 1267 -54.51 35.45 3.50
N ALA A 1268 -54.77 36.47 4.33
CA ALA A 1268 -53.95 37.69 4.42
C ALA A 1268 -53.82 38.20 5.87
#